data_AF-S3LSC3-F1
#
_entry.id   AF-S3LSC3-F1
#
_cell.length_a   1.000
_cell.length_b   1.000
_cell.length_c   1.000
_cell.angle_alpha   90.00
_cell.angle_beta   90.00
_cell.angle_gamma   90.00
#
_symmetry.space_group_name_H-M   'P 1'
#
loop_
_entity.id
_entity.type
_entity.pdbx_description
1 polymer ?
#
loop_
_entity_poly.entity_id
_entity_poly.type
_entity_poly.pdbx_seq_one_letter_code
_entity_poly.pdbx_strand_id
1 'polypeptide(L)'
;MQNYSKPAAVLRICSLLLLLSVPHRYLAGILPAAALPVWGLCCTAVIHFLHRKGIRAEAAWGIGFSAALLIPACVLGVLALIPQLIADTLFLRLKLIFGLLALTAFISITSTVLFISAERWRRYEPLAAILVFSLLFFPQQHYRLTVFSHPVFAAGFAGVFMLIQTAVLCIPSGKRRRFAVFFSVFIGLTAIILALLIRTFNKSSVGNNGGLLEQKLFEFDFSQFLQLQDEVKMNTNLVMVVHVDQEYDSHLFRRMYLSGWSPQKGFYEKTAPGEPEQPLRVAGQPEELPHQPFLCRERVSQEIFTVNLDPDSLVALDYPLSVTPYTVWDTVSFKGAYKVESEILHGVPLDLITAEAPSGNPEEGLSAEALRFYTAVDSGTKELLSPIAESVTAPFALYYDKVYALLDYFREGEYRYSLRPGQAPDGDQLRYFVTESKKGYCSYFAFAYCLMLRSLGIPARVAAGFFLQPESGILNYYPVRANMAHAWVEVFFPYLGWVDVDPTTEQLAEGEMLDFSFQAGGDQFTQLLDEILLNRSSLRARHDGALSAAEAQTVAQRVSQFFNMHRGILLGIAALVLILLYGLFRAYPYLIIRFSRNNRKIILTLKRLHKHPSEAFYALTQKAKFAPACTDEDVAVAKRLYRAEKKQRQPDGAQVNEPYRKHPQTDSYDERTDMDTRRSDKQSPRGGMLLVLFLFLLPLRLFPASGADELLQKADKAVQAENWDTAAALLEEGIARYPANELFQLKLGDMYFNNGLYEPAYRRFTEGLRINRYNIKLLYGAAGAAAALNKEEEARLLLHEYLSYNPTDIFGWSTYGWLCFKTHRTDEGIKAMLDARSSYGDDGCIANALGNLYGELFDYRNAALYYRKGIELAIQNDSLYSASVYSYNKAILETEFYHFAQAEEDARNASGYFSRASGYLILGELEERKNNFDRAITYYAQSTKDNPTPLPLINLAKIYLRMGHWEQAERYIAQIERVTDYSWIANFGMSTAQFYTELYGLYQTLYEKKYAAEKIRVPESIKDAFVRSKNLTKYSALVRYYRAAFSIHNLKLAKEYTITDAGGNTHELYRNSFYYRAFQSAPFKARRYLHRAERLETSVIPQARPSYIAEKGILLRDAQLLREALETLDPVWEKELREQAAAALIGCTKKTELKTMLYQELLQSNPACFPEHGIRLPVTLTCTGSNERLRKQTEKRLAAALNKSLFTVSKSAPFVITAVCSESGVRLSLTGRDGSVYFRYDHPAPAAGKYAAAACVNRFAARLFRIHN
;
A
#
# COMPACT_ATOMS: atom_id res chain seq x y z
N MET A 1 23.09 52.57 -3.59
CA MET A 1 22.77 51.71 -4.75
C MET A 1 23.29 52.37 -6.04
N GLN A 2 24.62 52.42 -6.23
CA GLN A 2 25.22 52.99 -7.46
C GLN A 2 26.01 51.96 -8.29
N ASN A 3 26.16 50.70 -7.83
CA ASN A 3 26.99 49.68 -8.50
C ASN A 3 26.21 48.46 -9.01
N TYR A 4 24.99 48.61 -9.54
CA TYR A 4 24.27 47.48 -10.16
C TYR A 4 23.72 47.83 -11.54
N SER A 5 23.89 46.93 -12.50
CA SER A 5 23.19 47.01 -13.77
C SER A 5 21.69 46.73 -13.51
N LYS A 6 20.83 47.67 -13.89
CA LYS A 6 19.36 47.53 -13.92
C LYS A 6 18.87 46.13 -14.38
N PRO A 7 19.49 45.45 -15.38
CA PRO A 7 19.07 44.11 -15.79
C PRO A 7 19.16 43.01 -14.71
N ALA A 8 20.14 43.01 -13.81
CA ALA A 8 20.26 41.97 -12.79
C ALA A 8 19.14 42.04 -11.73
N ALA A 9 18.69 43.26 -11.41
CA ALA A 9 17.55 43.47 -10.52
C ALA A 9 16.22 43.05 -11.18
N VAL A 10 16.06 43.33 -12.48
CA VAL A 10 14.88 42.93 -13.27
C VAL A 10 14.79 41.42 -13.38
N LEU A 11 15.88 40.73 -13.74
CA LEU A 11 15.90 39.26 -13.83
C LEU A 11 15.62 38.57 -12.49
N ARG A 12 16.09 39.14 -11.37
CA ARG A 12 15.78 38.62 -10.02
C ARG A 12 14.29 38.74 -9.70
N ILE A 13 13.68 39.89 -10.00
CA ILE A 13 12.24 40.12 -9.82
C ILE A 13 11.42 39.15 -10.69
N CYS A 14 11.80 38.96 -11.96
CA CYS A 14 11.17 37.99 -12.86
C CYS A 14 11.28 36.55 -12.33
N SER A 15 12.44 36.17 -11.75
CA SER A 15 12.62 34.83 -11.20
C SER A 15 11.75 34.56 -9.96
N LEU A 16 11.59 35.54 -9.07
CA LEU A 16 10.70 35.43 -7.91
C LEU A 16 9.23 35.38 -8.35
N LEU A 17 8.86 36.14 -9.39
CA LEU A 17 7.53 36.10 -10.00
C LEU A 17 7.19 34.74 -10.63
N LEU A 18 8.14 34.14 -11.36
CA LEU A 18 8.02 32.78 -11.91
C LEU A 18 7.89 31.71 -10.83
N LEU A 19 8.55 31.89 -9.67
CA LEU A 19 8.47 30.96 -8.55
C LEU A 19 7.13 31.06 -7.80
N LEU A 20 6.54 32.26 -7.76
CA LEU A 20 5.23 32.54 -7.15
C LEU A 20 4.03 32.26 -8.08
N SER A 21 4.24 32.10 -9.38
CA SER A 21 3.18 31.70 -10.33
C SER A 21 2.92 30.19 -10.36
N VAL A 22 3.86 29.36 -9.89
CA VAL A 22 3.69 27.91 -9.80
C VAL A 22 2.52 27.52 -8.86
N PRO A 23 2.39 28.09 -7.65
CA PRO A 23 1.20 27.96 -6.78
C PRO A 23 -0.13 28.28 -7.46
N HIS A 24 -0.18 29.21 -8.42
CA HIS A 24 -1.44 29.63 -9.04
C HIS A 24 -2.13 28.50 -9.81
N ARG A 25 -1.37 27.61 -10.48
CA ARG A 25 -1.97 26.45 -11.16
C ARG A 25 -2.55 25.41 -10.20
N TYR A 26 -2.10 25.37 -8.94
CA TYR A 26 -2.73 24.56 -7.89
C TYR A 26 -4.05 25.15 -7.37
N LEU A 27 -4.35 26.41 -7.74
CA LEU A 27 -5.44 27.24 -7.23
C LEU A 27 -6.39 27.72 -8.34
N ALA A 28 -6.25 27.17 -9.55
CA ALA A 28 -7.11 27.49 -10.68
C ALA A 28 -8.57 27.22 -10.32
N GLY A 29 -9.42 28.24 -10.42
CA GLY A 29 -10.83 28.20 -9.99
C GLY A 29 -11.12 28.79 -8.60
N ILE A 30 -10.11 29.03 -7.76
CA ILE A 30 -10.28 29.57 -6.39
C ILE A 30 -9.77 31.02 -6.26
N LEU A 31 -8.62 31.36 -6.88
CA LEU A 31 -8.02 32.71 -6.82
C LEU A 31 -7.58 33.20 -8.21
N PRO A 32 -7.67 34.51 -8.51
CA PRO A 32 -7.19 35.08 -9.77
C PRO A 32 -5.69 34.84 -9.99
N ALA A 33 -5.27 34.65 -11.25
CA ALA A 33 -3.89 34.38 -11.66
C ALA A 33 -2.82 35.32 -11.13
N ALA A 34 -3.20 36.58 -11.00
CA ALA A 34 -2.31 37.63 -10.53
C ALA A 34 -2.18 37.69 -9.01
N ALA A 35 -3.08 37.07 -8.22
CA ALA A 35 -3.19 37.34 -6.79
C ALA A 35 -1.92 37.01 -5.99
N LEU A 36 -1.33 35.83 -6.23
CA LEU A 36 -0.11 35.39 -5.54
C LEU A 36 1.17 36.07 -6.01
N PRO A 37 1.40 36.24 -7.33
CA PRO A 37 2.49 37.07 -7.84
C PRO A 37 2.42 38.52 -7.35
N VAL A 38 1.22 39.13 -7.35
CA VAL A 38 0.99 40.49 -6.83
C VAL A 38 1.25 40.55 -5.33
N TRP A 39 0.82 39.54 -4.56
CA TRP A 39 1.09 39.46 -3.12
C TRP A 39 2.59 39.43 -2.81
N GLY A 40 3.37 38.60 -3.51
CA GLY A 40 4.82 38.56 -3.34
C GLY A 40 5.51 39.85 -3.78
N LEU A 41 5.03 40.50 -4.86
CA LEU A 41 5.49 41.84 -5.27
C LEU A 41 5.19 42.89 -4.20
N CYS A 42 4.01 42.88 -3.60
CA CYS A 42 3.65 43.79 -2.52
C CYS A 42 4.54 43.59 -1.29
N CYS A 43 4.78 42.34 -0.86
CA CYS A 43 5.64 42.03 0.29
C CYS A 43 7.08 42.49 0.06
N THR A 44 7.63 42.22 -1.13
CA THR A 44 9.00 42.64 -1.50
C THR A 44 9.14 44.15 -1.68
N ALA A 45 8.12 44.82 -2.25
CA ALA A 45 8.08 46.27 -2.39
C ALA A 45 8.01 46.98 -1.02
N VAL A 46 7.24 46.45 -0.07
CA VAL A 46 7.17 46.97 1.31
C VAL A 46 8.53 46.89 2.00
N ILE A 47 9.25 45.76 1.87
CA ILE A 47 10.60 45.62 2.44
C ILE A 47 11.58 46.61 1.83
N HIS A 48 11.54 46.78 0.50
CA HIS A 48 12.36 47.79 -0.19
C HIS A 48 12.01 49.22 0.24
N PHE A 49 10.73 49.52 0.43
CA PHE A 49 10.26 50.80 0.94
C PHE A 49 10.77 51.08 2.35
N LEU A 50 10.65 50.11 3.27
CA LEU A 50 11.12 50.23 4.65
C LEU A 50 12.66 50.42 4.70
N HIS A 51 13.40 49.68 3.87
CA HIS A 51 14.85 49.85 3.74
C HIS A 51 15.23 51.24 3.19
N ARG A 52 14.56 51.72 2.14
CA ARG A 52 14.79 53.06 1.57
C ARG A 52 14.46 54.18 2.57
N LYS A 53 13.53 53.94 3.51
CA LYS A 53 13.21 54.86 4.61
C LYS A 53 14.19 54.77 5.78
N GLY A 54 15.22 53.92 5.71
CA GLY A 54 16.32 53.81 6.66
C GLY A 54 16.01 52.98 7.90
N ILE A 55 15.08 52.02 7.81
CA ILE A 55 14.73 51.09 8.90
C ILE A 55 15.69 49.89 8.89
N ARG A 56 16.08 49.38 10.07
CA ARG A 56 16.93 48.18 10.21
C ARG A 56 16.32 46.96 9.50
N ALA A 57 17.18 46.16 8.88
CA ALA A 57 16.83 44.99 8.07
C ALA A 57 15.99 43.94 8.86
N GLU A 58 16.37 43.67 10.12
CA GLU A 58 15.66 42.74 11.02
C GLU A 58 14.20 43.17 11.31
N ALA A 59 13.98 44.48 11.47
CA ALA A 59 12.63 45.02 11.71
C ALA A 59 11.79 45.02 10.43
N ALA A 60 12.40 45.30 9.27
CA ALA A 60 11.73 45.19 7.97
C ALA A 60 11.33 43.73 7.67
N TRP A 61 12.17 42.77 8.06
CA TRP A 61 11.88 41.34 7.99
C TRP A 61 10.68 40.94 8.84
N GLY A 62 10.68 41.30 10.14
CA GLY A 62 9.59 40.94 11.06
C GLY A 62 8.25 41.56 10.66
N ILE A 63 8.23 42.82 10.22
CA ILE A 63 7.01 43.50 9.75
C ILE A 63 6.50 42.87 8.45
N GLY A 64 7.39 42.62 7.49
CA GLY A 64 7.03 42.00 6.21
C GLY A 64 6.48 40.59 6.40
N PHE A 65 7.13 39.78 7.24
CA PHE A 65 6.72 38.40 7.48
C PHE A 65 5.39 38.31 8.24
N SER A 66 5.18 39.16 9.26
CA SER A 66 3.92 39.19 10.01
C SER A 66 2.75 39.61 9.12
N ALA A 67 2.93 40.61 8.26
CA ALA A 67 1.92 41.03 7.29
C ALA A 67 1.63 39.94 6.24
N ALA A 68 2.66 39.21 5.80
CA ALA A 68 2.54 38.12 4.83
C ALA A 68 1.75 36.91 5.35
N LEU A 69 1.67 36.72 6.67
CA LEU A 69 0.97 35.63 7.35
C LEU A 69 -0.43 36.01 7.85
N LEU A 70 -0.56 37.17 8.51
CA LEU A 70 -1.81 37.60 9.15
C LEU A 70 -2.92 37.86 8.13
N ILE A 71 -2.60 38.47 6.99
CA ILE A 71 -3.61 38.85 6.00
C ILE A 71 -4.24 37.61 5.33
N PRO A 72 -3.47 36.61 4.84
CA PRO A 72 -4.05 35.37 4.34
C PRO A 72 -4.74 34.53 5.42
N ALA A 73 -4.23 34.50 6.66
CA ALA A 73 -4.85 33.79 7.77
C ALA A 73 -6.24 34.36 8.12
N CYS A 74 -6.40 35.68 8.12
CA CYS A 74 -7.70 36.33 8.32
C CYS A 74 -8.67 36.01 7.17
N VAL A 75 -8.21 36.05 5.92
CA VAL A 75 -9.04 35.70 4.74
C VAL A 75 -9.50 34.24 4.79
N LEU A 76 -8.60 33.32 5.15
CA LEU A 76 -8.90 31.89 5.26
C LEU A 76 -9.75 31.54 6.48
N GLY A 77 -9.56 32.24 7.60
CA GLY A 77 -10.43 32.10 8.78
C GLY A 77 -11.88 32.50 8.48
N VAL A 78 -12.08 33.49 7.61
CA VAL A 78 -13.40 33.88 7.11
C VAL A 78 -13.97 32.80 6.17
N LEU A 79 -13.14 32.18 5.34
CA LEU A 79 -13.56 31.07 4.46
C LEU A 79 -13.89 29.79 5.24
N ALA A 80 -13.20 29.51 6.34
CA ALA A 80 -13.44 28.36 7.21
C ALA A 80 -14.75 28.45 8.03
N LEU A 81 -15.39 29.62 8.11
CA LEU A 81 -16.70 29.81 8.75
C LEU A 81 -17.88 29.44 7.84
N ILE A 82 -17.64 28.81 6.68
CA ILE A 82 -18.64 28.47 5.65
C ILE A 82 -18.69 26.94 5.46
N PRO A 83 -19.44 26.18 6.29
CA PRO A 83 -19.42 24.70 6.23
C PRO A 83 -20.05 24.12 4.95
N GLN A 84 -21.06 24.78 4.38
CA GLN A 84 -21.81 24.26 3.21
C GLN A 84 -21.05 24.35 1.87
N LEU A 85 -19.87 24.98 1.82
CA LEU A 85 -19.10 25.14 0.59
C LEU A 85 -17.88 24.20 0.48
N ILE A 86 -17.61 23.40 1.51
CA ILE A 86 -16.32 22.75 1.69
C ILE A 86 -16.53 21.23 1.74
N ALA A 87 -16.33 20.54 0.61
CA ALA A 87 -16.03 19.11 0.63
C ALA A 87 -14.72 18.88 1.41
N ASP A 88 -14.57 17.76 2.10
CA ASP A 88 -13.38 17.45 2.94
C ASP A 88 -12.05 17.61 2.17
N THR A 89 -12.07 17.41 0.86
CA THR A 89 -10.94 17.61 -0.05
C THR A 89 -10.53 19.09 -0.22
N LEU A 90 -11.47 20.04 -0.17
CA LEU A 90 -11.20 21.47 -0.27
C LEU A 90 -10.56 22.02 1.01
N PHE A 91 -10.97 21.52 2.18
CA PHE A 91 -10.37 21.89 3.47
C PHE A 91 -8.91 21.45 3.57
N LEU A 92 -8.62 20.23 3.13
CA LEU A 92 -7.26 19.70 3.07
C LEU A 92 -6.39 20.51 2.10
N ARG A 93 -6.94 20.87 0.93
CA ARG A 93 -6.29 21.78 -0.03
C ARG A 93 -6.00 23.14 0.61
N LEU A 94 -6.96 23.75 1.31
CA LEU A 94 -6.81 25.06 1.98
C LEU A 94 -5.75 25.06 3.09
N LYS A 95 -5.62 23.99 3.88
CA LYS A 95 -4.54 23.85 4.88
C LYS A 95 -3.15 23.71 4.23
N LEU A 96 -3.05 22.92 3.15
CA LEU A 96 -1.81 22.77 2.38
C LEU A 96 -1.38 24.10 1.74
N ILE A 97 -2.37 24.86 1.22
CA ILE A 97 -2.20 26.20 0.65
C ILE A 97 -1.57 27.14 1.67
N PHE A 98 -2.04 27.17 2.91
CA PHE A 98 -1.50 28.06 3.94
C PHE A 98 -0.05 27.74 4.32
N GLY A 99 0.27 26.45 4.50
CA GLY A 99 1.65 26.01 4.79
C GLY A 99 2.62 26.40 3.66
N LEU A 100 2.19 26.25 2.41
CA LEU A 100 3.00 26.57 1.23
C LEU A 100 3.17 28.09 1.03
N LEU A 101 2.10 28.87 1.24
CA LEU A 101 2.14 30.34 1.19
C LEU A 101 3.03 30.92 2.28
N ALA A 102 2.89 30.43 3.51
CA ALA A 102 3.70 30.88 4.64
C ALA A 102 5.19 30.59 4.40
N LEU A 103 5.51 29.39 3.90
CA LEU A 103 6.88 28.99 3.60
C LEU A 103 7.48 29.79 2.42
N THR A 104 6.73 29.98 1.33
CA THR A 104 7.21 30.75 0.16
C THR A 104 7.36 32.23 0.47
N ALA A 105 6.46 32.81 1.26
CA ALA A 105 6.58 34.18 1.75
C ALA A 105 7.77 34.33 2.72
N PHE A 106 7.93 33.40 3.68
CA PHE A 106 9.09 33.37 4.59
C PHE A 106 10.40 33.39 3.81
N ILE A 107 10.56 32.50 2.84
CA ILE A 107 11.81 32.36 2.10
C ILE A 107 12.05 33.57 1.19
N SER A 108 11.01 34.10 0.54
CA SER A 108 11.13 35.29 -0.32
C SER A 108 11.50 36.55 0.48
N ILE A 109 10.89 36.74 1.64
CA ILE A 109 11.15 37.89 2.54
C ILE A 109 12.54 37.77 3.16
N THR A 110 12.91 36.58 3.63
CA THR A 110 14.23 36.30 4.21
C THR A 110 15.33 36.48 3.17
N SER A 111 15.14 35.94 1.96
CA SER A 111 16.08 36.12 0.84
C SER A 111 16.23 37.60 0.45
N THR A 112 15.13 38.35 0.36
CA THR A 112 15.16 39.78 0.02
C THR A 112 15.89 40.60 1.09
N VAL A 113 15.67 40.33 2.37
CA VAL A 113 16.36 41.03 3.46
C VAL A 113 17.85 40.70 3.48
N LEU A 114 18.22 39.41 3.39
CA LEU A 114 19.61 38.96 3.37
C LEU A 114 20.38 39.51 2.15
N PHE A 115 19.72 39.56 0.99
CA PHE A 115 20.28 40.12 -0.25
C PHE A 115 20.62 41.61 -0.13
N ILE A 116 19.79 42.36 0.60
CA ILE A 116 19.99 43.79 0.84
C ILE A 116 21.05 44.01 1.95
N SER A 117 21.08 43.16 2.98
CA SER A 117 21.90 43.40 4.17
C SER A 117 23.35 42.93 4.06
N ALA A 118 23.66 41.90 3.26
CA ALA A 118 25.00 41.30 3.26
C ALA A 118 25.43 40.72 1.90
N GLU A 119 26.54 41.20 1.37
CA GLU A 119 27.07 40.82 0.06
C GLU A 119 27.54 39.35 -0.01
N ARG A 120 27.98 38.75 1.10
CA ARG A 120 28.37 37.33 1.18
C ARG A 120 27.19 36.38 0.96
N TRP A 121 25.98 36.77 1.37
CA TRP A 121 24.79 35.91 1.32
C TRP A 121 24.18 35.78 -0.07
N ARG A 122 24.51 36.71 -0.98
CA ARG A 122 24.11 36.65 -2.40
C ARG A 122 24.57 35.39 -3.13
N ARG A 123 25.62 34.71 -2.62
CA ARG A 123 26.16 33.46 -3.20
C ARG A 123 25.36 32.21 -2.85
N TYR A 124 24.52 32.28 -1.81
CA TYR A 124 23.73 31.14 -1.31
C TYR A 124 22.24 31.22 -1.71
N GLU A 125 21.83 32.31 -2.35
CA GLU A 125 20.48 32.48 -2.91
C GLU A 125 20.05 31.37 -3.90
N PRO A 126 20.91 30.82 -4.79
CA PRO A 126 20.50 29.72 -5.67
C PRO A 126 20.22 28.43 -4.89
N LEU A 127 20.96 28.14 -3.81
CA LEU A 127 20.69 26.97 -2.96
C LEU A 127 19.32 27.06 -2.29
N ALA A 128 18.95 28.25 -1.81
CA ALA A 128 17.62 28.48 -1.24
C ALA A 128 16.52 28.36 -2.31
N ALA A 129 16.74 28.90 -3.52
CA ALA A 129 15.79 28.77 -4.63
C ALA A 129 15.63 27.31 -5.08
N ILE A 130 16.72 26.54 -5.16
CA ILE A 130 16.71 25.10 -5.46
C ILE A 130 15.92 24.33 -4.39
N LEU A 131 16.11 24.65 -3.10
CA LEU A 131 15.39 24.03 -1.99
C LEU A 131 13.88 24.34 -2.06
N VAL A 132 13.50 25.61 -2.28
CA VAL A 132 12.09 26.02 -2.41
C VAL A 132 11.45 25.35 -3.62
N PHE A 133 12.16 25.31 -4.74
CA PHE A 133 11.67 24.69 -5.96
C PHE A 133 11.48 23.17 -5.76
N SER A 134 12.41 22.50 -5.08
CA SER A 134 12.27 21.07 -4.74
C SER A 134 11.06 20.82 -3.82
N LEU A 135 10.83 21.69 -2.83
CA LEU A 135 9.72 21.60 -1.88
C LEU A 135 8.35 21.95 -2.49
N LEU A 136 8.29 22.81 -3.52
CA LEU A 136 7.05 23.18 -4.23
C LEU A 136 6.54 22.08 -5.16
N PHE A 137 7.40 21.16 -5.59
CA PHE A 137 7.05 20.06 -6.51
C PHE A 137 6.86 18.71 -5.81
N PHE A 138 7.38 18.54 -4.59
CA PHE A 138 7.18 17.34 -3.77
C PHE A 138 5.71 17.01 -3.47
N PRO A 139 4.79 17.98 -3.20
CA PRO A 139 3.39 17.68 -2.89
C PRO A 139 2.56 17.15 -4.05
N GLN A 140 3.03 17.28 -5.30
CA GLN A 140 2.31 16.80 -6.50
C GLN A 140 2.06 15.28 -6.45
N GLN A 141 2.94 14.53 -5.76
CA GLN A 141 2.90 13.08 -5.68
C GLN A 141 1.74 12.52 -4.85
N HIS A 142 1.21 13.25 -3.85
CA HIS A 142 0.23 12.70 -2.90
C HIS A 142 -1.20 13.20 -3.10
N TYR A 143 -1.41 14.25 -3.91
CA TYR A 143 -2.71 14.92 -4.02
C TYR A 143 -3.26 15.06 -5.45
N ARG A 144 -2.67 14.38 -6.46
CA ARG A 144 -3.06 14.44 -7.89
C ARG A 144 -3.19 15.89 -8.44
N LEU A 145 -2.33 16.80 -8.00
CA LEU A 145 -2.34 18.18 -8.48
C LEU A 145 -1.38 18.32 -9.68
N THR A 146 -1.88 18.12 -10.90
CA THR A 146 -1.08 18.21 -12.14
C THR A 146 -0.92 19.65 -12.61
N VAL A 147 0.14 20.33 -12.16
CA VAL A 147 0.51 21.68 -12.67
C VAL A 147 1.10 21.61 -14.09
N PHE A 148 1.76 20.50 -14.41
CA PHE A 148 2.31 20.19 -15.72
C PHE A 148 1.75 18.83 -16.16
N SER A 149 1.29 18.75 -17.41
CA SER A 149 0.73 17.52 -18.01
C SER A 149 1.78 16.42 -18.18
N HIS A 150 3.07 16.77 -18.19
CA HIS A 150 4.16 15.81 -18.38
C HIS A 150 5.35 16.12 -17.45
N PRO A 151 5.98 15.11 -16.80
CA PRO A 151 7.12 15.30 -15.91
C PRO A 151 8.32 15.97 -16.57
N VAL A 152 8.50 15.82 -17.89
CA VAL A 152 9.59 16.46 -18.64
C VAL A 152 9.38 17.96 -18.80
N PHE A 153 8.15 18.44 -18.90
CA PHE A 153 7.92 19.89 -18.91
C PHE A 153 8.20 20.50 -17.54
N ALA A 154 7.85 19.79 -16.46
CA ALA A 154 8.20 20.20 -15.09
C ALA A 154 9.74 20.22 -14.89
N ALA A 155 10.42 19.15 -15.29
CA ALA A 155 11.86 19.00 -15.19
C ALA A 155 12.60 20.01 -16.11
N GLY A 156 12.15 20.19 -17.34
CA GLY A 156 12.70 21.16 -18.30
C GLY A 156 12.52 22.61 -17.84
N PHE A 157 11.33 22.96 -17.33
CA PHE A 157 11.07 24.27 -16.73
C PHE A 157 11.97 24.52 -15.51
N ALA A 158 12.13 23.53 -14.64
CA ALA A 158 13.04 23.59 -13.49
C ALA A 158 14.50 23.82 -13.93
N GLY A 159 14.97 23.05 -14.91
CA GLY A 159 16.32 23.14 -15.45
C GLY A 159 16.59 24.52 -16.06
N VAL A 160 15.68 25.02 -16.91
CA VAL A 160 15.79 26.35 -17.53
C VAL A 160 15.76 27.45 -16.46
N PHE A 161 14.87 27.36 -15.47
CA PHE A 161 14.79 28.33 -14.38
C PHE A 161 16.07 28.38 -13.54
N MET A 162 16.61 27.21 -13.16
CA MET A 162 17.87 27.11 -12.41
C MET A 162 19.07 27.60 -13.22
N LEU A 163 19.12 27.33 -14.53
CA LEU A 163 20.15 27.83 -15.43
C LEU A 163 20.10 29.36 -15.56
N ILE A 164 18.91 29.95 -15.72
CA ILE A 164 18.73 31.41 -15.79
C ILE A 164 19.17 32.07 -14.47
N GLN A 165 18.79 31.54 -13.31
CA GLN A 165 19.24 32.10 -12.03
C GLN A 165 20.76 31.98 -11.84
N THR A 166 21.35 30.84 -12.20
CA THR A 166 22.80 30.63 -12.13
C THR A 166 23.53 31.61 -13.04
N ALA A 167 23.03 31.82 -14.26
CA ALA A 167 23.59 32.81 -15.20
C ALA A 167 23.51 34.25 -14.65
N VAL A 168 22.38 34.65 -14.07
CA VAL A 168 22.15 36.01 -13.52
C VAL A 168 23.05 36.33 -12.34
N LEU A 169 23.24 35.36 -11.43
CA LEU A 169 24.05 35.55 -10.23
C LEU A 169 25.56 35.57 -10.52
N CYS A 170 25.98 35.04 -11.66
CA CYS A 170 27.37 35.02 -12.10
C CYS A 170 27.81 36.31 -12.81
N ILE A 171 26.89 37.17 -13.25
CA ILE A 171 27.15 38.45 -13.96
C ILE A 171 28.11 39.40 -13.19
N PRO A 172 28.05 39.55 -11.85
CA PRO A 172 28.93 40.50 -11.14
C PRO A 172 30.35 39.98 -10.86
N SER A 173 30.65 38.70 -11.13
CA SER A 173 31.89 38.04 -10.67
C SER A 173 33.03 38.10 -11.69
N GLY A 174 33.63 39.28 -11.87
CA GLY A 174 34.66 39.57 -12.87
C GLY A 174 36.04 38.89 -12.75
N LYS A 175 36.18 37.68 -12.18
CA LYS A 175 37.45 36.91 -12.20
C LYS A 175 37.26 35.53 -12.83
N ARG A 176 37.65 35.43 -14.12
CA ARG A 176 37.39 34.30 -15.06
C ARG A 176 37.68 32.88 -14.55
N ARG A 177 38.65 32.67 -13.65
CA ARG A 177 39.06 31.30 -13.22
C ARG A 177 38.18 30.70 -12.12
N ARG A 178 37.69 31.51 -11.18
CA ARG A 178 36.74 31.05 -10.13
C ARG A 178 35.31 30.99 -10.65
N PHE A 179 35.01 31.77 -11.70
CA PHE A 179 33.76 31.78 -12.45
C PHE A 179 33.44 30.40 -13.06
N ALA A 180 34.39 29.81 -13.79
CA ALA A 180 34.19 28.50 -14.43
C ALA A 180 33.90 27.39 -13.39
N VAL A 181 34.72 27.30 -12.35
CA VAL A 181 34.55 26.28 -11.29
C VAL A 181 33.20 26.42 -10.58
N PHE A 182 32.80 27.63 -10.24
CA PHE A 182 31.52 27.89 -9.56
C PHE A 182 30.32 27.56 -10.47
N PHE A 183 30.39 27.94 -11.74
CA PHE A 183 29.36 27.63 -12.74
C PHE A 183 29.25 26.11 -13.00
N SER A 184 30.38 25.41 -13.12
CA SER A 184 30.43 23.96 -13.32
C SER A 184 29.83 23.17 -12.15
N VAL A 185 30.11 23.56 -10.91
CA VAL A 185 29.58 22.88 -9.71
C VAL A 185 28.06 23.01 -9.64
N PHE A 186 27.51 24.19 -9.90
CA PHE A 186 26.06 24.42 -9.82
C PHE A 186 25.30 23.81 -11.00
N ILE A 187 25.88 23.78 -12.20
CA ILE A 187 25.33 23.00 -13.32
C ILE A 187 25.32 21.51 -12.99
N GLY A 188 26.42 20.98 -12.43
CA GLY A 188 26.50 19.58 -12.01
C GLY A 188 25.45 19.22 -10.95
N LEU A 189 25.28 20.07 -9.93
CA LEU A 189 24.25 19.90 -8.90
C LEU A 189 22.83 19.95 -9.49
N THR A 190 22.58 20.90 -10.40
CA THR A 190 21.30 21.02 -11.11
C THR A 190 21.01 19.77 -11.92
N ALA A 191 21.99 19.24 -12.66
CA ALA A 191 21.84 18.00 -13.43
C ALA A 191 21.57 16.78 -12.52
N ILE A 192 22.22 16.68 -11.36
CA ILE A 192 21.99 15.59 -10.39
C ILE A 192 20.59 15.68 -9.79
N ILE A 193 20.14 16.87 -9.40
CA ILE A 193 18.80 17.09 -8.85
C ILE A 193 17.74 16.82 -9.92
N LEU A 194 17.96 17.26 -11.15
CA LEU A 194 17.10 16.98 -12.29
C LEU A 194 16.99 15.47 -12.55
N ALA A 195 18.11 14.74 -12.54
CA ALA A 195 18.13 13.29 -12.71
C ALA A 195 17.43 12.55 -11.56
N LEU A 196 17.60 13.02 -10.30
CA LEU A 196 16.89 12.48 -9.15
C LEU A 196 15.39 12.71 -9.25
N LEU A 197 14.96 13.93 -9.61
CA LEU A 197 13.56 14.29 -9.80
C LEU A 197 12.92 13.44 -10.91
N ILE A 198 13.54 13.38 -12.09
CA ILE A 198 13.06 12.54 -13.21
C ILE A 198 12.92 11.08 -12.77
N ARG A 199 13.89 10.56 -12.02
CA ARG A 199 13.86 9.18 -11.52
C ARG A 199 12.74 8.94 -10.49
N THR A 200 12.51 9.85 -9.55
CA THR A 200 11.41 9.75 -8.58
C THR A 200 10.04 9.91 -9.24
N PHE A 201 9.94 10.75 -10.27
CA PHE A 201 8.71 10.91 -11.05
C PHE A 201 8.42 9.66 -11.89
N ASN A 202 9.40 9.10 -12.61
CA ASN A 202 9.19 7.88 -13.41
C ASN A 202 8.73 6.68 -12.56
N LYS A 203 9.27 6.53 -11.34
CA LYS A 203 8.84 5.47 -10.40
C LYS A 203 7.38 5.60 -9.93
N SER A 204 6.79 6.79 -10.01
CA SER A 204 5.46 7.10 -9.42
C SER A 204 4.42 7.48 -10.48
N SER A 205 4.85 7.86 -11.69
CA SER A 205 4.00 8.07 -12.87
C SER A 205 3.41 6.76 -13.41
N VAL A 206 3.83 5.62 -12.88
CA VAL A 206 3.17 4.32 -13.05
C VAL A 206 1.71 4.37 -12.55
N GLY A 207 1.34 5.31 -11.67
CA GLY A 207 -0.03 5.42 -11.16
C GLY A 207 -0.96 6.44 -11.86
N ASN A 208 -0.44 7.53 -12.45
CA ASN A 208 -1.28 8.67 -12.88
C ASN A 208 -0.84 9.28 -14.23
N ASN A 209 -0.90 8.50 -15.31
CA ASN A 209 -0.61 8.89 -16.71
C ASN A 209 0.88 8.88 -17.08
N GLY A 210 1.35 7.70 -17.53
CA GLY A 210 2.47 7.55 -18.48
C GLY A 210 3.72 8.37 -18.17
N GLY A 211 4.63 7.80 -17.38
CA GLY A 211 6.00 8.31 -17.28
C GLY A 211 6.68 8.36 -18.63
N LEU A 212 7.60 9.30 -18.82
CA LEU A 212 8.25 9.55 -20.11
C LEU A 212 9.15 8.39 -20.61
N LEU A 213 9.42 7.39 -19.77
CA LEU A 213 10.34 6.28 -20.06
C LEU A 213 9.94 4.90 -19.49
N GLU A 214 8.76 4.76 -18.86
CA GLU A 214 8.27 3.46 -18.40
C GLU A 214 6.75 3.37 -18.63
N GLN A 215 6.35 3.07 -19.88
CA GLN A 215 5.17 2.23 -20.12
C GLN A 215 5.52 0.81 -19.68
N LYS A 216 5.63 0.57 -18.38
CA LYS A 216 5.85 -0.77 -17.81
C LYS A 216 4.75 -1.15 -16.82
N LEU A 217 3.53 -0.66 -17.05
CA LEU A 217 2.35 -1.25 -16.40
C LEU A 217 2.10 -2.68 -16.92
N PHE A 218 2.49 -2.90 -18.18
CA PHE A 218 2.53 -4.19 -18.86
C PHE A 218 3.90 -4.33 -19.54
N GLU A 219 4.62 -5.44 -19.37
CA GLU A 219 5.66 -5.85 -20.34
C GLU A 219 5.04 -6.62 -21.52
N PHE A 220 3.72 -6.92 -21.45
CA PHE A 220 2.90 -7.30 -22.59
C PHE A 220 2.44 -6.02 -23.32
N ASP A 221 3.06 -5.73 -24.45
CA ASP A 221 2.83 -4.50 -25.19
C ASP A 221 1.46 -4.54 -25.89
N PHE A 222 0.45 -3.83 -25.36
CA PHE A 222 -0.78 -3.50 -26.10
C PHE A 222 -0.53 -2.41 -27.14
N SER A 223 0.67 -2.36 -27.74
CA SER A 223 0.91 -1.51 -28.89
C SER A 223 0.30 -2.15 -30.13
N GLN A 224 0.27 -1.37 -31.20
CA GLN A 224 -0.21 -1.81 -32.50
C GLN A 224 0.70 -2.85 -33.16
N PHE A 225 1.75 -3.35 -32.48
CA PHE A 225 2.59 -4.44 -32.96
C PHE A 225 3.06 -5.31 -31.78
N LEU A 226 3.05 -6.63 -31.98
CA LEU A 226 3.46 -7.60 -30.97
C LEU A 226 4.72 -8.32 -31.46
N GLN A 227 5.73 -8.42 -30.60
CA GLN A 227 7.01 -9.06 -30.89
C GLN A 227 7.36 -10.08 -29.81
N LEU A 228 8.07 -11.14 -30.22
CA LEU A 228 8.57 -12.17 -29.31
C LEU A 228 9.81 -11.66 -28.57
N GLN A 229 9.75 -11.66 -27.24
CA GLN A 229 10.81 -11.19 -26.33
C GLN A 229 11.49 -12.34 -25.61
N ASP A 230 12.76 -12.18 -25.22
CA ASP A 230 13.54 -13.18 -24.49
C ASP A 230 13.16 -13.34 -23.01
N GLU A 231 12.53 -12.32 -22.42
CA GLU A 231 11.94 -12.32 -21.08
C GLU A 231 10.74 -11.35 -21.00
N VAL A 232 9.70 -11.72 -20.25
CA VAL A 232 8.58 -10.83 -19.89
C VAL A 232 8.34 -10.87 -18.37
N LYS A 233 8.09 -9.71 -17.77
CA LYS A 233 7.72 -9.57 -16.36
C LYS A 233 6.27 -9.12 -16.24
N MET A 234 5.51 -9.91 -15.50
CA MET A 234 4.12 -9.60 -15.24
C MET A 234 3.94 -8.94 -13.88
N ASN A 235 2.98 -8.02 -13.80
CA ASN A 235 2.58 -7.32 -12.58
C ASN A 235 1.19 -7.80 -12.16
N THR A 236 0.92 -7.91 -10.85
CA THR A 236 -0.36 -8.38 -10.31
C THR A 236 -1.37 -7.25 -10.01
N ASN A 237 -1.06 -6.00 -10.37
CA ASN A 237 -1.95 -4.87 -10.12
C ASN A 237 -3.32 -5.07 -10.79
N LEU A 238 -4.39 -4.74 -10.07
CA LEU A 238 -5.75 -4.69 -10.61
C LEU A 238 -5.84 -3.60 -11.69
N VAL A 239 -6.36 -3.96 -12.85
CA VAL A 239 -6.48 -3.12 -14.05
C VAL A 239 -7.91 -2.61 -14.21
N MET A 240 -8.88 -3.49 -14.03
CA MET A 240 -10.31 -3.19 -14.10
C MET A 240 -11.12 -4.19 -13.29
N VAL A 241 -12.36 -3.82 -12.98
CA VAL A 241 -13.40 -4.73 -12.48
C VAL A 241 -14.40 -4.91 -13.60
N VAL A 242 -14.73 -6.15 -13.93
CA VAL A 242 -15.69 -6.49 -14.98
C VAL A 242 -16.91 -7.11 -14.34
N HIS A 243 -18.10 -6.67 -14.70
CA HIS A 243 -19.36 -7.30 -14.34
C HIS A 243 -19.96 -7.93 -15.60
N VAL A 244 -20.50 -9.14 -15.48
CA VAL A 244 -21.16 -9.84 -16.60
C VAL A 244 -22.51 -10.37 -16.12
N ASP A 245 -23.59 -10.05 -16.83
CA ASP A 245 -24.96 -10.28 -16.35
C ASP A 245 -25.38 -11.76 -16.29
N GLN A 246 -24.65 -12.65 -16.97
CA GLN A 246 -24.99 -14.07 -17.11
C GLN A 246 -23.74 -14.95 -17.21
N GLU A 247 -23.88 -16.27 -17.00
CA GLU A 247 -22.82 -17.24 -17.27
C GLU A 247 -22.48 -17.28 -18.77
N TYR A 248 -21.20 -17.52 -19.07
CA TYR A 248 -20.68 -17.53 -20.43
C TYR A 248 -19.42 -18.39 -20.52
N ASP A 249 -19.17 -18.98 -21.69
CA ASP A 249 -18.07 -19.94 -21.89
C ASP A 249 -16.73 -19.27 -22.24
N SER A 250 -16.74 -18.09 -22.89
CA SER A 250 -15.50 -17.42 -23.34
C SER A 250 -14.97 -16.42 -22.32
N HIS A 251 -13.92 -16.75 -21.59
CA HIS A 251 -13.29 -15.84 -20.63
C HIS A 251 -12.25 -14.89 -21.24
N LEU A 252 -12.25 -14.69 -22.57
CA LEU A 252 -11.29 -13.87 -23.28
C LEU A 252 -11.87 -12.50 -23.64
N PHE A 253 -11.34 -11.46 -23.01
CA PHE A 253 -11.75 -10.08 -23.21
C PHE A 253 -10.80 -9.39 -24.17
N ARG A 254 -11.25 -9.20 -25.40
CA ARG A 254 -10.48 -8.61 -26.49
C ARG A 254 -10.28 -7.12 -26.30
N ARG A 255 -9.03 -6.69 -26.37
CA ARG A 255 -8.63 -5.27 -26.51
C ARG A 255 -8.47 -4.91 -27.98
N MET A 256 -7.86 -5.82 -28.75
CA MET A 256 -7.59 -5.65 -30.18
C MET A 256 -7.30 -6.99 -30.86
N TYR A 257 -7.36 -7.00 -32.18
CA TYR A 257 -6.80 -8.07 -33.02
C TYR A 257 -5.70 -7.54 -33.96
N LEU A 258 -4.69 -8.36 -34.17
CA LEU A 258 -3.48 -8.11 -34.95
C LEU A 258 -3.50 -9.03 -36.18
N SER A 259 -4.04 -8.52 -37.28
CA SER A 259 -4.25 -9.32 -38.49
C SER A 259 -3.06 -9.31 -39.44
N GLY A 260 -2.19 -8.28 -39.39
CA GLY A 260 -1.00 -8.16 -40.23
C GLY A 260 0.17 -9.00 -39.70
N TRP A 261 1.00 -9.55 -40.59
CA TRP A 261 2.22 -10.29 -40.25
C TRP A 261 3.42 -9.79 -41.07
N SER A 262 4.58 -9.70 -40.42
CA SER A 262 5.88 -9.52 -41.09
C SER A 262 6.99 -10.12 -40.21
N PRO A 263 7.96 -10.88 -40.77
CA PRO A 263 9.05 -11.47 -39.99
C PRO A 263 9.85 -10.45 -39.17
N GLN A 264 9.99 -9.21 -39.65
CA GLN A 264 10.77 -8.17 -38.96
C GLN A 264 9.97 -7.46 -37.87
N LYS A 265 8.64 -7.40 -38.00
CA LYS A 265 7.77 -6.62 -37.09
C LYS A 265 6.98 -7.50 -36.13
N GLY A 266 6.82 -8.79 -36.41
CA GLY A 266 5.86 -9.66 -35.76
C GLY A 266 4.43 -9.45 -36.30
N PHE A 267 3.43 -9.78 -35.47
CA PHE A 267 2.04 -9.47 -35.76
C PHE A 267 1.76 -7.98 -35.47
N TYR A 268 0.94 -7.33 -36.29
CA TYR A 268 0.61 -5.92 -36.11
C TYR A 268 -0.82 -5.60 -36.54
N GLU A 269 -1.33 -4.49 -36.01
CA GLU A 269 -2.65 -3.95 -36.28
C GLU A 269 -2.73 -3.53 -37.76
N LYS A 270 -3.65 -4.15 -38.49
CA LYS A 270 -3.91 -3.86 -39.89
C LYS A 270 -5.29 -4.36 -40.28
N THR A 271 -6.16 -3.46 -40.71
CA THR A 271 -7.49 -3.81 -41.24
C THR A 271 -7.37 -4.64 -42.52
N ALA A 272 -8.13 -5.73 -42.59
CA ALA A 272 -8.24 -6.54 -43.80
C ALA A 272 -9.04 -5.81 -44.89
N PRO A 273 -8.78 -6.06 -46.19
CA PRO A 273 -9.57 -5.46 -47.26
C PRO A 273 -11.05 -5.84 -47.14
N GLY A 274 -11.92 -4.81 -47.16
CA GLY A 274 -13.38 -4.99 -47.10
C GLY A 274 -13.97 -5.16 -45.69
N GLU A 275 -13.15 -5.14 -44.62
CA GLU A 275 -13.61 -5.14 -43.23
C GLU A 275 -13.62 -3.72 -42.63
N PRO A 276 -14.52 -3.40 -41.68
CA PRO A 276 -14.50 -2.14 -40.96
C PRO A 276 -13.27 -2.03 -40.04
N GLU A 277 -12.86 -0.80 -39.73
CA GLU A 277 -11.82 -0.57 -38.71
C GLU A 277 -12.30 -1.04 -37.33
N GLN A 278 -11.39 -1.65 -36.58
CA GLN A 278 -11.71 -2.14 -35.25
C GLN A 278 -11.85 -1.00 -34.24
N PRO A 279 -12.85 -1.05 -33.34
CA PRO A 279 -12.99 -0.04 -32.30
C PRO A 279 -11.96 -0.28 -31.20
N LEU A 280 -10.98 0.63 -31.07
CA LEU A 280 -9.95 0.56 -30.01
C LEU A 280 -10.25 1.50 -28.82
N ARG A 281 -11.26 2.37 -28.94
CA ARG A 281 -11.57 3.37 -27.92
C ARG A 281 -13.06 3.44 -27.61
N VAL A 282 -13.36 3.79 -26.37
CA VAL A 282 -14.71 4.08 -25.90
C VAL A 282 -15.09 5.50 -26.36
N ALA A 283 -16.22 5.63 -27.05
CA ALA A 283 -16.73 6.92 -27.48
C ALA A 283 -17.24 7.76 -26.29
N GLY A 284 -17.37 9.08 -26.50
CA GLY A 284 -17.88 9.99 -25.45
C GLY A 284 -19.39 9.90 -25.18
N GLN A 285 -20.11 9.19 -26.05
CA GLN A 285 -21.57 9.00 -26.02
C GLN A 285 -21.92 7.55 -26.38
N PRO A 286 -23.16 7.09 -26.15
CA PRO A 286 -23.57 5.75 -26.54
C PRO A 286 -23.51 5.58 -28.07
N GLU A 287 -22.92 4.49 -28.52
CA GLU A 287 -22.67 4.19 -29.93
C GLU A 287 -23.00 2.73 -30.25
N GLU A 288 -23.68 2.49 -31.38
CA GLU A 288 -23.82 1.17 -31.97
C GLU A 288 -22.67 0.92 -32.94
N LEU A 289 -22.04 -0.25 -32.84
CA LEU A 289 -20.89 -0.63 -33.63
C LEU A 289 -21.31 -1.43 -34.87
N PRO A 290 -20.58 -1.30 -36.00
CA PRO A 290 -20.83 -2.11 -37.18
C PRO A 290 -20.64 -3.60 -36.85
N HIS A 291 -21.66 -4.42 -37.12
CA HIS A 291 -21.63 -5.86 -36.87
C HIS A 291 -22.26 -6.63 -38.03
N GLN A 292 -21.80 -7.87 -38.19
CA GLN A 292 -22.37 -8.86 -39.10
C GLN A 292 -23.00 -9.99 -38.26
N PRO A 293 -24.24 -10.42 -38.55
CA PRO A 293 -24.86 -11.50 -37.81
C PRO A 293 -24.19 -12.84 -38.13
N PHE A 294 -23.90 -13.62 -37.10
CA PHE A 294 -23.40 -14.99 -37.19
C PHE A 294 -24.34 -15.96 -36.47
N LEU A 295 -24.33 -17.23 -36.88
CA LEU A 295 -25.13 -18.28 -36.27
C LEU A 295 -24.54 -18.70 -34.91
N CYS A 296 -25.38 -19.32 -34.08
CA CYS A 296 -25.01 -19.88 -32.77
C CYS A 296 -24.38 -18.88 -31.80
N ARG A 297 -24.81 -17.61 -31.87
CA ARG A 297 -24.30 -16.51 -31.04
C ARG A 297 -25.38 -15.99 -30.10
N GLU A 298 -24.98 -15.70 -28.87
CA GLU A 298 -25.85 -15.13 -27.84
C GLU A 298 -25.36 -13.76 -27.41
N ARG A 299 -26.31 -12.91 -26.99
CA ARG A 299 -26.00 -11.58 -26.49
C ARG A 299 -25.63 -11.63 -25.01
N VAL A 300 -24.49 -11.04 -24.68
CA VAL A 300 -23.98 -10.90 -23.32
C VAL A 300 -23.73 -9.44 -23.01
N SER A 301 -24.22 -9.02 -21.85
CA SER A 301 -24.06 -7.69 -21.31
C SER A 301 -22.91 -7.66 -20.31
N GLN A 302 -22.05 -6.64 -20.42
CA GLN A 302 -20.86 -6.49 -19.59
C GLN A 302 -20.67 -5.03 -19.17
N GLU A 303 -20.36 -4.78 -17.89
CA GLU A 303 -19.94 -3.48 -17.41
C GLU A 303 -18.46 -3.51 -17.03
N ILE A 304 -17.70 -2.51 -17.48
CA ILE A 304 -16.26 -2.45 -17.27
C ILE A 304 -15.93 -1.20 -16.47
N PHE A 305 -15.33 -1.39 -15.29
CA PHE A 305 -14.88 -0.33 -14.38
C PHE A 305 -13.35 -0.27 -14.38
N THR A 306 -12.79 0.74 -15.06
CA THR A 306 -11.34 0.88 -15.22
C THR A 306 -10.67 1.46 -13.96
N VAL A 307 -9.57 0.84 -13.52
CA VAL A 307 -8.79 1.24 -12.33
C VAL A 307 -7.38 1.69 -12.73
N ASN A 308 -6.59 0.79 -13.30
CA ASN A 308 -5.22 1.04 -13.77
C ASN A 308 -5.06 0.90 -15.29
N LEU A 309 -6.17 0.93 -16.05
CA LEU A 309 -6.19 1.04 -17.51
C LEU A 309 -6.40 2.50 -17.95
N ASP A 310 -6.08 2.81 -19.21
CA ASP A 310 -6.54 4.04 -19.85
C ASP A 310 -8.08 3.98 -19.95
N PRO A 311 -8.84 4.94 -19.38
CA PRO A 311 -10.31 4.87 -19.33
C PRO A 311 -10.98 4.90 -20.71
N ASP A 312 -10.29 5.39 -21.74
CA ASP A 312 -10.81 5.40 -23.10
C ASP A 312 -10.53 4.07 -23.82
N SER A 313 -9.88 3.09 -23.16
CA SER A 313 -9.59 1.79 -23.77
C SER A 313 -10.81 0.88 -23.83
N LEU A 314 -11.25 0.54 -25.05
CA LEU A 314 -12.30 -0.46 -25.25
C LEU A 314 -11.74 -1.87 -25.05
N VAL A 315 -12.34 -2.59 -24.13
CA VAL A 315 -12.15 -4.01 -23.89
C VAL A 315 -13.54 -4.63 -23.90
N ALA A 316 -13.71 -5.79 -24.52
CA ALA A 316 -15.01 -6.46 -24.57
C ALA A 316 -14.84 -7.95 -24.84
N LEU A 317 -15.78 -8.75 -24.37
CA LEU A 317 -16.02 -10.09 -24.93
C LEU A 317 -16.28 -10.02 -26.43
N ASP A 318 -15.60 -10.90 -27.16
CA ASP A 318 -15.81 -11.21 -28.57
C ASP A 318 -16.28 -10.01 -29.42
N TYR A 319 -17.48 -10.06 -30.04
CA TYR A 319 -17.99 -9.00 -30.93
C TYR A 319 -18.82 -7.95 -30.20
N PRO A 320 -18.29 -6.74 -29.95
CA PRO A 320 -19.08 -5.67 -29.34
C PRO A 320 -20.10 -5.10 -30.34
N LEU A 321 -21.37 -5.06 -29.92
CA LEU A 321 -22.51 -4.54 -30.68
C LEU A 321 -22.80 -3.07 -30.36
N SER A 322 -22.69 -2.69 -29.09
CA SER A 322 -22.90 -1.30 -28.66
C SER A 322 -22.09 -0.99 -27.41
N VAL A 323 -21.70 0.27 -27.24
CA VAL A 323 -20.93 0.76 -26.10
C VAL A 323 -21.64 1.97 -25.50
N THR A 324 -21.91 1.92 -24.21
CA THR A 324 -22.54 3.00 -23.44
C THR A 324 -21.56 3.50 -22.38
N PRO A 325 -20.91 4.66 -22.57
CA PRO A 325 -20.01 5.22 -21.57
C PRO A 325 -20.78 5.70 -20.34
N TYR A 326 -20.20 5.52 -19.16
CA TYR A 326 -20.78 5.95 -17.90
C TYR A 326 -20.07 7.16 -17.29
N THR A 327 -20.85 7.94 -16.53
CA THR A 327 -20.33 8.90 -15.56
C THR A 327 -20.26 8.17 -14.23
N VAL A 328 -19.04 7.87 -13.79
CA VAL A 328 -18.75 7.34 -12.46
C VAL A 328 -18.86 8.47 -11.43
N TRP A 329 -19.16 8.12 -10.18
CA TRP A 329 -19.21 9.06 -9.06
C TRP A 329 -17.83 9.70 -8.79
N ASP A 330 -17.80 10.82 -8.06
CA ASP A 330 -16.58 11.62 -7.80
C ASP A 330 -15.61 10.91 -6.82
N THR A 331 -14.88 9.88 -7.27
CA THR A 331 -13.85 9.19 -6.47
C THR A 331 -12.49 9.07 -7.17
N VAL A 332 -11.48 8.65 -6.40
CA VAL A 332 -10.09 8.45 -6.85
C VAL A 332 -9.90 7.05 -7.46
N SER A 333 -10.81 6.13 -7.15
CA SER A 333 -10.72 4.68 -7.36
C SER A 333 -10.88 4.24 -8.81
N PHE A 334 -11.89 4.76 -9.52
CA PHE A 334 -12.17 4.42 -10.91
C PHE A 334 -11.79 5.57 -11.85
N LYS A 335 -11.19 5.24 -12.99
CA LYS A 335 -10.80 6.21 -14.03
C LYS A 335 -11.90 6.44 -15.06
N GLY A 336 -12.79 5.46 -15.22
CA GLY A 336 -13.89 5.47 -16.17
C GLY A 336 -14.67 4.16 -16.08
N ALA A 337 -15.91 4.18 -16.52
CA ALA A 337 -16.73 2.98 -16.64
C ALA A 337 -17.56 3.04 -17.91
N TYR A 338 -17.92 1.89 -18.45
CA TYR A 338 -18.81 1.78 -19.61
C TYR A 338 -19.47 0.40 -19.64
N LYS A 339 -20.63 0.33 -20.28
CA LYS A 339 -21.34 -0.90 -20.58
C LYS A 339 -21.14 -1.28 -22.04
N VAL A 340 -20.99 -2.57 -22.32
CA VAL A 340 -20.91 -3.11 -23.68
C VAL A 340 -21.91 -4.25 -23.81
N GLU A 341 -22.64 -4.26 -24.92
CA GLU A 341 -23.39 -5.44 -25.37
C GLU A 341 -22.55 -6.18 -26.41
N SER A 342 -22.43 -7.50 -26.33
CA SER A 342 -21.61 -8.29 -27.24
C SER A 342 -22.28 -9.58 -27.69
N GLU A 343 -21.94 -10.07 -28.87
CA GLU A 343 -22.34 -11.39 -29.36
C GLU A 343 -21.18 -12.38 -29.21
N ILE A 344 -21.40 -13.41 -28.40
CA ILE A 344 -20.42 -14.46 -28.12
C ILE A 344 -20.90 -15.81 -28.66
N LEU A 345 -19.98 -16.70 -29.01
CA LEU A 345 -20.34 -18.08 -29.37
C LEU A 345 -20.83 -18.83 -28.13
N HIS A 346 -21.97 -19.52 -28.22
CA HIS A 346 -22.53 -20.32 -27.12
C HIS A 346 -22.23 -21.82 -27.33
N GLY A 347 -21.50 -22.43 -26.39
CA GLY A 347 -21.10 -23.83 -26.47
C GLY A 347 -20.22 -24.19 -27.68
N VAL A 348 -20.01 -25.48 -27.88
CA VAL A 348 -19.40 -26.03 -29.10
C VAL A 348 -20.55 -26.52 -30.00
N PRO A 349 -21.08 -25.68 -30.92
CA PRO A 349 -22.21 -26.09 -31.75
C PRO A 349 -21.78 -27.20 -32.71
N LEU A 350 -22.71 -28.10 -33.05
CA LEU A 350 -22.46 -29.16 -34.03
C LEU A 350 -21.99 -28.58 -35.37
N ASP A 351 -22.51 -27.40 -35.74
CA ASP A 351 -22.12 -26.64 -36.93
C ASP A 351 -20.62 -26.30 -36.95
N LEU A 352 -19.97 -26.14 -35.79
CA LEU A 352 -18.52 -25.89 -35.71
C LEU A 352 -17.72 -27.13 -36.11
N ILE A 353 -18.17 -28.31 -35.67
CA ILE A 353 -17.52 -29.60 -35.96
C ILE A 353 -17.69 -29.95 -37.45
N THR A 354 -18.85 -29.66 -38.02
CA THR A 354 -19.18 -29.96 -39.42
C THR A 354 -18.83 -28.85 -40.39
N ALA A 355 -18.25 -27.74 -39.92
CA ALA A 355 -17.91 -26.61 -40.78
C ALA A 355 -16.90 -27.00 -41.86
N GLU A 356 -17.15 -26.57 -43.09
CA GLU A 356 -16.20 -26.66 -44.18
C GLU A 356 -15.21 -25.47 -44.16
N ALA A 357 -14.12 -25.58 -44.92
CA ALA A 357 -13.19 -24.48 -45.07
C ALA A 357 -13.85 -23.31 -45.84
N PRO A 358 -13.60 -22.05 -45.46
CA PRO A 358 -14.21 -20.89 -46.11
C PRO A 358 -13.82 -20.80 -47.59
N SER A 359 -14.83 -20.57 -48.44
CA SER A 359 -14.67 -20.45 -49.89
C SER A 359 -14.28 -19.03 -50.33
N GLY A 360 -14.45 -18.04 -49.43
CA GLY A 360 -14.31 -16.62 -49.73
C GLY A 360 -15.61 -15.98 -50.25
N ASN A 361 -16.73 -16.68 -50.11
CA ASN A 361 -18.07 -16.13 -50.34
C ASN A 361 -18.42 -15.14 -49.21
N PRO A 362 -18.72 -13.86 -49.51
CA PRO A 362 -19.12 -12.89 -48.49
C PRO A 362 -20.31 -13.32 -47.61
N GLU A 363 -21.19 -14.20 -48.11
CA GLU A 363 -22.30 -14.75 -47.32
C GLU A 363 -21.83 -15.64 -46.15
N GLU A 364 -20.64 -16.25 -46.26
CA GLU A 364 -20.00 -17.00 -45.17
C GLU A 364 -19.42 -16.07 -44.09
N GLY A 365 -19.32 -14.76 -44.38
CA GLY A 365 -18.75 -13.73 -43.52
C GLY A 365 -17.29 -13.37 -43.78
N LEU A 366 -16.67 -13.95 -44.82
CA LEU A 366 -15.29 -13.60 -45.21
C LEU A 366 -15.18 -13.47 -46.73
N SER A 367 -14.82 -12.27 -47.20
CA SER A 367 -14.62 -12.03 -48.63
C SER A 367 -13.38 -12.77 -49.16
N ALA A 368 -13.31 -13.05 -50.46
CA ALA A 368 -12.12 -13.66 -51.06
C ALA A 368 -10.83 -12.82 -50.88
N GLU A 369 -10.95 -11.50 -50.75
CA GLU A 369 -9.80 -10.63 -50.44
C GLU A 369 -9.35 -10.75 -48.99
N ALA A 370 -10.31 -10.77 -48.05
CA ALA A 370 -10.04 -10.98 -46.63
C ALA A 370 -9.47 -12.39 -46.40
N LEU A 371 -10.02 -13.43 -47.02
CA LEU A 371 -9.51 -14.80 -46.95
C LEU A 371 -8.03 -14.86 -47.37
N ARG A 372 -7.69 -14.31 -48.54
CA ARG A 372 -6.29 -14.23 -49.00
C ARG A 372 -5.38 -13.49 -48.02
N PHE A 373 -5.89 -12.45 -47.37
CA PHE A 373 -5.15 -11.67 -46.38
C PHE A 373 -4.91 -12.48 -45.09
N TYR A 374 -5.94 -13.15 -44.59
CA TYR A 374 -5.88 -13.95 -43.36
C TYR A 374 -5.19 -15.30 -43.53
N THR A 375 -4.90 -15.75 -44.75
CA THR A 375 -4.06 -16.92 -45.03
C THR A 375 -2.66 -16.56 -45.53
N ALA A 376 -2.32 -15.26 -45.62
CA ALA A 376 -1.03 -14.83 -46.13
C ALA A 376 0.11 -15.10 -45.13
N VAL A 377 1.18 -15.74 -45.62
CA VAL A 377 2.44 -16.00 -44.92
C VAL A 377 3.60 -15.75 -45.88
N ASP A 378 4.70 -15.17 -45.41
CA ASP A 378 5.91 -15.01 -46.23
C ASP A 378 6.58 -16.36 -46.53
N SER A 379 7.37 -16.43 -47.60
CA SER A 379 7.95 -17.70 -48.07
C SER A 379 8.86 -18.36 -47.03
N GLY A 380 9.69 -17.60 -46.32
CA GLY A 380 10.62 -18.14 -45.33
C GLY A 380 9.88 -18.75 -44.13
N THR A 381 8.88 -18.03 -43.59
CA THR A 381 8.03 -18.54 -42.51
C THR A 381 7.21 -19.75 -42.97
N LYS A 382 6.71 -19.76 -44.21
CA LYS A 382 5.97 -20.90 -44.76
C LYS A 382 6.85 -22.14 -44.92
N GLU A 383 8.06 -22.00 -45.45
CA GLU A 383 9.03 -23.10 -45.57
C GLU A 383 9.38 -23.72 -44.21
N LEU A 384 9.45 -22.89 -43.16
CA LEU A 384 9.69 -23.34 -41.78
C LEU A 384 8.50 -24.12 -41.18
N LEU A 385 7.27 -23.62 -41.36
CA LEU A 385 6.11 -24.09 -40.58
C LEU A 385 5.20 -25.08 -41.31
N SER A 386 5.07 -25.01 -42.65
CA SER A 386 4.18 -25.90 -43.43
C SER A 386 4.48 -27.38 -43.22
N PRO A 387 5.75 -27.86 -43.25
CA PRO A 387 6.04 -29.28 -43.05
C PRO A 387 5.59 -29.81 -41.69
N ILE A 388 5.72 -29.01 -40.64
CA ILE A 388 5.27 -29.37 -39.28
C ILE A 388 3.75 -29.41 -39.25
N ALA A 389 3.09 -28.34 -39.71
CA ALA A 389 1.64 -28.23 -39.72
C ALA A 389 0.98 -29.36 -40.54
N GLU A 390 1.52 -29.68 -41.72
CA GLU A 390 1.03 -30.77 -42.57
C GLU A 390 1.23 -32.13 -41.90
N SER A 391 2.38 -32.37 -41.25
CA SER A 391 2.62 -33.66 -40.57
C SER A 391 1.64 -33.93 -39.43
N VAL A 392 1.25 -32.88 -38.69
CA VAL A 392 0.27 -32.97 -37.60
C VAL A 392 -1.15 -33.14 -38.13
N THR A 393 -1.49 -32.44 -39.22
CA THR A 393 -2.87 -32.35 -39.72
C THR A 393 -3.22 -33.36 -40.81
N ALA A 394 -2.24 -34.02 -41.44
CA ALA A 394 -2.45 -35.00 -42.51
C ALA A 394 -3.44 -36.14 -42.19
N PRO A 395 -3.53 -36.67 -40.96
CA PRO A 395 -4.51 -37.71 -40.61
C PRO A 395 -5.96 -37.23 -40.63
N PHE A 396 -6.20 -35.92 -40.61
CA PHE A 396 -7.50 -35.32 -40.37
C PHE A 396 -8.10 -34.72 -41.64
N ALA A 397 -9.33 -35.11 -41.96
CA ALA A 397 -10.04 -34.62 -43.14
C ALA A 397 -10.83 -33.33 -42.86
N LEU A 398 -11.48 -33.25 -41.70
CA LEU A 398 -12.36 -32.13 -41.36
C LEU A 398 -11.56 -30.86 -41.01
N TYR A 399 -12.14 -29.70 -41.33
CA TYR A 399 -11.53 -28.40 -41.04
C TYR A 399 -11.33 -28.21 -39.53
N TYR A 400 -12.38 -28.51 -38.73
CA TYR A 400 -12.33 -28.53 -37.28
C TYR A 400 -11.17 -29.39 -36.74
N ASP A 401 -11.10 -30.65 -37.16
CA ASP A 401 -10.08 -31.59 -36.67
C ASP A 401 -8.66 -31.11 -36.95
N LYS A 402 -8.41 -30.42 -38.07
CA LYS A 402 -7.09 -29.84 -38.36
C LYS A 402 -6.73 -28.69 -37.42
N VAL A 403 -7.69 -27.82 -37.12
CA VAL A 403 -7.51 -26.71 -36.16
C VAL A 403 -7.17 -27.26 -34.79
N TYR A 404 -7.95 -28.22 -34.30
CA TYR A 404 -7.80 -28.75 -32.94
C TYR A 404 -6.65 -29.78 -32.81
N ALA A 405 -6.30 -30.53 -33.85
CA ALA A 405 -5.10 -31.38 -33.84
C ALA A 405 -3.81 -30.55 -33.66
N LEU A 406 -3.76 -29.38 -34.30
CA LEU A 406 -2.64 -28.47 -34.15
C LEU A 406 -2.66 -27.76 -32.79
N LEU A 407 -3.85 -27.55 -32.21
CA LEU A 407 -4.00 -27.05 -30.84
C LEU A 407 -3.41 -28.04 -29.84
N ASP A 408 -3.79 -29.32 -29.94
CA ASP A 408 -3.32 -30.40 -29.09
C ASP A 408 -1.80 -30.60 -29.21
N TYR A 409 -1.25 -30.42 -30.41
CA TYR A 409 0.20 -30.45 -30.64
C TYR A 409 0.97 -29.44 -29.74
N PHE A 410 0.41 -28.27 -29.47
CA PHE A 410 1.00 -27.30 -28.54
C PHE A 410 0.66 -27.58 -27.08
N ARG A 411 -0.58 -27.93 -26.76
CA ARG A 411 -1.04 -28.11 -25.37
C ARG A 411 -0.48 -29.37 -24.72
N GLU A 412 -0.51 -30.49 -25.45
CA GLU A 412 -0.15 -31.83 -24.97
C GLU A 412 1.26 -32.27 -25.39
N GLY A 413 1.90 -31.51 -26.29
CA GLY A 413 3.22 -31.83 -26.82
C GLY A 413 4.40 -31.50 -25.88
N GLU A 414 5.57 -31.32 -26.48
CA GLU A 414 6.82 -31.01 -25.77
C GLU A 414 6.97 -29.53 -25.37
N TYR A 415 5.99 -28.69 -25.70
CA TYR A 415 6.06 -27.26 -25.40
C TYR A 415 5.78 -26.98 -23.93
N ARG A 416 6.45 -25.97 -23.38
CA ARG A 416 6.33 -25.58 -21.96
C ARG A 416 6.17 -24.07 -21.82
N TYR A 417 5.32 -23.65 -20.88
CA TYR A 417 5.11 -22.26 -20.55
C TYR A 417 6.31 -21.70 -19.77
N SER A 418 6.86 -20.57 -20.22
CA SER A 418 7.96 -19.86 -19.58
C SER A 418 7.90 -18.36 -19.87
N LEU A 419 8.03 -17.54 -18.82
CA LEU A 419 8.22 -16.09 -18.93
C LEU A 419 9.67 -15.70 -19.29
N ARG A 420 10.60 -16.68 -19.29
CA ARG A 420 12.01 -16.52 -19.65
C ARG A 420 12.41 -17.56 -20.70
N PRO A 421 11.88 -17.46 -21.92
CA PRO A 421 12.22 -18.40 -23.00
C PRO A 421 13.68 -18.30 -23.43
N GLY A 422 14.35 -17.18 -23.14
CA GLY A 422 15.74 -16.92 -23.51
C GLY A 422 15.89 -16.34 -24.92
N GLN A 423 17.13 -16.05 -25.30
CA GLN A 423 17.43 -15.42 -26.59
C GLN A 423 17.87 -16.45 -27.62
N ALA A 424 17.23 -16.44 -28.80
CA ALA A 424 17.63 -17.25 -29.94
C ALA A 424 19.07 -16.90 -30.38
N PRO A 425 19.97 -17.88 -30.61
CA PRO A 425 21.37 -17.62 -30.98
C PRO A 425 21.55 -16.81 -32.27
N ASP A 426 20.62 -16.95 -33.22
CA ASP A 426 20.58 -16.27 -34.52
C ASP A 426 19.61 -15.07 -34.55
N GLY A 427 18.88 -14.83 -33.46
CA GLY A 427 17.87 -13.80 -33.35
C GLY A 427 16.47 -14.19 -33.86
N ASP A 428 16.28 -15.38 -34.44
CA ASP A 428 14.97 -15.86 -34.90
C ASP A 428 14.25 -16.61 -33.76
N GLN A 429 13.50 -15.85 -32.97
CA GLN A 429 12.78 -16.35 -31.81
C GLN A 429 11.68 -17.36 -32.18
N LEU A 430 11.02 -17.19 -33.33
CA LEU A 430 9.94 -18.08 -33.76
C LEU A 430 10.50 -19.44 -34.15
N ARG A 431 11.55 -19.46 -34.98
CA ARG A 431 12.25 -20.69 -35.37
C ARG A 431 12.78 -21.42 -34.14
N TYR A 432 13.47 -20.70 -33.25
CA TYR A 432 14.04 -21.27 -32.06
C TYR A 432 12.98 -21.90 -31.15
N PHE A 433 11.82 -21.24 -30.97
CA PHE A 433 10.71 -21.77 -30.19
C PHE A 433 10.13 -23.06 -30.80
N VAL A 434 9.83 -23.05 -32.10
CA VAL A 434 9.14 -24.19 -32.74
C VAL A 434 10.05 -25.41 -32.85
N THR A 435 11.36 -25.23 -33.06
CA THR A 435 12.28 -26.32 -33.42
C THR A 435 13.23 -26.77 -32.31
N GLU A 436 13.64 -25.87 -31.40
CA GLU A 436 14.72 -26.12 -30.44
C GLU A 436 14.28 -25.94 -28.98
N SER A 437 13.90 -24.72 -28.59
CA SER A 437 13.69 -24.37 -27.18
C SER A 437 12.40 -24.96 -26.61
N LYS A 438 11.33 -24.97 -27.42
CA LYS A 438 9.96 -25.35 -27.07
C LYS A 438 9.46 -24.70 -25.77
N LYS A 439 10.00 -23.54 -25.42
CA LYS A 439 9.68 -22.77 -24.21
C LYS A 439 9.25 -21.37 -24.62
N GLY A 440 8.08 -20.92 -24.17
CA GLY A 440 7.51 -19.63 -24.55
C GLY A 440 6.38 -19.18 -23.62
N TYR A 441 5.95 -17.93 -23.75
CA TYR A 441 4.71 -17.43 -23.14
C TYR A 441 3.62 -17.29 -24.23
N CYS A 442 2.40 -16.88 -23.86
CA CYS A 442 1.22 -16.88 -24.74
C CYS A 442 1.46 -16.35 -26.17
N SER A 443 2.20 -15.25 -26.37
CA SER A 443 2.49 -14.74 -27.72
C SER A 443 3.31 -15.71 -28.60
N TYR A 444 4.24 -16.48 -28.03
CA TYR A 444 5.01 -17.49 -28.77
C TYR A 444 4.10 -18.58 -29.34
N PHE A 445 3.18 -19.07 -28.50
CA PHE A 445 2.18 -20.07 -28.89
C PHE A 445 1.21 -19.49 -29.93
N ALA A 446 0.63 -18.32 -29.68
CA ALA A 446 -0.29 -17.67 -30.59
C ALA A 446 0.35 -17.38 -31.97
N PHE A 447 1.62 -16.97 -32.01
CA PHE A 447 2.32 -16.68 -33.26
C PHE A 447 2.54 -17.95 -34.07
N ALA A 448 3.13 -18.98 -33.45
CA ALA A 448 3.42 -20.24 -34.13
C ALA A 448 2.14 -20.91 -34.62
N TYR A 449 1.12 -21.00 -33.77
CA TYR A 449 -0.17 -21.60 -34.10
C TYR A 449 -0.89 -20.84 -35.23
N CYS A 450 -1.02 -19.52 -35.12
CA CYS A 450 -1.65 -18.71 -36.16
C CYS A 450 -0.93 -18.89 -37.51
N LEU A 451 0.40 -18.79 -37.55
CA LEU A 451 1.16 -18.90 -38.80
C LEU A 451 1.13 -20.32 -39.40
N MET A 452 1.08 -21.36 -38.58
CA MET A 452 0.89 -22.74 -39.03
C MET A 452 -0.53 -22.96 -39.61
N LEU A 453 -1.58 -22.37 -39.01
CA LEU A 453 -2.92 -22.40 -39.61
C LEU A 453 -2.92 -21.68 -40.96
N ARG A 454 -2.35 -20.47 -41.02
CA ARG A 454 -2.26 -19.69 -42.27
C ARG A 454 -1.49 -20.43 -43.37
N SER A 455 -0.42 -21.15 -43.04
CA SER A 455 0.35 -21.92 -44.03
C SER A 455 -0.45 -23.07 -44.65
N LEU A 456 -1.41 -23.63 -43.90
CA LEU A 456 -2.39 -24.63 -44.35
C LEU A 456 -3.58 -24.03 -45.11
N GLY A 457 -3.64 -22.71 -45.28
CA GLY A 457 -4.77 -22.03 -45.90
C GLY A 457 -5.97 -21.83 -44.97
N ILE A 458 -5.78 -21.98 -43.66
CA ILE A 458 -6.80 -21.75 -42.64
C ILE A 458 -6.72 -20.27 -42.20
N PRO A 459 -7.77 -19.45 -42.41
CA PRO A 459 -7.77 -18.05 -42.01
C PRO A 459 -7.74 -17.91 -40.48
N ALA A 460 -6.67 -17.28 -39.99
CA ALA A 460 -6.43 -17.06 -38.58
C ALA A 460 -5.88 -15.65 -38.31
N ARG A 461 -6.09 -15.09 -37.11
CA ARG A 461 -5.49 -13.83 -36.66
C ARG A 461 -5.12 -13.91 -35.18
N VAL A 462 -4.18 -13.07 -34.74
CA VAL A 462 -3.80 -13.02 -33.32
C VAL A 462 -4.67 -11.99 -32.61
N ALA A 463 -5.25 -12.34 -31.48
CA ALA A 463 -5.97 -11.41 -30.61
C ALA A 463 -5.17 -11.14 -29.33
N ALA A 464 -5.33 -9.95 -28.78
CA ALA A 464 -4.66 -9.51 -27.57
C ALA A 464 -5.66 -8.83 -26.64
N GLY A 465 -5.59 -9.15 -25.35
CA GLY A 465 -6.55 -8.69 -24.37
C GLY A 465 -6.26 -9.24 -22.98
N PHE A 466 -7.32 -9.64 -22.28
CA PHE A 466 -7.25 -10.21 -20.93
C PHE A 466 -7.98 -11.54 -20.87
N PHE A 467 -7.41 -12.49 -20.14
CA PHE A 467 -8.11 -13.72 -19.77
C PHE A 467 -8.68 -13.56 -18.34
N LEU A 468 -9.99 -13.68 -18.18
CA LEU A 468 -10.65 -13.70 -16.88
C LEU A 468 -10.59 -15.08 -16.24
N GLN A 469 -10.59 -15.10 -14.91
CA GLN A 469 -10.70 -16.33 -14.14
C GLN A 469 -12.06 -16.38 -13.47
N PRO A 470 -12.94 -17.31 -13.89
CA PRO A 470 -14.30 -17.42 -13.36
C PRO A 470 -14.33 -17.59 -11.84
N GLU A 471 -13.38 -18.33 -11.29
CA GLU A 471 -13.31 -18.65 -9.86
C GLU A 471 -12.95 -17.43 -8.99
N SER A 472 -12.52 -16.33 -9.61
CA SER A 472 -12.16 -15.08 -8.92
C SER A 472 -13.34 -14.14 -8.69
N GLY A 473 -14.51 -14.46 -9.26
CA GLY A 473 -15.69 -13.60 -9.25
C GLY A 473 -16.43 -13.57 -7.91
N ILE A 474 -17.02 -12.42 -7.58
CA ILE A 474 -17.96 -12.26 -6.46
C ILE A 474 -19.19 -11.52 -6.98
N LEU A 475 -20.39 -12.12 -6.87
CA LEU A 475 -21.65 -11.57 -7.38
C LEU A 475 -21.57 -11.16 -8.87
N ASN A 476 -20.96 -11.99 -9.72
CA ASN A 476 -20.67 -11.72 -11.14
C ASN A 476 -19.72 -10.55 -11.42
N TYR A 477 -19.04 -10.00 -10.42
CA TYR A 477 -17.94 -9.06 -10.59
C TYR A 477 -16.61 -9.80 -10.55
N TYR A 478 -15.75 -9.57 -11.54
CA TYR A 478 -14.48 -10.24 -11.72
C TYR A 478 -13.33 -9.23 -11.66
N PRO A 479 -12.30 -9.47 -10.83
CA PRO A 479 -11.10 -8.66 -10.81
C PRO A 479 -10.18 -9.01 -11.98
N VAL A 480 -9.87 -8.04 -12.84
CA VAL A 480 -8.94 -8.22 -13.96
C VAL A 480 -7.60 -7.56 -13.65
N ARG A 481 -6.51 -8.32 -13.73
CA ARG A 481 -5.16 -7.88 -13.32
C ARG A 481 -4.21 -7.76 -14.50
N ALA A 482 -3.08 -7.07 -14.30
CA ALA A 482 -2.12 -6.83 -15.37
C ALA A 482 -1.43 -8.11 -15.88
N ASN A 483 -1.28 -9.12 -15.03
CA ASN A 483 -0.73 -10.43 -15.38
C ASN A 483 -1.76 -11.38 -15.99
N MET A 484 -3.00 -10.94 -16.14
CA MET A 484 -4.03 -11.62 -16.93
C MET A 484 -4.01 -11.16 -18.40
N ALA A 485 -3.08 -10.26 -18.78
CA ALA A 485 -2.88 -9.90 -20.18
C ALA A 485 -2.47 -11.14 -20.99
N HIS A 486 -3.15 -11.37 -22.10
CA HIS A 486 -3.07 -12.62 -22.85
C HIS A 486 -3.11 -12.40 -24.36
N ALA A 487 -2.47 -13.31 -25.10
CA ALA A 487 -2.54 -13.41 -26.55
C ALA A 487 -3.06 -14.80 -26.93
N TRP A 488 -4.05 -14.84 -27.81
CA TRP A 488 -4.64 -16.06 -28.35
C TRP A 488 -4.84 -15.93 -29.86
N VAL A 489 -5.40 -16.95 -30.49
CA VAL A 489 -5.68 -16.97 -31.93
C VAL A 489 -7.17 -17.02 -32.16
N GLU A 490 -7.64 -16.23 -33.12
CA GLU A 490 -8.99 -16.32 -33.62
C GLU A 490 -8.97 -17.02 -34.98
N VAL A 491 -9.77 -18.07 -35.13
CA VAL A 491 -9.88 -18.87 -36.36
C VAL A 491 -11.25 -18.65 -36.97
N PHE A 492 -11.32 -18.38 -38.27
CA PHE A 492 -12.59 -18.11 -38.92
C PHE A 492 -13.29 -19.40 -39.32
N PHE A 493 -14.57 -19.53 -38.95
CA PHE A 493 -15.47 -20.61 -39.36
C PHE A 493 -16.66 -20.01 -40.15
N PRO A 494 -16.98 -20.53 -41.35
CA PRO A 494 -18.11 -20.04 -42.15
C PRO A 494 -19.41 -19.97 -41.36
N TYR A 495 -20.15 -18.87 -41.51
CA TYR A 495 -21.43 -18.59 -40.83
C TYR A 495 -21.38 -18.45 -39.30
N LEU A 496 -20.31 -18.91 -38.65
CA LEU A 496 -20.09 -18.82 -37.20
C LEU A 496 -19.19 -17.64 -36.84
N GLY A 497 -18.33 -17.17 -37.76
CA GLY A 497 -17.42 -16.04 -37.56
C GLY A 497 -16.08 -16.44 -36.96
N TRP A 498 -15.42 -15.50 -36.29
CA TRP A 498 -14.14 -15.70 -35.60
C TRP A 498 -14.37 -16.45 -34.28
N VAL A 499 -13.66 -17.55 -34.10
CA VAL A 499 -13.73 -18.41 -32.91
C VAL A 499 -12.41 -18.33 -32.16
N ASP A 500 -12.47 -18.03 -30.87
CA ASP A 500 -11.30 -17.97 -29.99
C ASP A 500 -10.70 -19.37 -29.79
N VAL A 501 -9.40 -19.50 -30.03
CA VAL A 501 -8.61 -20.72 -29.82
C VAL A 501 -7.30 -20.35 -29.13
N ASP A 502 -7.09 -20.87 -27.92
CA ASP A 502 -5.87 -20.60 -27.14
C ASP A 502 -4.87 -21.76 -27.18
N PRO A 503 -3.76 -21.63 -27.94
CA PRO A 503 -2.72 -22.66 -28.04
C PRO A 503 -1.78 -22.74 -26.83
N THR A 504 -1.99 -21.92 -25.80
CA THR A 504 -1.09 -21.85 -24.65
C THR A 504 -1.19 -23.11 -23.79
N THR A 505 -0.05 -23.78 -23.53
CA THR A 505 0.01 -24.93 -22.60
C THR A 505 -0.03 -24.48 -21.13
N GLU A 506 -0.63 -25.29 -20.28
CA GLU A 506 -0.62 -25.13 -18.82
C GLU A 506 0.65 -25.74 -18.18
N GLN A 507 1.43 -26.52 -18.95
CA GLN A 507 2.63 -27.19 -18.45
C GLN A 507 3.82 -26.23 -18.31
N LEU A 508 4.25 -25.95 -17.06
CA LEU A 508 5.38 -25.06 -16.78
C LEU A 508 6.74 -25.66 -17.17
N ALA A 509 7.67 -24.79 -17.60
CA ALA A 509 9.06 -25.18 -17.80
C ALA A 509 9.77 -25.48 -16.46
N GLU A 510 10.74 -26.41 -16.48
CA GLU A 510 11.51 -26.78 -15.28
C GLU A 510 12.20 -25.57 -14.64
N GLY A 511 11.95 -25.36 -13.33
CA GLY A 511 12.50 -24.25 -12.56
C GLY A 511 11.69 -22.94 -12.64
N GLU A 512 10.66 -22.86 -13.49
CA GLU A 512 9.64 -21.81 -13.42
C GLU A 512 8.58 -22.20 -12.38
N MET A 513 8.28 -21.27 -11.49
CA MET A 513 7.10 -21.34 -10.62
C MET A 513 6.30 -20.08 -10.87
N LEU A 514 5.22 -20.22 -11.64
CA LEU A 514 4.27 -19.16 -11.86
C LEU A 514 3.19 -19.27 -10.79
N ASP A 515 3.05 -18.18 -10.06
CA ASP A 515 2.01 -18.04 -9.06
C ASP A 515 0.74 -17.57 -9.78
N PHE A 516 -0.03 -18.55 -10.26
CA PHE A 516 -1.40 -18.33 -10.72
C PHE A 516 -2.40 -18.45 -9.57
N SER A 517 -1.98 -18.39 -8.29
CA SER A 517 -2.93 -18.35 -7.17
C SER A 517 -3.53 -16.95 -7.08
N PHE A 518 -4.53 -16.70 -7.93
CA PHE A 518 -5.34 -15.50 -7.89
C PHE A 518 -6.49 -15.75 -6.93
N GLN A 519 -6.18 -15.78 -5.64
CA GLN A 519 -7.24 -15.95 -4.66
C GLN A 519 -8.25 -14.81 -4.77
N ALA A 520 -9.50 -15.17 -5.05
CA ALA A 520 -10.67 -14.34 -4.81
C ALA A 520 -10.59 -13.82 -3.37
N GLY A 521 -10.57 -12.49 -3.20
CA GLY A 521 -10.58 -11.84 -1.88
C GLY A 521 -9.26 -11.18 -1.46
N GLY A 522 -8.17 -11.29 -2.22
CA GLY A 522 -6.86 -10.80 -1.78
C GLY A 522 -6.46 -9.37 -2.20
N ASP A 523 -7.34 -8.53 -2.74
CA ASP A 523 -6.92 -7.23 -3.29
C ASP A 523 -7.87 -6.06 -3.01
N GLN A 524 -7.57 -4.90 -3.62
CA GLN A 524 -8.44 -3.73 -3.65
C GLN A 524 -9.84 -4.07 -4.20
N PHE A 525 -10.02 -5.22 -4.88
CA PHE A 525 -11.28 -5.66 -5.46
C PHE A 525 -12.45 -5.62 -4.49
N THR A 526 -12.38 -6.24 -3.31
CA THR A 526 -13.53 -6.24 -2.37
C THR A 526 -13.91 -4.82 -1.93
N GLN A 527 -12.92 -3.93 -1.78
CA GLN A 527 -13.16 -2.51 -1.46
C GLN A 527 -13.75 -1.74 -2.65
N LEU A 528 -13.31 -2.04 -3.86
CA LEU A 528 -13.84 -1.45 -5.10
C LEU A 528 -15.24 -1.96 -5.41
N LEU A 529 -15.49 -3.24 -5.19
CA LEU A 529 -16.80 -3.86 -5.30
C LEU A 529 -17.73 -3.26 -4.27
N ASP A 530 -17.28 -3.09 -3.02
CA ASP A 530 -18.05 -2.35 -2.01
C ASP A 530 -18.41 -0.93 -2.51
N GLU A 531 -17.43 -0.21 -3.06
CA GLU A 531 -17.67 1.12 -3.64
C GLU A 531 -18.67 1.08 -4.81
N ILE A 532 -18.61 0.07 -5.69
CA ILE A 532 -19.56 -0.12 -6.79
C ILE A 532 -20.96 -0.38 -6.24
N LEU A 533 -21.11 -1.34 -5.33
CA LEU A 533 -22.40 -1.70 -4.73
C LEU A 533 -23.03 -0.52 -3.98
N LEU A 534 -22.24 0.29 -3.28
CA LEU A 534 -22.70 1.50 -2.59
C LEU A 534 -23.23 2.57 -3.55
N ASN A 535 -22.62 2.71 -4.72
CA ASN A 535 -22.89 3.79 -5.65
C ASN A 535 -23.62 3.34 -6.92
N ARG A 536 -24.07 2.08 -6.99
CA ARG A 536 -24.70 1.50 -8.19
C ARG A 536 -25.87 2.34 -8.70
N SER A 537 -26.70 2.86 -7.80
CA SER A 537 -27.84 3.74 -8.14
C SER A 537 -27.45 5.11 -8.72
N SER A 538 -26.18 5.51 -8.59
CA SER A 538 -25.66 6.79 -9.08
C SER A 538 -25.07 6.71 -10.49
N LEU A 539 -24.90 5.52 -11.04
CA LEU A 539 -24.38 5.31 -12.39
C LEU A 539 -25.31 5.93 -13.44
N ARG A 540 -24.77 6.74 -14.35
CA ARG A 540 -25.54 7.38 -15.44
C ARG A 540 -24.82 7.24 -16.77
N ALA A 541 -25.57 6.90 -17.83
CA ALA A 541 -25.07 7.00 -19.21
C ALA A 541 -24.63 8.43 -19.51
N ARG A 542 -23.44 8.57 -20.09
CA ARG A 542 -22.88 9.85 -20.52
C ARG A 542 -23.48 10.18 -21.89
N HIS A 543 -24.27 11.25 -21.98
CA HIS A 543 -24.75 11.81 -23.25
C HIS A 543 -24.10 13.18 -23.47
N ASP A 544 -23.62 13.46 -24.68
CA ASP A 544 -23.17 14.79 -25.02
C ASP A 544 -24.38 15.74 -25.07
N GLY A 545 -24.32 16.82 -24.28
CA GLY A 545 -25.21 17.97 -24.45
C GLY A 545 -26.45 18.05 -23.55
N ALA A 546 -26.39 17.64 -22.28
CA ALA A 546 -27.32 18.17 -21.27
C ALA A 546 -26.77 18.01 -19.84
N LEU A 547 -25.76 18.81 -19.48
CA LEU A 547 -25.80 19.38 -18.14
C LEU A 547 -27.09 20.18 -18.09
N SER A 548 -28.14 19.62 -17.48
CA SER A 548 -29.38 20.37 -17.30
C SER A 548 -29.01 21.70 -16.64
N ALA A 549 -29.45 22.80 -17.22
CA ALA A 549 -29.28 24.13 -16.66
C ALA A 549 -29.87 24.27 -15.24
N ALA A 550 -30.54 23.22 -14.73
CA ALA A 550 -31.07 23.15 -13.38
C ALA A 550 -29.99 22.92 -12.30
N GLU A 551 -28.82 22.36 -12.62
CA GLU A 551 -27.76 22.11 -11.62
C GLU A 551 -26.52 22.99 -11.77
N ALA A 552 -26.37 23.64 -12.92
CA ALA A 552 -25.35 24.66 -13.13
C ALA A 552 -25.79 26.02 -12.58
N GLN A 553 -26.09 26.12 -11.28
CA GLN A 553 -25.98 27.41 -10.61
C GLN A 553 -24.54 27.87 -10.76
N THR A 554 -24.32 28.82 -11.67
CA THR A 554 -22.99 29.40 -11.93
C THR A 554 -22.38 29.88 -10.61
N VAL A 555 -21.08 29.68 -10.45
CA VAL A 555 -20.31 30.15 -9.27
C VAL A 555 -20.64 31.63 -8.98
N ALA A 556 -20.86 32.43 -10.02
CA ALA A 556 -21.29 33.82 -9.93
C ALA A 556 -22.62 34.02 -9.18
N GLN A 557 -23.63 33.17 -9.39
CA GLN A 557 -24.92 33.24 -8.69
C GLN A 557 -24.83 32.82 -7.23
N ARG A 558 -24.09 31.75 -6.90
CA ARG A 558 -23.86 31.33 -5.51
C ARG A 558 -23.06 32.38 -4.73
N VAL A 559 -22.05 32.98 -5.38
CA VAL A 559 -21.26 34.07 -4.83
C VAL A 559 -22.13 35.31 -4.57
N SER A 560 -23.00 35.69 -5.51
CA SER A 560 -23.89 36.85 -5.38
C SER A 560 -24.89 36.71 -4.21
N GLN A 561 -25.54 35.56 -4.07
CA GLN A 561 -26.45 35.29 -2.95
C GLN A 561 -25.72 35.30 -1.60
N PHE A 562 -24.51 34.75 -1.53
CA PHE A 562 -23.67 34.78 -0.33
C PHE A 562 -23.29 36.21 0.10
N PHE A 563 -22.85 37.05 -0.84
CA PHE A 563 -22.51 38.46 -0.55
C PHE A 563 -23.71 39.26 -0.03
N ASN A 564 -24.91 38.98 -0.55
CA ASN A 564 -26.13 39.62 -0.09
C ASN A 564 -26.57 39.13 1.29
N MET A 565 -26.45 37.83 1.57
CA MET A 565 -26.86 37.23 2.85
C MET A 565 -25.93 37.59 4.01
N HIS A 566 -24.62 37.74 3.76
CA HIS A 566 -23.61 37.98 4.82
C HIS A 566 -23.00 39.40 4.81
N ARG A 567 -23.66 40.35 4.15
CA ARG A 567 -23.21 41.74 3.98
C ARG A 567 -22.78 42.41 5.29
N GLY A 568 -23.48 42.15 6.40
CA GLY A 568 -23.16 42.72 7.73
C GLY A 568 -21.82 42.25 8.31
N ILE A 569 -21.52 40.95 8.19
CA ILE A 569 -20.26 40.37 8.66
C ILE A 569 -19.08 40.90 7.84
N LEU A 570 -19.25 40.99 6.52
CA LEU A 570 -18.25 41.53 5.60
C LEU A 570 -17.93 43.01 5.90
N LEU A 571 -18.95 43.82 6.22
CA LEU A 571 -18.76 45.21 6.66
C LEU A 571 -18.03 45.30 8.01
N GLY A 572 -18.32 44.40 8.96
CA GLY A 572 -17.62 44.30 10.24
C GLY A 572 -16.12 43.98 10.07
N ILE A 573 -15.78 43.06 9.18
CA ILE A 573 -14.39 42.71 8.86
C ILE A 573 -13.68 43.90 8.19
N ALA A 574 -14.34 44.59 7.26
CA ALA A 574 -13.78 45.78 6.62
C ALA A 574 -13.48 46.89 7.64
N ALA A 575 -14.37 47.10 8.61
CA ALA A 575 -14.14 48.03 9.72
C ALA A 575 -12.94 47.61 10.60
N LEU A 576 -12.82 46.31 10.92
CA LEU A 576 -11.68 45.78 11.68
C LEU A 576 -10.34 46.00 10.96
N VAL A 577 -10.30 45.76 9.65
CA VAL A 577 -9.11 46.01 8.81
C VAL A 577 -8.75 47.49 8.81
N LEU A 578 -9.73 48.40 8.70
CA LEU A 578 -9.50 49.84 8.78
C LEU A 578 -8.99 50.27 10.16
N ILE A 579 -9.50 49.69 11.24
CA ILE A 579 -9.01 49.93 12.61
C ILE A 579 -7.57 49.45 12.76
N LEU A 580 -7.22 48.27 12.25
CA LEU A 580 -5.85 47.74 12.27
C LEU A 580 -4.89 48.60 11.44
N LEU A 581 -5.30 49.05 10.25
CA LEU A 581 -4.52 49.96 9.41
C LEU A 581 -4.30 51.33 10.08
N TYR A 582 -5.33 51.85 10.75
CA TYR A 582 -5.23 53.07 11.55
C TYR A 582 -4.27 52.90 12.74
N GLY A 583 -4.32 51.77 13.43
CA GLY A 583 -3.38 51.40 14.50
C GLY A 583 -1.93 51.34 14.00
N LEU A 584 -1.69 50.73 12.83
CA LEU A 584 -0.38 50.68 12.18
C LEU A 584 0.14 52.08 11.80
N PHE A 585 -0.74 52.94 11.28
CA PHE A 585 -0.41 54.33 10.97
C PHE A 585 -0.03 55.14 12.22
N ARG A 586 -0.73 54.94 13.34
CA ARG A 586 -0.41 55.53 14.66
C ARG A 586 0.90 55.00 15.25
N ALA A 587 1.25 53.75 15.01
CA ALA A 587 2.48 53.11 15.50
C ALA A 587 3.73 53.49 14.68
N TYR A 588 3.58 53.91 13.43
CA TYR A 588 4.66 54.29 12.50
C TYR A 588 5.74 55.25 13.06
N PRO A 589 5.42 56.38 13.74
CA PRO A 589 6.45 57.26 14.29
C PRO A 589 7.27 56.61 15.41
N TYR A 590 6.69 55.68 16.18
CA TYR A 590 7.41 54.95 17.23
C TYR A 590 8.38 53.91 16.64
N LEU A 591 8.03 53.29 15.50
CA LEU A 591 8.93 52.40 14.77
C LEU A 591 10.16 53.13 14.24
N ILE A 592 10.01 54.37 13.75
CA ILE A 592 11.14 55.22 13.31
C ILE A 592 12.08 55.50 14.48
N ILE A 593 11.56 55.84 15.66
CA ILE A 593 12.36 56.19 16.84
C ILE A 593 13.16 55.00 17.37
N ARG A 594 12.62 53.78 17.25
CA ARG A 594 13.23 52.55 17.77
C ARG A 594 14.19 51.88 16.79
N PHE A 595 13.87 51.88 15.49
CA PHE A 595 14.57 51.05 14.50
C PHE A 595 15.18 51.80 13.31
N SER A 596 15.07 53.14 13.22
CA SER A 596 15.73 53.89 12.14
C SER A 596 17.23 54.03 12.36
N ARG A 597 18.02 54.02 11.27
CA ARG A 597 19.45 54.32 11.25
C ARG A 597 19.78 55.80 11.00
N ASN A 598 18.76 56.65 10.83
CA ASN A 598 18.94 58.07 10.51
C ASN A 598 18.66 58.95 11.74
N ASN A 599 19.73 59.40 12.39
CA ASN A 599 19.68 60.16 13.64
C ASN A 599 18.89 61.47 13.51
N ARG A 600 19.08 62.19 12.40
CA ARG A 600 18.30 63.38 12.04
C ARG A 600 16.80 63.08 11.98
N LYS A 601 16.42 61.96 11.36
CA LYS A 601 15.01 61.55 11.22
C LYS A 601 14.38 61.17 12.56
N ILE A 602 15.14 60.60 13.49
CA ILE A 602 14.67 60.28 14.85
C ILE A 602 14.34 61.56 15.62
N ILE A 603 15.24 62.55 15.61
CA ILE A 603 15.06 63.83 16.33
C ILE A 603 13.86 64.62 15.76
N LEU A 604 13.74 64.69 14.42
CA LEU A 604 12.61 65.36 13.77
C LEU A 604 11.27 64.65 14.05
N THR A 605 11.28 63.32 14.18
CA THR A 605 10.07 62.55 14.52
C THR A 605 9.68 62.75 15.99
N LEU A 606 10.66 62.80 16.91
CA LEU A 606 10.42 63.15 18.32
C LEU A 606 9.84 64.56 18.44
N LYS A 607 10.36 65.55 17.70
CA LYS A 607 9.77 66.90 17.63
C LYS A 607 8.33 66.90 17.15
N ARG A 608 7.99 66.04 16.18
CA ARG A 608 6.63 65.94 15.64
C ARG A 608 5.64 65.34 16.65
N LEU A 609 6.13 64.47 17.54
CA LEU A 609 5.36 63.91 18.65
C LEU A 609 5.35 64.82 19.90
N HIS A 610 6.23 65.83 19.96
CA HIS A 610 6.35 66.75 21.09
C HIS A 610 5.73 68.10 20.73
N LYS A 611 4.47 68.33 21.14
CA LYS A 611 3.71 69.53 20.75
C LYS A 611 4.30 70.85 21.28
N HIS A 612 4.99 70.82 22.43
CA HIS A 612 5.58 72.01 23.08
C HIS A 612 7.00 71.71 23.58
N PRO A 613 8.01 71.75 22.68
CA PRO A 613 9.40 71.49 23.04
C PRO A 613 10.02 72.66 23.82
N SER A 614 10.92 72.36 24.77
CA SER A 614 11.81 73.37 25.36
C SER A 614 12.73 74.00 24.31
N GLU A 615 13.31 75.15 24.62
CA GLU A 615 14.33 75.76 23.75
C GLU A 615 15.52 74.82 23.50
N ALA A 616 15.93 74.04 24.50
CA ALA A 616 16.99 73.04 24.37
C ALA A 616 16.61 71.94 23.36
N PHE A 617 15.37 71.45 23.39
CA PHE A 617 14.87 70.49 22.41
C PHE A 617 14.72 71.10 21.01
N TYR A 618 14.34 72.39 20.94
CA TYR A 618 14.26 73.13 19.68
C TYR A 618 15.64 73.32 19.04
N ALA A 619 16.68 73.60 19.83
CA ALA A 619 18.06 73.68 19.36
C ALA A 619 18.54 72.36 18.74
N LEU A 620 18.24 71.21 19.37
CA LEU A 620 18.50 69.88 18.79
C LEU A 620 17.73 69.65 17.49
N THR A 621 16.51 70.17 17.39
CA THR A 621 15.71 70.10 16.15
C THR A 621 16.32 70.96 15.04
N GLN A 622 16.85 72.14 15.36
CA GLN A 622 17.52 73.00 14.40
C GLN A 622 18.86 72.41 13.94
N LYS A 623 19.64 71.86 14.87
CA LYS A 623 20.86 71.09 14.56
C LYS A 623 20.52 69.92 13.64
N ALA A 624 19.45 69.18 13.94
CA ALA A 624 18.98 68.12 13.05
C ALA A 624 18.55 68.64 11.67
N LYS A 625 18.01 69.85 11.51
CA LYS A 625 17.63 70.37 10.19
C LYS A 625 18.82 70.85 9.34
N PHE A 626 19.78 71.52 9.97
CA PHE A 626 20.76 72.33 9.24
C PHE A 626 22.22 71.89 9.39
N ALA A 627 22.59 71.13 10.43
CA ALA A 627 23.97 70.68 10.61
C ALA A 627 24.35 69.54 9.64
N PRO A 628 25.61 69.46 9.15
CA PRO A 628 26.03 68.45 8.18
C PRO A 628 25.96 67.00 8.69
N ALA A 629 26.04 66.78 10.01
CA ALA A 629 25.85 65.46 10.62
C ALA A 629 25.14 65.56 11.99
N CYS A 630 24.40 64.51 12.36
CA CYS A 630 23.75 64.34 13.67
C CYS A 630 24.28 63.05 14.32
N THR A 631 24.79 63.16 15.56
CA THR A 631 25.43 62.03 16.26
C THR A 631 24.42 61.18 17.03
N ASP A 632 24.82 59.98 17.45
CA ASP A 632 23.99 59.12 18.32
C ASP A 632 23.75 59.76 19.70
N GLU A 633 24.69 60.59 20.16
CA GLU A 633 24.59 61.36 21.39
C GLU A 633 23.49 62.43 21.30
N ASP A 634 23.38 63.14 20.17
CA ASP A 634 22.28 64.09 19.91
C ASP A 634 20.90 63.40 20.01
N VAL A 635 20.80 62.16 19.52
CA VAL A 635 19.57 61.34 19.62
C VAL A 635 19.31 60.90 21.06
N ALA A 636 20.35 60.55 21.82
CA ALA A 636 20.23 60.16 23.22
C ALA A 636 19.79 61.34 24.11
N VAL A 637 20.29 62.55 23.85
CA VAL A 637 19.86 63.78 24.54
C VAL A 637 18.42 64.13 24.15
N ALA A 638 18.07 64.08 22.85
CA ALA A 638 16.69 64.31 22.42
C ALA A 638 15.69 63.31 23.03
N LYS A 639 16.04 62.01 23.12
CA LYS A 639 15.20 61.00 23.79
C LYS A 639 15.06 61.25 25.30
N ARG A 640 16.12 61.72 25.97
CA ARG A 640 16.09 62.07 27.41
C ARG A 640 15.22 63.30 27.67
N LEU A 641 15.41 64.38 26.92
CA LEU A 641 14.60 65.61 27.01
C LEU A 641 13.12 65.34 26.71
N TYR A 642 12.81 64.60 25.64
CA TYR A 642 11.43 64.21 25.32
C TYR A 642 10.76 63.43 26.47
N ARG A 643 11.50 62.55 27.17
CA ARG A 643 10.98 61.79 28.31
C ARG A 643 10.81 62.65 29.56
N ALA A 644 11.80 63.49 29.88
CA ALA A 644 11.75 64.36 31.06
C ALA A 644 10.64 65.41 30.96
N GLU A 645 10.50 66.06 29.80
CA GLU A 645 9.51 67.11 29.55
C GLU A 645 8.08 66.55 29.40
N LYS A 646 7.93 65.32 28.90
CA LYS A 646 6.65 64.61 28.93
C LYS A 646 6.23 64.22 30.35
N LYS A 647 7.21 63.97 31.26
CA LYS A 647 6.98 63.63 32.67
C LYS A 647 6.62 64.85 33.52
N GLN A 648 7.23 66.02 33.26
CA GLN A 648 6.92 67.29 33.95
C GLN A 648 5.53 67.88 33.61
N ARG A 649 4.81 67.32 32.64
CA ARG A 649 3.44 67.70 32.26
C ARG A 649 2.36 66.71 32.71
N GLN A 650 2.66 65.86 33.69
CA GLN A 650 1.60 65.35 34.58
C GLN A 650 1.53 66.31 35.78
N PRO A 651 0.44 67.09 35.94
CA PRO A 651 0.24 67.85 37.17
C PRO A 651 -0.15 66.86 38.27
N ASP A 652 0.70 66.73 39.29
CA ASP A 652 0.34 66.20 40.61
C ASP A 652 0.07 67.39 41.55
N GLY A 653 -1.10 67.37 42.20
CA GLY A 653 -1.59 68.34 43.19
C GLY A 653 -3.08 68.62 42.96
N ALA A 654 -4.01 67.84 43.54
CA ALA A 654 -4.61 68.04 44.87
C ALA A 654 -5.34 69.41 44.93
N GLN A 655 -6.60 69.58 45.31
CA GLN A 655 -7.52 68.89 46.23
C GLN A 655 -8.85 69.72 46.11
N VAL A 656 -10.07 69.16 46.23
CA VAL A 656 -11.07 69.50 47.29
C VAL A 656 -12.52 69.43 46.73
N ASN A 657 -13.38 68.72 47.49
CA ASN A 657 -14.85 68.77 47.68
C ASN A 657 -15.89 68.12 46.74
N GLU A 658 -16.52 67.07 47.30
CA GLU A 658 -17.92 66.60 47.24
C GLU A 658 -19.00 67.71 47.38
N PRO A 659 -20.36 67.47 47.43
CA PRO A 659 -21.18 66.23 47.35
C PRO A 659 -22.46 66.39 46.45
N TYR A 660 -23.41 65.44 46.58
CA TYR A 660 -24.85 65.44 46.20
C TYR A 660 -25.23 64.86 44.81
N ARG A 661 -26.06 63.80 44.68
CA ARG A 661 -27.46 63.47 45.07
C ARG A 661 -28.50 63.93 44.02
N LYS A 662 -29.42 63.00 43.71
CA LYS A 662 -30.75 63.11 43.06
C LYS A 662 -30.82 63.03 41.51
N HIS A 663 -31.56 62.01 41.03
CA HIS A 663 -32.88 62.09 40.35
C HIS A 663 -33.37 63.48 39.87
N PRO A 664 -34.37 63.63 38.95
CA PRO A 664 -35.27 62.66 38.32
C PRO A 664 -35.67 63.02 36.84
N GLN A 665 -36.82 62.47 36.39
CA GLN A 665 -37.87 63.08 35.54
C GLN A 665 -37.62 63.30 34.04
N THR A 666 -38.32 62.56 33.17
CA THR A 666 -39.73 62.67 32.67
C THR A 666 -39.89 63.67 31.53
N ASP A 667 -40.71 63.23 30.55
CA ASP A 667 -41.73 63.97 29.78
C ASP A 667 -41.62 63.53 28.31
N SER A 668 -42.53 62.69 27.82
CA SER A 668 -43.98 62.86 27.52
C SER A 668 -44.17 63.09 26.02
N TYR A 669 -45.41 62.85 25.58
CA TYR A 669 -45.97 62.93 24.21
C TYR A 669 -45.79 61.63 23.39
N ASP A 670 -46.84 61.00 22.85
CA ASP A 670 -48.27 61.28 22.96
C ASP A 670 -49.09 60.07 22.48
N GLU A 671 -50.33 60.03 22.98
CA GLU A 671 -51.61 59.51 22.46
C GLU A 671 -51.66 58.40 21.38
N ARG A 672 -52.34 57.27 21.66
CA ARG A 672 -53.78 56.92 21.40
C ARG A 672 -53.85 55.88 20.27
N THR A 673 -54.71 54.85 20.24
CA THR A 673 -55.97 54.51 20.92
C THR A 673 -56.24 53.03 20.65
N ASP A 674 -56.83 52.33 21.64
CA ASP A 674 -58.00 51.43 21.55
C ASP A 674 -58.09 50.36 20.44
N MET A 675 -58.57 49.13 20.67
CA MET A 675 -59.45 48.63 21.74
C MET A 675 -59.47 47.08 21.70
N ASP A 676 -59.59 46.47 22.88
CA ASP A 676 -60.54 45.39 23.26
C ASP A 676 -60.62 44.08 22.44
N THR A 677 -60.84 42.88 23.01
CA THR A 677 -61.38 42.50 24.32
C THR A 677 -61.15 40.98 24.60
N ARG A 678 -60.89 40.67 25.88
CA ARG A 678 -61.46 39.59 26.74
C ARG A 678 -61.31 38.10 26.34
N ARG A 679 -60.55 37.30 27.12
CA ARG A 679 -60.85 36.58 28.42
C ARG A 679 -61.31 35.14 28.16
N SER A 680 -60.50 34.14 28.57
CA SER A 680 -60.55 33.37 29.84
C SER A 680 -61.72 32.37 29.88
N ASP A 681 -61.66 31.15 30.38
CA ASP A 681 -60.68 30.37 31.14
C ASP A 681 -61.20 28.90 31.13
N LYS A 682 -60.30 27.92 31.33
CA LYS A 682 -60.47 26.62 32.01
C LYS A 682 -61.77 25.79 31.90
N GLN A 683 -61.65 24.49 31.56
CA GLN A 683 -61.55 23.32 32.48
C GLN A 683 -61.86 21.98 31.77
N SER A 684 -61.07 20.94 32.08
CA SER A 684 -61.29 19.50 31.79
C SER A 684 -62.13 18.82 32.90
N PRO A 685 -62.37 17.49 32.94
CA PRO A 685 -62.65 16.46 31.91
C PRO A 685 -63.86 15.55 32.28
N ARG A 686 -64.28 14.65 31.36
CA ARG A 686 -64.56 13.19 31.55
C ARG A 686 -65.73 12.66 30.68
N GLY A 687 -65.50 11.47 30.13
CA GLY A 687 -66.54 10.44 29.94
C GLY A 687 -66.97 10.19 28.50
N GLY A 688 -66.69 8.98 27.97
CA GLY A 688 -67.20 8.55 26.67
C GLY A 688 -66.59 7.26 26.10
N MET A 689 -66.44 6.24 26.93
CA MET A 689 -66.04 4.88 26.56
C MET A 689 -67.13 4.22 25.69
N LEU A 690 -67.07 4.33 24.36
CA LEU A 690 -67.88 3.50 23.43
C LEU A 690 -67.51 3.60 21.93
N LEU A 691 -66.23 3.81 21.58
CA LEU A 691 -65.78 3.82 20.17
C LEU A 691 -64.62 2.85 19.85
N VAL A 692 -64.13 2.09 20.84
CA VAL A 692 -62.93 1.25 20.70
C VAL A 692 -63.27 -0.21 20.34
N LEU A 693 -64.53 -0.65 20.48
CA LEU A 693 -64.92 -2.03 20.19
C LEU A 693 -65.40 -2.30 18.75
N PHE A 694 -65.64 -1.26 17.94
CA PHE A 694 -66.10 -1.43 16.54
C PHE A 694 -64.97 -1.31 15.50
N LEU A 695 -63.78 -0.86 15.91
CA LEU A 695 -62.58 -0.75 15.05
C LEU A 695 -61.67 -1.99 15.10
N PHE A 696 -61.99 -2.99 15.95
CA PHE A 696 -61.11 -4.14 16.20
C PHE A 696 -61.49 -5.43 15.46
N LEU A 697 -62.53 -5.43 14.63
CA LEU A 697 -62.99 -6.63 13.89
C LEU A 697 -62.98 -6.47 12.35
N LEU A 698 -62.28 -5.47 11.82
CA LEU A 698 -62.18 -5.23 10.37
C LEU A 698 -60.76 -5.41 9.75
N PRO A 699 -59.94 -6.35 10.21
CA PRO A 699 -58.90 -6.86 9.31
C PRO A 699 -58.76 -8.39 9.42
N LEU A 700 -59.75 -9.15 8.96
CA LEU A 700 -59.59 -10.61 8.82
C LEU A 700 -60.10 -11.20 7.49
N ARG A 701 -60.43 -10.36 6.49
CA ARG A 701 -60.86 -10.86 5.16
C ARG A 701 -60.43 -10.02 3.94
N LEU A 702 -59.37 -9.20 4.02
CA LEU A 702 -58.91 -8.37 2.89
C LEU A 702 -57.39 -8.12 2.86
N PHE A 703 -56.56 -9.14 3.07
CA PHE A 703 -55.13 -9.04 2.72
C PHE A 703 -54.81 -10.11 1.66
N PRO A 704 -54.62 -9.72 0.38
CA PRO A 704 -53.72 -10.47 -0.49
C PRO A 704 -52.35 -10.51 0.20
N ALA A 705 -51.53 -11.52 -0.08
CA ALA A 705 -50.12 -11.52 0.34
C ALA A 705 -49.52 -10.12 0.11
N SER A 706 -48.89 -9.54 1.14
CA SER A 706 -48.41 -8.17 1.04
C SER A 706 -47.42 -8.09 -0.13
N GLY A 707 -47.43 -7.00 -0.91
CA GLY A 707 -46.48 -6.86 -2.04
C GLY A 707 -45.00 -7.03 -1.62
N ALA A 708 -44.69 -6.87 -0.33
CA ALA A 708 -43.39 -7.16 0.24
C ALA A 708 -43.05 -8.67 0.27
N ASP A 709 -44.00 -9.55 0.62
CA ASP A 709 -43.78 -11.00 0.67
C ASP A 709 -43.52 -11.59 -0.72
N GLU A 710 -44.24 -11.09 -1.72
CA GLU A 710 -44.03 -11.49 -3.12
C GLU A 710 -42.65 -11.07 -3.62
N LEU A 711 -42.20 -9.84 -3.31
CA LEU A 711 -40.85 -9.37 -3.65
C LEU A 711 -39.77 -10.19 -2.96
N LEU A 712 -39.92 -10.48 -1.67
CA LEU A 712 -38.96 -11.32 -0.92
C LEU A 712 -38.88 -12.74 -1.51
N GLN A 713 -40.02 -13.34 -1.89
CA GLN A 713 -40.02 -14.67 -2.51
C GLN A 713 -39.35 -14.67 -3.89
N LYS A 714 -39.55 -13.62 -4.68
CA LYS A 714 -38.86 -13.45 -5.97
C LYS A 714 -37.35 -13.26 -5.77
N ALA A 715 -36.94 -12.47 -4.78
CA ALA A 715 -35.54 -12.29 -4.43
C ALA A 715 -34.90 -13.61 -3.97
N ASP A 716 -35.57 -14.38 -3.11
CA ASP A 716 -35.09 -15.69 -2.65
C ASP A 716 -34.92 -16.69 -3.81
N LYS A 717 -35.86 -16.71 -4.77
CA LYS A 717 -35.72 -17.52 -5.98
C LYS A 717 -34.52 -17.08 -6.84
N ALA A 718 -34.29 -15.77 -6.93
CA ALA A 718 -33.13 -15.24 -7.66
C ALA A 718 -31.81 -15.63 -6.97
N VAL A 719 -31.73 -15.54 -5.64
CA VAL A 719 -30.55 -16.00 -4.87
C VAL A 719 -30.31 -17.50 -5.06
N GLN A 720 -31.37 -18.32 -5.01
CA GLN A 720 -31.25 -19.78 -5.23
C GLN A 720 -30.82 -20.16 -6.64
N ALA A 721 -31.15 -19.32 -7.62
CA ALA A 721 -30.72 -19.46 -9.01
C ALA A 721 -29.38 -18.77 -9.29
N GLU A 722 -28.69 -18.26 -8.26
CA GLU A 722 -27.44 -17.49 -8.35
C GLU A 722 -27.54 -16.26 -9.28
N ASN A 723 -28.77 -15.76 -9.48
CA ASN A 723 -29.04 -14.53 -10.23
C ASN A 723 -28.90 -13.32 -9.30
N TRP A 724 -27.64 -12.99 -8.99
CA TRP A 724 -27.25 -11.98 -8.01
C TRP A 724 -27.79 -10.58 -8.31
N ASP A 725 -27.78 -10.18 -9.59
CA ASP A 725 -28.25 -8.87 -10.02
C ASP A 725 -29.75 -8.70 -9.82
N THR A 726 -30.52 -9.71 -10.21
CA THR A 726 -31.98 -9.72 -10.00
C THR A 726 -32.32 -9.75 -8.52
N ALA A 727 -31.60 -10.57 -7.73
CA ALA A 727 -31.78 -10.62 -6.28
C ALA A 727 -31.50 -9.26 -5.63
N ALA A 728 -30.36 -8.64 -5.94
CA ALA A 728 -29.98 -7.34 -5.40
C ALA A 728 -31.02 -6.26 -5.77
N ALA A 729 -31.43 -6.19 -7.05
CA ALA A 729 -32.41 -5.21 -7.52
C ALA A 729 -33.77 -5.35 -6.81
N LEU A 730 -34.27 -6.58 -6.65
CA LEU A 730 -35.53 -6.84 -5.95
C LEU A 730 -35.46 -6.47 -4.46
N LEU A 731 -34.32 -6.76 -3.81
CA LEU A 731 -34.11 -6.42 -2.40
C LEU A 731 -33.98 -4.91 -2.20
N GLU A 732 -33.26 -4.21 -3.08
CA GLU A 732 -33.13 -2.74 -3.04
C GLU A 732 -34.47 -2.05 -3.34
N GLU A 733 -35.25 -2.55 -4.30
CA GLU A 733 -36.61 -2.10 -4.54
C GLU A 733 -37.48 -2.28 -3.28
N GLY A 734 -37.34 -3.43 -2.62
CA GLY A 734 -37.99 -3.73 -1.36
C GLY A 734 -37.64 -2.74 -0.24
N ILE A 735 -36.35 -2.41 -0.09
CA ILE A 735 -35.88 -1.39 0.87
C ILE A 735 -36.50 -0.02 0.56
N ALA A 736 -36.56 0.35 -0.72
CA ALA A 736 -37.10 1.65 -1.14
C ALA A 736 -38.63 1.75 -0.95
N ARG A 737 -39.38 0.68 -1.27
CA ARG A 737 -40.85 0.64 -1.15
C ARG A 737 -41.33 0.37 0.28
N TYR A 738 -40.58 -0.41 1.04
CA TYR A 738 -40.95 -0.88 2.38
C TYR A 738 -39.82 -0.62 3.40
N PRO A 739 -39.43 0.64 3.65
CA PRO A 739 -38.26 0.99 4.47
C PRO A 739 -38.36 0.57 5.94
N ALA A 740 -39.57 0.25 6.43
CA ALA A 740 -39.81 -0.25 7.78
C ALA A 740 -39.75 -1.79 7.88
N ASN A 741 -39.61 -2.52 6.76
CA ASN A 741 -39.47 -3.98 6.76
C ASN A 741 -37.98 -4.35 6.74
N GLU A 742 -37.47 -4.79 7.89
CA GLU A 742 -36.06 -5.11 8.07
C GLU A 742 -35.62 -6.38 7.32
N LEU A 743 -36.56 -7.22 6.84
CA LEU A 743 -36.24 -8.48 6.16
C LEU A 743 -35.49 -8.24 4.84
N PHE A 744 -35.74 -7.13 4.15
CA PHE A 744 -34.97 -6.80 2.94
C PHE A 744 -33.51 -6.49 3.27
N GLN A 745 -33.26 -5.79 4.38
CA GLN A 745 -31.89 -5.55 4.87
C GLN A 745 -31.23 -6.86 5.30
N LEU A 746 -31.97 -7.73 6.01
CA LEU A 746 -31.48 -9.04 6.42
C LEU A 746 -31.08 -9.89 5.20
N LYS A 747 -31.98 -10.06 4.22
CA LYS A 747 -31.73 -10.89 3.04
C LYS A 747 -30.59 -10.36 2.16
N LEU A 748 -30.50 -9.04 2.01
CA LEU A 748 -29.38 -8.43 1.27
C LEU A 748 -28.06 -8.59 2.04
N GLY A 749 -28.11 -8.45 3.36
CA GLY A 749 -26.97 -8.73 4.24
C GLY A 749 -26.52 -10.18 4.18
N ASP A 750 -27.45 -11.15 4.22
CA ASP A 750 -27.18 -12.59 4.11
C ASP A 750 -26.53 -12.91 2.76
N MET A 751 -27.05 -12.34 1.66
CA MET A 751 -26.48 -12.51 0.33
C MET A 751 -25.03 -12.02 0.27
N TYR A 752 -24.75 -10.83 0.83
CA TYR A 752 -23.38 -10.31 0.91
C TYR A 752 -22.48 -11.15 1.81
N PHE A 753 -22.97 -11.57 2.98
CA PHE A 753 -22.21 -12.36 3.95
C PHE A 753 -21.78 -13.70 3.36
N ASN A 754 -22.70 -14.40 2.71
CA ASN A 754 -22.45 -15.71 2.11
C ASN A 754 -21.49 -15.65 0.91
N ASN A 755 -21.32 -14.47 0.30
CA ASN A 755 -20.38 -14.20 -0.79
C ASN A 755 -19.07 -13.53 -0.32
N GLY A 756 -18.77 -13.54 0.99
CA GLY A 756 -17.51 -13.00 1.55
C GLY A 756 -17.44 -11.47 1.62
N LEU A 757 -18.55 -10.76 1.36
CA LEU A 757 -18.63 -9.30 1.42
C LEU A 757 -19.04 -8.82 2.82
N TYR A 758 -18.13 -8.99 3.78
CA TYR A 758 -18.44 -8.77 5.21
C TYR A 758 -18.75 -7.32 5.58
N GLU A 759 -18.06 -6.32 5.00
CA GLU A 759 -18.32 -4.90 5.30
C GLU A 759 -19.69 -4.45 4.74
N PRO A 760 -20.04 -4.74 3.46
CA PRO A 760 -21.41 -4.56 2.97
C PRO A 760 -22.46 -5.27 3.82
N ALA A 761 -22.23 -6.54 4.18
CA ALA A 761 -23.15 -7.30 5.01
C ALA A 761 -23.36 -6.66 6.39
N TYR A 762 -22.27 -6.28 7.07
CA TYR A 762 -22.33 -5.62 8.38
C TYR A 762 -23.16 -4.33 8.34
N ARG A 763 -23.00 -3.52 7.30
CA ARG A 763 -23.82 -2.30 7.13
C ARG A 763 -25.30 -2.61 6.94
N ARG A 764 -25.64 -3.62 6.14
CA ARG A 764 -27.04 -4.04 5.95
C ARG A 764 -27.65 -4.59 7.23
N PHE A 765 -26.94 -5.45 7.95
CA PHE A 765 -27.42 -5.98 9.22
C PHE A 765 -27.61 -4.89 10.29
N THR A 766 -26.65 -3.97 10.41
CA THR A 766 -26.76 -2.85 11.38
C THR A 766 -27.85 -1.86 11.03
N GLU A 767 -28.11 -1.60 9.74
CA GLU A 767 -29.27 -0.80 9.32
C GLU A 767 -30.59 -1.53 9.63
N GLY A 768 -30.66 -2.84 9.38
CA GLY A 768 -31.78 -3.67 9.82
C GLY A 768 -32.03 -3.59 11.34
N LEU A 769 -30.96 -3.59 12.15
CA LEU A 769 -31.06 -3.45 13.62
C LEU A 769 -31.53 -2.06 14.07
N ARG A 770 -31.38 -1.01 13.25
CA ARG A 770 -31.96 0.31 13.53
C ARG A 770 -33.48 0.31 13.32
N ILE A 771 -33.97 -0.51 12.41
CA ILE A 771 -35.41 -0.69 12.15
C ILE A 771 -36.01 -1.60 13.25
N ASN A 772 -35.40 -2.75 13.49
CA ASN A 772 -35.83 -3.71 14.50
C ASN A 772 -34.64 -4.26 15.30
N ARG A 773 -34.38 -3.68 16.47
CA ARG A 773 -33.26 -4.06 17.35
C ARG A 773 -33.36 -5.49 17.88
N TYR A 774 -34.57 -6.03 18.01
CA TYR A 774 -34.84 -7.33 18.64
C TYR A 774 -34.81 -8.51 17.66
N ASN A 775 -34.54 -8.24 16.37
CA ASN A 775 -34.45 -9.30 15.38
C ASN A 775 -33.16 -10.12 15.57
N ILE A 776 -33.31 -11.33 16.10
CA ILE A 776 -32.19 -12.20 16.45
C ILE A 776 -31.34 -12.63 15.25
N LYS A 777 -31.92 -12.71 14.04
CA LYS A 777 -31.17 -13.07 12.82
C LYS A 777 -30.22 -11.94 12.42
N LEU A 778 -30.70 -10.69 12.51
CA LEU A 778 -29.88 -9.52 12.27
C LEU A 778 -28.76 -9.36 13.31
N LEU A 779 -29.04 -9.65 14.59
CA LEU A 779 -28.02 -9.64 15.64
C LEU A 779 -26.93 -10.68 15.37
N TYR A 780 -27.32 -11.91 15.02
CA TYR A 780 -26.39 -13.00 14.70
C TYR A 780 -25.57 -12.69 13.44
N GLY A 781 -26.20 -12.23 12.36
CA GLY A 781 -25.53 -11.83 11.14
C GLY A 781 -24.56 -10.66 11.35
N ALA A 782 -24.98 -9.63 12.09
CA ALA A 782 -24.11 -8.50 12.44
C ALA A 782 -22.91 -8.94 13.29
N ALA A 783 -23.11 -9.84 14.26
CA ALA A 783 -22.04 -10.38 15.09
C ALA A 783 -21.03 -11.18 14.24
N GLY A 784 -21.52 -12.04 13.34
CA GLY A 784 -20.68 -12.81 12.41
C GLY A 784 -19.89 -11.92 11.46
N ALA A 785 -20.52 -10.91 10.86
CA ALA A 785 -19.85 -9.97 9.97
C ALA A 785 -18.81 -9.11 10.73
N ALA A 786 -19.13 -8.65 11.95
CA ALA A 786 -18.18 -7.94 12.80
C ALA A 786 -16.97 -8.81 13.16
N ALA A 787 -17.18 -10.09 13.46
CA ALA A 787 -16.09 -11.04 13.74
C ALA A 787 -15.18 -11.22 12.52
N ALA A 788 -15.75 -11.43 11.33
CA ALA A 788 -15.00 -11.53 10.08
C ALA A 788 -14.24 -10.24 9.73
N LEU A 789 -14.72 -9.08 10.19
CA LEU A 789 -14.04 -7.80 10.02
C LEU A 789 -12.99 -7.52 11.11
N ASN A 790 -12.72 -8.47 12.02
CA ASN A 790 -11.85 -8.29 13.19
C ASN A 790 -12.29 -7.08 14.05
N LYS A 791 -13.60 -6.93 14.25
CA LYS A 791 -14.23 -6.00 15.19
C LYS A 791 -14.70 -6.80 16.41
N GLU A 792 -13.77 -7.46 17.11
CA GLU A 792 -14.11 -8.50 18.10
C GLU A 792 -14.96 -8.00 19.26
N GLU A 793 -14.73 -6.79 19.76
CA GLU A 793 -15.55 -6.20 20.83
C GLU A 793 -16.99 -5.92 20.37
N GLU A 794 -17.17 -5.43 19.15
CA GLU A 794 -18.51 -5.21 18.58
C GLU A 794 -19.23 -6.56 18.38
N ALA A 795 -18.52 -7.55 17.84
CA ALA A 795 -19.04 -8.91 17.66
C ALA A 795 -19.45 -9.54 18.99
N ARG A 796 -18.62 -9.40 20.04
CA ARG A 796 -18.88 -9.93 21.38
C ARG A 796 -20.16 -9.33 21.97
N LEU A 797 -20.31 -8.01 21.89
CA LEU A 797 -21.50 -7.31 22.42
C LEU A 797 -22.77 -7.70 21.66
N LEU A 798 -22.72 -7.78 20.33
CA LEU A 798 -23.86 -8.19 19.50
C LEU A 798 -24.27 -9.64 19.78
N LEU A 799 -23.29 -10.55 19.91
CA LEU A 799 -23.55 -11.96 20.18
C LEU A 799 -24.09 -12.18 21.61
N HIS A 800 -23.59 -11.45 22.60
CA HIS A 800 -24.14 -11.49 23.96
C HIS A 800 -25.61 -11.06 23.97
N GLU A 801 -25.95 -9.99 23.24
CA GLU A 801 -27.34 -9.56 23.11
C GLU A 801 -28.20 -10.61 22.39
N TYR A 802 -27.71 -11.21 21.30
CA TYR A 802 -28.38 -12.35 20.66
C TYR A 802 -28.67 -13.50 21.64
N LEU A 803 -27.69 -13.89 22.45
CA LEU A 803 -27.81 -14.98 23.42
C LEU A 803 -28.77 -14.66 24.56
N SER A 804 -29.00 -13.37 24.87
CA SER A 804 -30.03 -12.98 25.83
C SER A 804 -31.46 -13.29 25.34
N TYR A 805 -31.66 -13.34 24.02
CA TYR A 805 -32.94 -13.73 23.41
C TYR A 805 -32.99 -15.20 23.01
N ASN A 806 -31.84 -15.81 22.71
CA ASN A 806 -31.73 -17.23 22.36
C ASN A 806 -30.71 -17.97 23.25
N PRO A 807 -31.01 -18.16 24.55
CA PRO A 807 -30.05 -18.68 25.50
C PRO A 807 -29.77 -20.18 25.32
N THR A 808 -30.59 -20.91 24.56
CA THR A 808 -30.41 -22.35 24.28
C THR A 808 -29.37 -22.64 23.18
N ASP A 809 -28.84 -21.62 22.50
CA ASP A 809 -27.82 -21.81 21.46
C ASP A 809 -26.43 -22.06 22.07
N ILE A 810 -26.11 -23.35 22.25
CA ILE A 810 -24.82 -23.81 22.79
C ILE A 810 -23.64 -23.38 21.92
N PHE A 811 -23.80 -23.40 20.59
CA PHE A 811 -22.74 -22.98 19.67
C PHE A 811 -22.51 -21.47 19.74
N GLY A 812 -23.59 -20.69 19.86
CA GLY A 812 -23.53 -19.26 20.13
C GLY A 812 -22.78 -18.94 21.43
N TRP A 813 -23.07 -19.65 22.53
CA TRP A 813 -22.30 -19.51 23.78
C TRP A 813 -20.82 -19.85 23.59
N SER A 814 -20.50 -20.97 22.94
CA SER A 814 -19.10 -21.32 22.65
C SER A 814 -18.39 -20.23 21.82
N THR A 815 -19.07 -19.66 20.82
CA THR A 815 -18.55 -18.57 19.99
C THR A 815 -18.35 -17.29 20.82
N TYR A 816 -19.25 -17.02 21.76
CA TYR A 816 -19.08 -15.93 22.72
C TYR A 816 -17.86 -16.16 23.62
N GLY A 817 -17.64 -17.39 24.11
CA GLY A 817 -16.43 -17.78 24.83
C GLY A 817 -15.16 -17.55 24.02
N TRP A 818 -15.17 -17.88 22.72
CA TRP A 818 -14.08 -17.57 21.79
C TRP A 818 -13.82 -16.07 21.65
N LEU A 819 -14.88 -15.26 21.52
CA LEU A 819 -14.75 -13.80 21.45
C LEU A 819 -14.24 -13.21 22.77
N CYS A 820 -14.65 -13.77 23.93
CA CYS A 820 -14.09 -13.40 25.24
C CYS A 820 -12.58 -13.67 25.32
N PHE A 821 -12.14 -14.82 24.81
CA PHE A 821 -10.71 -15.14 24.69
C PHE A 821 -9.98 -14.13 23.77
N LYS A 822 -10.51 -13.86 22.56
CA LYS A 822 -9.90 -12.88 21.64
C LYS A 822 -9.86 -11.44 22.18
N THR A 823 -10.79 -11.09 23.06
CA THR A 823 -10.89 -9.75 23.67
C THR A 823 -10.25 -9.67 25.06
N HIS A 824 -9.58 -10.74 25.53
CA HIS A 824 -8.96 -10.81 26.86
C HIS A 824 -9.94 -10.57 28.02
N ARG A 825 -11.22 -10.95 27.82
CA ARG A 825 -12.32 -10.89 28.82
C ARG A 825 -12.51 -12.27 29.46
N THR A 826 -11.42 -12.85 29.94
CA THR A 826 -11.34 -14.26 30.29
C THR A 826 -12.27 -14.64 31.46
N ASP A 827 -12.34 -13.81 32.51
CA ASP A 827 -13.23 -14.04 33.67
C ASP A 827 -14.72 -14.01 33.28
N GLU A 828 -15.08 -13.07 32.40
CA GLU A 828 -16.43 -12.93 31.83
C GLU A 828 -16.80 -14.19 31.03
N GLY A 829 -15.88 -14.64 30.17
CA GLY A 829 -16.05 -15.86 29.38
C GLY A 829 -16.18 -17.11 30.25
N ILE A 830 -15.32 -17.30 31.25
CA ILE A 830 -15.35 -18.47 32.13
C ILE A 830 -16.68 -18.53 32.88
N LYS A 831 -17.12 -17.41 33.45
CA LYS A 831 -18.40 -17.34 34.14
C LYS A 831 -19.55 -17.71 33.19
N ALA A 832 -19.61 -17.10 32.01
CA ALA A 832 -20.65 -17.38 31.02
C ALA A 832 -20.66 -18.86 30.60
N MET A 833 -19.49 -19.47 30.38
CA MET A 833 -19.39 -20.88 29.97
C MET A 833 -19.78 -21.85 31.09
N LEU A 834 -19.44 -21.53 32.35
CA LEU A 834 -19.87 -22.32 33.51
C LEU A 834 -21.38 -22.21 33.75
N ASP A 835 -21.95 -21.02 33.58
CA ASP A 835 -23.40 -20.79 33.69
C ASP A 835 -24.16 -21.53 32.57
N ALA A 836 -23.66 -21.47 31.33
CA ALA A 836 -24.21 -22.23 30.20
C ALA A 836 -24.13 -23.75 30.45
N ARG A 837 -22.98 -24.25 30.91
CA ARG A 837 -22.82 -25.66 31.29
C ARG A 837 -23.78 -26.08 32.40
N SER A 838 -23.96 -25.25 33.43
CA SER A 838 -24.90 -25.54 34.51
C SER A 838 -26.36 -25.60 34.03
N SER A 839 -26.69 -24.84 32.98
CA SER A 839 -28.05 -24.73 32.46
C SER A 839 -28.37 -25.81 31.42
N TYR A 840 -27.40 -26.22 30.61
CA TYR A 840 -27.62 -27.06 29.43
C TYR A 840 -26.88 -28.42 29.47
N GLY A 841 -26.04 -28.64 30.49
CA GLY A 841 -25.26 -29.85 30.64
C GLY A 841 -23.86 -29.74 30.01
N ASP A 842 -23.15 -30.86 30.03
CA ASP A 842 -21.81 -30.93 29.46
C ASP A 842 -21.88 -31.04 27.94
N ASP A 843 -21.17 -30.14 27.26
CA ASP A 843 -21.05 -30.09 25.81
C ASP A 843 -19.58 -29.89 25.40
N GLY A 844 -19.20 -30.48 24.26
CA GLY A 844 -17.84 -30.43 23.74
C GLY A 844 -17.37 -29.02 23.38
N CYS A 845 -18.25 -28.19 22.79
CA CYS A 845 -17.94 -26.82 22.40
C CYS A 845 -17.70 -25.94 23.63
N ILE A 846 -18.58 -26.04 24.65
CA ILE A 846 -18.42 -25.33 25.92
C ILE A 846 -17.13 -25.76 26.62
N ALA A 847 -16.83 -27.06 26.65
CA ALA A 847 -15.59 -27.57 27.24
C ALA A 847 -14.36 -27.03 26.51
N ASN A 848 -14.35 -27.00 25.18
CA ASN A 848 -13.25 -26.40 24.43
C ASN A 848 -13.10 -24.89 24.70
N ALA A 849 -14.19 -24.13 24.76
CA ALA A 849 -14.14 -22.71 25.11
C ALA A 849 -13.55 -22.49 26.53
N LEU A 850 -13.95 -23.30 27.51
CA LEU A 850 -13.33 -23.30 28.85
C LEU A 850 -11.85 -23.66 28.81
N GLY A 851 -11.45 -24.63 27.98
CA GLY A 851 -10.06 -25.00 27.76
C GLY A 851 -9.21 -23.82 27.29
N ASN A 852 -9.68 -23.07 26.28
CA ASN A 852 -9.02 -21.88 25.77
C ASN A 852 -8.89 -20.79 26.85
N LEU A 853 -9.98 -20.50 27.57
CA LEU A 853 -10.04 -19.45 28.59
C LEU A 853 -9.16 -19.76 29.81
N TYR A 854 -9.18 -20.99 30.32
CA TYR A 854 -8.27 -21.39 31.40
C TYR A 854 -6.81 -21.43 30.95
N GLY A 855 -6.56 -21.79 29.67
CA GLY A 855 -5.22 -21.70 29.07
C GLY A 855 -4.68 -20.27 29.09
N GLU A 856 -5.50 -19.29 28.71
CA GLU A 856 -5.15 -17.86 28.78
C GLU A 856 -4.81 -17.38 30.20
N LEU A 857 -5.39 -17.99 31.25
CA LEU A 857 -5.04 -17.71 32.64
C LEU A 857 -3.81 -18.46 33.15
N PHE A 858 -3.20 -19.31 32.33
CA PHE A 858 -2.13 -20.25 32.70
C PHE A 858 -2.59 -21.25 33.79
N ASP A 859 -3.88 -21.57 33.85
CA ASP A 859 -4.42 -22.64 34.71
C ASP A 859 -4.38 -23.97 33.96
N TYR A 860 -3.19 -24.56 33.88
CA TYR A 860 -2.94 -25.81 33.18
C TYR A 860 -3.91 -26.93 33.59
N ARG A 861 -4.19 -27.04 34.90
CA ARG A 861 -5.00 -28.14 35.43
C ARG A 861 -6.41 -28.09 34.87
N ASN A 862 -7.06 -26.93 34.91
CA ASN A 862 -8.40 -26.77 34.38
C ASN A 862 -8.41 -26.79 32.85
N ALA A 863 -7.46 -26.13 32.19
CA ALA A 863 -7.37 -26.13 30.73
C ALA A 863 -7.26 -27.55 30.16
N ALA A 864 -6.31 -28.36 30.66
CA ALA A 864 -6.11 -29.74 30.20
C ALA A 864 -7.32 -30.65 30.52
N LEU A 865 -7.97 -30.44 31.67
CA LEU A 865 -9.20 -31.14 32.04
C LEU A 865 -10.32 -30.89 31.02
N TYR A 866 -10.56 -29.64 30.68
CA TYR A 866 -11.66 -29.26 29.79
C TYR A 866 -11.38 -29.63 28.33
N TYR A 867 -10.14 -29.52 27.84
CA TYR A 867 -9.81 -30.06 26.52
C TYR A 867 -10.03 -31.57 26.44
N ARG A 868 -9.57 -32.34 27.42
CA ARG A 868 -9.78 -33.80 27.45
C ARG A 868 -11.27 -34.13 27.42
N LYS A 869 -12.06 -33.46 28.24
CA LYS A 869 -13.51 -33.64 28.27
C LYS A 869 -14.17 -33.29 26.94
N GLY A 870 -13.75 -32.19 26.30
CA GLY A 870 -14.23 -31.80 24.99
C GLY A 870 -13.94 -32.86 23.92
N ILE A 871 -12.71 -33.39 23.90
CA ILE A 871 -12.29 -34.45 22.97
C ILE A 871 -13.10 -35.73 23.20
N GLU A 872 -13.26 -36.16 24.45
CA GLU A 872 -14.05 -37.34 24.80
C GLU A 872 -15.51 -37.21 24.34
N LEU A 873 -16.16 -36.08 24.62
CA LEU A 873 -17.54 -35.81 24.18
C LEU A 873 -17.65 -35.73 22.66
N ALA A 874 -16.68 -35.10 21.99
CA ALA A 874 -16.67 -35.04 20.52
C ALA A 874 -16.58 -36.43 19.90
N ILE A 875 -15.73 -37.32 20.44
CA ILE A 875 -15.61 -38.71 19.96
C ILE A 875 -16.90 -39.50 20.26
N GLN A 876 -17.48 -39.35 21.46
CA GLN A 876 -18.73 -40.01 21.82
C GLN A 876 -19.89 -39.61 20.90
N ASN A 877 -19.89 -38.37 20.41
CA ASN A 877 -20.90 -37.83 19.51
C ASN A 877 -20.52 -37.97 18.01
N ASP A 878 -19.49 -38.76 17.68
CA ASP A 878 -18.99 -38.97 16.30
C ASP A 878 -18.60 -37.66 15.57
N SER A 879 -18.22 -36.64 16.32
CA SER A 879 -17.82 -35.32 15.82
C SER A 879 -16.29 -35.24 15.64
N LEU A 880 -15.76 -35.99 14.67
CA LEU A 880 -14.32 -36.10 14.42
C LEU A 880 -13.65 -34.76 14.09
N TYR A 881 -14.37 -33.85 13.41
CA TYR A 881 -13.90 -32.49 13.16
C TYR A 881 -13.63 -31.73 14.46
N SER A 882 -14.58 -31.78 15.40
CA SER A 882 -14.45 -31.14 16.72
C SER A 882 -13.35 -31.79 17.56
N ALA A 883 -13.26 -33.12 17.57
CA ALA A 883 -12.18 -33.84 18.24
C ALA A 883 -10.80 -33.42 17.71
N SER A 884 -10.68 -33.20 16.40
CA SER A 884 -9.49 -32.67 15.76
C SER A 884 -9.15 -31.24 16.21
N VAL A 885 -10.13 -30.32 16.24
CA VAL A 885 -9.94 -28.94 16.75
C VAL A 885 -9.45 -28.94 18.19
N TYR A 886 -10.11 -29.72 19.05
CA TYR A 886 -9.84 -29.70 20.49
C TYR A 886 -8.48 -30.34 20.80
N SER A 887 -8.09 -31.40 20.07
CA SER A 887 -6.76 -32.00 20.17
C SER A 887 -5.67 -31.04 19.72
N TYR A 888 -5.91 -30.27 18.65
CA TYR A 888 -4.99 -29.22 18.21
C TYR A 888 -4.81 -28.12 19.28
N ASN A 889 -5.89 -27.60 19.85
CA ASN A 889 -5.82 -26.58 20.90
C ASN A 889 -5.10 -27.12 22.16
N LYS A 890 -5.34 -28.38 22.50
CA LYS A 890 -4.61 -29.06 23.59
C LYS A 890 -3.11 -29.20 23.27
N ALA A 891 -2.74 -29.54 22.03
CA ALA A 891 -1.33 -29.60 21.64
C ALA A 891 -0.60 -28.26 21.80
N ILE A 892 -1.28 -27.13 21.53
CA ILE A 892 -0.75 -25.79 21.81
C ILE A 892 -0.52 -25.62 23.31
N LEU A 893 -1.52 -25.93 24.15
CA LEU A 893 -1.40 -25.85 25.61
C LEU A 893 -0.21 -26.67 26.13
N GLU A 894 -0.08 -27.93 25.69
CA GLU A 894 1.03 -28.79 26.11
C GLU A 894 2.39 -28.22 25.66
N THR A 895 2.44 -27.55 24.51
CA THR A 895 3.65 -26.86 24.03
C THR A 895 4.01 -25.65 24.91
N GLU A 896 3.02 -24.83 25.30
CA GLU A 896 3.22 -23.67 26.18
C GLU A 896 3.76 -24.08 27.56
N PHE A 897 3.33 -25.24 28.07
CA PHE A 897 3.76 -25.78 29.37
C PHE A 897 4.96 -26.74 29.29
N TYR A 898 5.67 -26.81 28.16
CA TYR A 898 6.86 -27.65 27.96
C TYR A 898 6.61 -29.16 28.08
N HIS A 899 5.37 -29.62 27.85
CA HIS A 899 4.99 -31.05 27.76
C HIS A 899 5.06 -31.54 26.31
N PHE A 900 6.23 -31.40 25.67
CA PHE A 900 6.37 -31.61 24.22
C PHE A 900 6.01 -33.01 23.72
N ALA A 901 6.19 -34.05 24.55
CA ALA A 901 5.80 -35.41 24.18
C ALA A 901 4.28 -35.56 24.05
N GLN A 902 3.53 -34.99 25.01
CA GLN A 902 2.08 -34.93 24.97
C GLN A 902 1.61 -34.04 23.82
N ALA A 903 2.27 -32.89 23.59
CA ALA A 903 1.96 -32.02 22.46
C ALA A 903 2.07 -32.76 21.12
N GLU A 904 3.10 -33.58 20.92
CA GLU A 904 3.27 -34.38 19.71
C GLU A 904 2.19 -35.46 19.56
N GLU A 905 1.79 -36.10 20.67
CA GLU A 905 0.69 -37.07 20.68
C GLU A 905 -0.65 -36.41 20.31
N ASP A 906 -1.00 -35.29 20.96
CA ASP A 906 -2.22 -34.54 20.69
C ASP A 906 -2.24 -33.99 19.26
N ALA A 907 -1.10 -33.52 18.74
CA ALA A 907 -0.96 -33.05 17.36
C ALA A 907 -1.20 -34.17 16.34
N ARG A 908 -0.67 -35.37 16.59
CA ARG A 908 -0.92 -36.56 15.74
C ARG A 908 -2.38 -36.99 15.83
N ASN A 909 -2.98 -36.96 17.01
CA ASN A 909 -4.40 -37.24 17.21
C ASN A 909 -5.26 -36.24 16.43
N ALA A 910 -4.92 -34.95 16.48
CA ALA A 910 -5.63 -33.90 15.73
C ALA A 910 -5.66 -34.20 14.22
N SER A 911 -4.50 -34.45 13.61
CA SER A 911 -4.42 -34.83 12.19
C SER A 911 -5.01 -36.21 11.89
N GLY A 912 -5.03 -37.12 12.86
CA GLY A 912 -5.59 -38.47 12.72
C GLY A 912 -7.13 -38.50 12.74
N TYR A 913 -7.77 -37.67 13.56
CA TYR A 913 -9.23 -37.57 13.62
C TYR A 913 -9.82 -36.91 12.38
N PHE A 914 -9.21 -35.81 11.92
CA PHE A 914 -9.66 -35.10 10.72
C PHE A 914 -8.48 -34.39 10.06
N SER A 915 -8.31 -34.56 8.75
CA SER A 915 -7.25 -33.87 8.00
C SER A 915 -7.57 -32.38 7.90
N ARG A 916 -6.75 -31.55 8.56
CA ARG A 916 -6.89 -30.09 8.56
C ARG A 916 -5.52 -29.42 8.62
N ALA A 917 -5.44 -28.24 8.01
CA ALA A 917 -4.24 -27.41 7.99
C ALA A 917 -3.60 -27.22 9.39
N SER A 918 -4.40 -26.91 10.42
CA SER A 918 -3.85 -26.60 11.75
C SER A 918 -3.17 -27.80 12.42
N GLY A 919 -3.62 -29.04 12.16
CA GLY A 919 -2.96 -30.24 12.68
C GLY A 919 -1.55 -30.40 12.11
N TYR A 920 -1.40 -30.19 10.80
CA TYR A 920 -0.07 -30.19 10.16
C TYR A 920 0.77 -28.99 10.59
N LEU A 921 0.17 -27.84 10.85
CA LEU A 921 0.89 -26.65 11.32
C LEU A 921 1.65 -26.93 12.63
N ILE A 922 0.98 -27.44 13.66
CA ILE A 922 1.62 -27.75 14.96
C ILE A 922 2.63 -28.90 14.84
N LEU A 923 2.38 -29.91 14.00
CA LEU A 923 3.36 -30.96 13.70
C LEU A 923 4.62 -30.37 13.07
N GLY A 924 4.46 -29.43 12.14
CA GLY A 924 5.56 -28.70 11.53
C GLY A 924 6.38 -27.91 12.56
N GLU A 925 5.71 -27.20 13.47
CA GLU A 925 6.36 -26.42 14.54
C GLU A 925 7.15 -27.34 15.49
N LEU A 926 6.59 -28.48 15.89
CA LEU A 926 7.26 -29.46 16.75
C LEU A 926 8.47 -30.10 16.04
N GLU A 927 8.37 -30.41 14.74
CA GLU A 927 9.50 -30.91 13.95
C GLU A 927 10.59 -29.84 13.76
N GLU A 928 10.22 -28.56 13.59
CA GLU A 928 11.14 -27.44 13.50
C GLU A 928 11.94 -27.26 14.81
N ARG A 929 11.28 -27.39 15.97
CA ARG A 929 11.94 -27.37 17.29
C ARG A 929 13.01 -28.46 17.41
N LYS A 930 12.78 -29.62 16.80
CA LYS A 930 13.71 -30.75 16.73
C LYS A 930 14.83 -30.58 15.68
N ASN A 931 14.82 -29.50 14.89
CA ASN A 931 15.63 -29.28 13.68
C ASN A 931 15.39 -30.30 12.56
N ASN A 932 14.23 -30.95 12.53
CA ASN A 932 13.87 -31.85 11.44
C ASN A 932 13.28 -31.02 10.29
N PHE A 933 14.11 -30.16 9.69
CA PHE A 933 13.68 -29.14 8.73
C PHE A 933 12.90 -29.72 7.54
N ASP A 934 13.29 -30.89 7.02
CA ASP A 934 12.58 -31.56 5.92
C ASP A 934 11.14 -31.94 6.28
N ARG A 935 10.94 -32.52 7.46
CA ARG A 935 9.61 -32.90 7.94
C ARG A 935 8.77 -31.66 8.25
N ALA A 936 9.38 -30.65 8.86
CA ALA A 936 8.72 -29.38 9.16
C ALA A 936 8.23 -28.69 7.87
N ILE A 937 9.10 -28.55 6.86
CA ILE A 937 8.72 -27.98 5.55
C ILE A 937 7.61 -28.82 4.89
N THR A 938 7.69 -30.15 4.97
CA THR A 938 6.66 -31.04 4.41
C THR A 938 5.31 -30.79 5.07
N TYR A 939 5.26 -30.71 6.39
CA TYR A 939 4.03 -30.43 7.13
C TYR A 939 3.50 -29.02 6.87
N TYR A 940 4.35 -28.00 6.82
CA TYR A 940 3.92 -26.64 6.46
C TYR A 940 3.39 -26.57 5.03
N ALA A 941 4.04 -27.24 4.07
CA ALA A 941 3.57 -27.32 2.69
C ALA A 941 2.24 -28.10 2.59
N GLN A 942 2.06 -29.17 3.35
CA GLN A 942 0.78 -29.86 3.43
C GLN A 942 -0.31 -28.95 4.01
N SER A 943 0.01 -28.20 5.07
CA SER A 943 -0.90 -27.21 5.65
C SER A 943 -1.34 -26.13 4.65
N THR A 944 -0.46 -25.69 3.74
CA THR A 944 -0.84 -24.70 2.71
C THR A 944 -1.84 -25.23 1.70
N LYS A 945 -1.86 -26.54 1.43
CA LYS A 945 -2.80 -27.16 0.48
C LYS A 945 -4.22 -27.20 1.03
N ASP A 946 -4.36 -27.52 2.32
CA ASP A 946 -5.67 -27.68 2.97
C ASP A 946 -6.32 -26.35 3.34
N ASN A 947 -5.52 -25.32 3.67
CA ASN A 947 -6.03 -23.99 3.96
C ASN A 947 -5.00 -22.90 3.58
N PRO A 948 -5.24 -22.15 2.49
CA PRO A 948 -4.31 -21.14 2.02
C PRO A 948 -4.44 -19.84 2.81
N THR A 949 -4.14 -19.90 4.11
CA THR A 949 -4.00 -18.71 4.97
C THR A 949 -2.55 -18.26 5.04
N PRO A 950 -2.26 -17.03 5.49
CA PRO A 950 -0.89 -16.57 5.73
C PRO A 950 -0.10 -17.36 6.78
N LEU A 951 -0.75 -18.09 7.69
CA LEU A 951 -0.07 -18.72 8.85
C LEU A 951 1.00 -19.75 8.45
N PRO A 952 0.70 -20.75 7.60
CA PRO A 952 1.73 -21.71 7.17
C PRO A 952 2.82 -21.03 6.34
N LEU A 953 2.48 -19.97 5.59
CA LEU A 953 3.46 -19.18 4.81
C LEU A 953 4.41 -18.42 5.74
N ILE A 954 3.94 -17.89 6.87
CA ILE A 954 4.79 -17.27 7.90
C ILE A 954 5.80 -18.27 8.42
N ASN A 955 5.36 -19.49 8.74
CA ASN A 955 6.24 -20.55 9.24
C ASN A 955 7.24 -21.03 8.16
N LEU A 956 6.83 -21.16 6.90
CA LEU A 956 7.74 -21.39 5.76
C LEU A 956 8.78 -20.26 5.61
N ALA A 957 8.37 -19.00 5.74
CA ALA A 957 9.30 -17.88 5.70
C ALA A 957 10.31 -17.95 6.86
N LYS A 958 9.86 -18.24 8.09
CA LYS A 958 10.72 -18.37 9.28
C LYS A 958 11.75 -19.49 9.10
N ILE A 959 11.31 -20.70 8.74
CA ILE A 959 12.20 -21.85 8.60
C ILE A 959 13.24 -21.64 7.50
N TYR A 960 12.87 -21.05 6.35
CA TYR A 960 13.83 -20.72 5.30
C TYR A 960 14.81 -19.61 5.71
N LEU A 961 14.37 -18.61 6.48
CA LEU A 961 15.29 -17.63 7.09
C LEU A 961 16.28 -18.30 8.05
N ARG A 962 15.81 -19.26 8.85
CA ARG A 962 16.62 -20.03 9.80
C ARG A 962 17.65 -20.92 9.09
N MET A 963 17.28 -21.50 7.95
CA MET A 963 18.17 -22.34 7.12
C MET A 963 19.17 -21.56 6.26
N GLY A 964 19.05 -20.24 6.18
CA GLY A 964 19.90 -19.39 5.34
C GLY A 964 19.45 -19.28 3.87
N HIS A 965 18.21 -19.67 3.57
CA HIS A 965 17.57 -19.63 2.26
C HIS A 965 16.66 -18.39 2.12
N TRP A 966 17.24 -17.21 2.30
CA TRP A 966 16.47 -15.96 2.34
C TRP A 966 15.81 -15.58 1.01
N GLU A 967 16.28 -16.10 -0.13
CA GLU A 967 15.60 -15.92 -1.42
C GLU A 967 14.23 -16.61 -1.42
N GLN A 968 14.14 -17.83 -0.88
CA GLN A 968 12.88 -18.55 -0.71
C GLN A 968 11.99 -17.83 0.31
N ALA A 969 12.55 -17.42 1.44
CA ALA A 969 11.79 -16.67 2.44
C ALA A 969 11.21 -15.36 1.90
N GLU A 970 11.97 -14.60 1.09
CA GLU A 970 11.48 -13.36 0.46
C GLU A 970 10.28 -13.62 -0.46
N ARG A 971 10.21 -14.79 -1.12
CA ARG A 971 9.04 -15.18 -1.93
C ARG A 971 7.81 -15.43 -1.05
N TYR A 972 7.94 -16.18 0.04
CA TYR A 972 6.82 -16.41 0.96
C TYR A 972 6.36 -15.12 1.64
N ILE A 973 7.29 -14.24 2.03
CA ILE A 973 6.96 -12.92 2.58
C ILE A 973 6.18 -12.08 1.57
N ALA A 974 6.57 -12.11 0.29
CA ALA A 974 5.83 -11.43 -0.76
C ALA A 974 4.42 -12.02 -0.98
N GLN A 975 4.23 -13.33 -0.81
CA GLN A 975 2.90 -13.95 -0.83
C GLN A 975 2.05 -13.49 0.36
N ILE A 976 2.62 -13.45 1.57
CA ILE A 976 1.92 -12.96 2.77
C ILE A 976 1.46 -11.51 2.59
N GLU A 977 2.31 -10.64 2.02
CA GLU A 977 1.98 -9.22 1.79
C GLU A 977 0.83 -9.03 0.78
N ARG A 978 0.58 -10.01 -0.09
CA ARG A 978 -0.52 -9.97 -1.05
C ARG A 978 -1.88 -10.29 -0.42
N VAL A 979 -1.94 -10.80 0.81
CA VAL A 979 -3.23 -11.09 1.46
C VAL A 979 -3.82 -9.80 2.02
N THR A 980 -4.95 -9.36 1.46
CA THR A 980 -5.71 -8.19 1.96
C THR A 980 -7.01 -8.56 2.67
N ASP A 981 -7.57 -9.75 2.43
CA ASP A 981 -8.64 -10.27 3.27
C ASP A 981 -8.05 -10.78 4.59
N TYR A 982 -8.50 -10.15 5.67
CA TYR A 982 -8.08 -10.48 7.03
C TYR A 982 -9.16 -11.27 7.78
N SER A 983 -10.23 -11.71 7.11
CA SER A 983 -11.33 -12.48 7.73
C SER A 983 -10.87 -13.80 8.33
N TRP A 984 -9.84 -14.40 7.76
CA TRP A 984 -9.23 -15.62 8.30
C TRP A 984 -8.79 -15.44 9.76
N ILE A 985 -8.36 -14.25 10.18
CA ILE A 985 -7.91 -13.95 11.55
C ILE A 985 -9.03 -14.19 12.57
N ALA A 986 -10.30 -14.09 12.18
CA ALA A 986 -11.44 -14.36 13.06
C ALA A 986 -11.42 -15.80 13.62
N ASN A 987 -10.86 -16.74 12.86
CA ASN A 987 -10.82 -18.17 13.17
C ASN A 987 -9.55 -18.62 13.91
N PHE A 988 -8.62 -17.70 14.21
CA PHE A 988 -7.38 -18.01 14.92
C PHE A 988 -7.20 -17.11 16.15
N GLY A 989 -6.42 -17.59 17.12
CA GLY A 989 -6.17 -16.89 18.38
C GLY A 989 -5.22 -15.70 18.25
N MET A 990 -5.14 -15.07 17.07
CA MET A 990 -4.26 -13.93 16.82
C MET A 990 -5.07 -12.66 16.55
N SER A 991 -4.49 -11.49 16.87
CA SER A 991 -5.02 -10.18 16.49
C SER A 991 -4.38 -9.67 15.19
N THR A 992 -4.99 -8.67 14.56
CA THR A 992 -4.40 -7.97 13.40
C THR A 992 -3.04 -7.34 13.75
N ALA A 993 -2.88 -6.80 14.97
CA ALA A 993 -1.61 -6.27 15.45
C ALA A 993 -0.55 -7.36 15.62
N GLN A 994 -0.94 -8.55 16.06
CA GLN A 994 -0.06 -9.70 16.13
C GLN A 994 0.40 -10.15 14.74
N PHE A 995 -0.52 -10.24 13.78
CA PHE A 995 -0.17 -10.56 12.38
C PHE A 995 0.86 -9.58 11.80
N TYR A 996 0.63 -8.26 11.95
CA TYR A 996 1.62 -7.27 11.48
C TYR A 996 2.95 -7.34 12.24
N THR A 997 2.92 -7.71 13.52
CA THR A 997 4.15 -7.92 14.30
C THR A 997 4.97 -9.07 13.72
N GLU A 998 4.33 -10.18 13.36
CA GLU A 998 4.99 -11.32 12.69
C GLU A 998 5.53 -10.92 11.31
N LEU A 999 4.72 -10.26 10.47
CA LEU A 999 5.14 -9.83 9.12
C LEU A 999 6.34 -8.87 9.16
N TYR A 1000 6.31 -7.85 10.02
CA TYR A 1000 7.44 -6.93 10.13
C TYR A 1000 8.67 -7.57 10.80
N GLY A 1001 8.46 -8.58 11.66
CA GLY A 1001 9.53 -9.41 12.20
C GLY A 1001 10.24 -10.21 11.11
N LEU A 1002 9.50 -10.83 10.19
CA LEU A 1002 10.05 -11.51 9.01
C LEU A 1002 10.88 -10.56 8.16
N TYR A 1003 10.35 -9.37 7.86
CA TYR A 1003 11.07 -8.36 7.08
C TYR A 1003 12.33 -7.85 7.78
N GLN A 1004 12.27 -7.64 9.09
CA GLN A 1004 13.43 -7.28 9.89
C GLN A 1004 14.53 -8.35 9.73
N THR A 1005 14.21 -9.61 9.99
CA THR A 1005 15.15 -10.73 9.90
C THR A 1005 15.69 -10.91 8.48
N LEU A 1006 14.83 -10.82 7.46
CA LEU A 1006 15.21 -10.90 6.05
C LEU A 1006 16.29 -9.87 5.70
N TYR A 1007 16.04 -8.60 6.02
CA TYR A 1007 16.98 -7.53 5.66
C TYR A 1007 18.23 -7.52 6.53
N GLU A 1008 18.16 -8.00 7.78
CA GLU A 1008 19.34 -8.23 8.62
C GLU A 1008 20.24 -9.31 8.00
N LYS A 1009 19.66 -10.43 7.55
CA LYS A 1009 20.39 -11.51 6.86
C LYS A 1009 20.95 -11.06 5.50
N LYS A 1010 20.17 -10.35 4.67
CA LYS A 1010 20.66 -9.80 3.38
C LYS A 1010 21.77 -8.79 3.59
N TYR A 1011 21.68 -7.94 4.61
CA TYR A 1011 22.76 -7.01 4.95
C TYR A 1011 24.04 -7.75 5.39
N ALA A 1012 23.91 -8.76 6.25
CA ALA A 1012 25.03 -9.58 6.70
C ALA A 1012 25.70 -10.32 5.53
N ALA A 1013 24.91 -10.97 4.67
CA ALA A 1013 25.38 -11.67 3.47
C ALA A 1013 26.13 -10.74 2.50
N GLU A 1014 25.58 -9.55 2.23
CA GLU A 1014 26.24 -8.57 1.35
C GLU A 1014 27.54 -8.03 1.96
N LYS A 1015 27.61 -7.92 3.30
CA LYS A 1015 28.80 -7.47 4.03
C LYS A 1015 29.96 -8.46 3.90
N ILE A 1016 29.69 -9.77 3.93
CA ILE A 1016 30.70 -10.83 3.85
C ILE A 1016 31.07 -11.22 2.42
N ARG A 1017 30.27 -10.81 1.43
CA ARG A 1017 30.53 -11.07 0.01
C ARG A 1017 31.78 -10.33 -0.47
N VAL A 1018 32.67 -11.06 -1.14
CA VAL A 1018 33.90 -10.51 -1.71
C VAL A 1018 33.62 -10.04 -3.14
N PRO A 1019 33.89 -8.77 -3.52
CA PRO A 1019 33.57 -8.28 -4.85
C PRO A 1019 34.26 -9.05 -5.99
N GLU A 1020 33.49 -9.47 -6.98
CA GLU A 1020 33.95 -10.23 -8.15
C GLU A 1020 34.34 -9.34 -9.33
N SER A 1021 34.08 -8.03 -9.24
CA SER A 1021 34.55 -7.02 -10.19
C SER A 1021 34.49 -5.62 -9.57
N ILE A 1022 34.96 -4.60 -10.30
CA ILE A 1022 34.80 -3.19 -9.89
C ILE A 1022 33.32 -2.78 -9.92
N LYS A 1023 32.59 -3.18 -10.96
CA LYS A 1023 31.13 -2.96 -11.07
C LYS A 1023 30.40 -3.59 -9.89
N ASP A 1024 30.78 -4.81 -9.55
CA ASP A 1024 30.21 -5.54 -8.41
C ASP A 1024 30.51 -4.87 -7.06
N ALA A 1025 31.70 -4.29 -6.89
CA ALA A 1025 32.04 -3.51 -5.69
C ALA A 1025 31.13 -2.28 -5.52
N PHE A 1026 30.74 -1.61 -6.61
CA PHE A 1026 29.78 -0.51 -6.57
C PHE A 1026 28.37 -1.00 -6.24
N VAL A 1027 27.92 -2.10 -6.87
CA VAL A 1027 26.63 -2.73 -6.57
C VAL A 1027 26.54 -3.13 -5.11
N ARG A 1028 27.59 -3.77 -4.56
CA ARG A 1028 27.69 -4.12 -3.14
C ARG A 1028 27.55 -2.89 -2.24
N SER A 1029 28.25 -1.79 -2.54
CA SER A 1029 28.17 -0.55 -1.75
C SER A 1029 26.75 0.03 -1.74
N LYS A 1030 26.10 0.04 -2.91
CA LYS A 1030 24.69 0.44 -3.05
C LYS A 1030 23.76 -0.47 -2.24
N ASN A 1031 23.92 -1.78 -2.33
CA ASN A 1031 23.11 -2.77 -1.61
C ASN A 1031 23.28 -2.64 -0.10
N LEU A 1032 24.51 -2.50 0.40
CA LEU A 1032 24.77 -2.26 1.83
C LEU A 1032 24.06 -1.02 2.35
N THR A 1033 24.05 0.06 1.56
CA THR A 1033 23.35 1.29 1.94
C THR A 1033 21.83 1.08 1.94
N LYS A 1034 21.29 0.42 0.92
CA LYS A 1034 19.86 0.07 0.82
C LYS A 1034 19.42 -0.80 1.99
N TYR A 1035 20.08 -1.93 2.21
CA TYR A 1035 19.71 -2.89 3.25
C TYR A 1035 19.90 -2.30 4.65
N SER A 1036 20.94 -1.49 4.89
CA SER A 1036 21.10 -0.76 6.15
C SER A 1036 19.92 0.16 6.46
N ALA A 1037 19.40 0.87 5.45
CA ALA A 1037 18.21 1.70 5.62
C ALA A 1037 16.95 0.86 5.91
N LEU A 1038 16.76 -0.24 5.18
CA LEU A 1038 15.61 -1.14 5.36
C LEU A 1038 15.64 -1.84 6.72
N VAL A 1039 16.80 -2.30 7.20
CA VAL A 1039 16.96 -2.86 8.56
C VAL A 1039 16.48 -1.86 9.61
N ARG A 1040 16.87 -0.57 9.51
CA ARG A 1040 16.43 0.46 10.46
C ARG A 1040 14.92 0.69 10.38
N TYR A 1041 14.36 0.74 9.17
CA TYR A 1041 12.93 0.91 8.95
C TYR A 1041 12.13 -0.24 9.56
N TYR A 1042 12.43 -1.49 9.19
CA TYR A 1042 11.68 -2.64 9.67
C TYR A 1042 11.88 -2.91 11.16
N ARG A 1043 13.06 -2.65 11.72
CA ARG A 1043 13.26 -2.70 13.17
C ARG A 1043 12.39 -1.68 13.90
N ALA A 1044 12.22 -0.47 13.35
CA ALA A 1044 11.31 0.53 13.90
C ALA A 1044 9.84 0.10 13.76
N ALA A 1045 9.43 -0.42 12.59
CA ALA A 1045 8.09 -0.92 12.35
C ALA A 1045 7.73 -2.09 13.27
N PHE A 1046 8.61 -3.08 13.40
CA PHE A 1046 8.49 -4.19 14.35
C PHE A 1046 8.35 -3.69 15.79
N SER A 1047 9.17 -2.72 16.19
CA SER A 1047 9.08 -2.12 17.54
C SER A 1047 7.74 -1.42 17.76
N ILE A 1048 7.24 -0.64 16.78
CA ILE A 1048 5.96 0.07 16.89
C ILE A 1048 4.78 -0.91 17.00
N HIS A 1049 4.78 -2.00 16.23
CA HIS A 1049 3.69 -2.97 16.27
C HIS A 1049 3.70 -3.80 17.55
N ASN A 1050 4.86 -4.19 18.07
CA ASN A 1050 4.95 -4.78 19.41
C ASN A 1050 4.46 -3.81 20.50
N LEU A 1051 4.66 -2.49 20.37
CA LEU A 1051 4.10 -1.51 21.30
C LEU A 1051 2.58 -1.38 21.20
N LYS A 1052 1.99 -1.56 20.00
CA LYS A 1052 0.53 -1.62 19.82
C LYS A 1052 -0.03 -2.89 20.45
N LEU A 1053 0.58 -4.04 20.16
CA LEU A 1053 0.20 -5.32 20.72
C LEU A 1053 0.29 -5.33 22.25
N ALA A 1054 1.35 -4.76 22.84
CA ALA A 1054 1.45 -4.60 24.30
C ALA A 1054 0.31 -3.76 24.92
N LYS A 1055 -0.30 -2.84 24.15
CA LYS A 1055 -1.44 -2.03 24.63
C LYS A 1055 -2.75 -2.81 24.64
N GLU A 1056 -2.93 -3.81 23.78
CA GLU A 1056 -4.12 -4.68 23.79
C GLU A 1056 -4.26 -5.34 25.16
N TYR A 1057 -3.15 -5.79 25.74
CA TYR A 1057 -3.04 -6.34 27.09
C TYR A 1057 -3.03 -5.29 28.23
N THR A 1058 -3.35 -4.02 27.94
CA THR A 1058 -3.45 -2.94 28.96
C THR A 1058 -4.90 -2.54 29.23
N ILE A 1059 -5.85 -2.89 28.36
CA ILE A 1059 -7.22 -2.34 28.32
C ILE A 1059 -8.21 -3.08 29.23
N THR A 1060 -7.88 -4.27 29.74
CA THR A 1060 -8.84 -5.10 30.47
C THR A 1060 -8.76 -4.93 32.00
N ASP A 1061 -9.94 -4.82 32.64
CA ASP A 1061 -10.16 -4.52 34.07
C ASP A 1061 -9.57 -5.53 35.07
N ALA A 1062 -8.93 -6.60 34.60
CA ALA A 1062 -8.27 -7.58 35.45
C ALA A 1062 -6.77 -7.28 35.52
N GLY A 1063 -6.31 -6.85 36.70
CA GLY A 1063 -4.90 -6.85 37.08
C GLY A 1063 -4.31 -8.26 37.23
N GLY A 1064 -4.60 -9.16 36.28
CA GLY A 1064 -4.15 -10.54 36.25
C GLY A 1064 -2.67 -10.65 35.86
N ASN A 1065 -1.97 -11.57 36.52
CA ASN A 1065 -0.53 -11.80 36.31
C ASN A 1065 -0.19 -12.16 34.85
N THR A 1066 -1.10 -12.78 34.10
CA THR A 1066 -0.85 -13.24 32.73
C THR A 1066 -0.89 -12.13 31.68
N HIS A 1067 -1.85 -11.20 31.75
CA HIS A 1067 -1.84 -10.02 30.88
C HIS A 1067 -0.58 -9.19 31.12
N GLU A 1068 -0.14 -9.09 32.38
CA GLU A 1068 1.11 -8.45 32.71
C GLU A 1068 2.31 -9.19 32.09
N LEU A 1069 2.32 -10.53 32.08
CA LEU A 1069 3.34 -11.34 31.40
C LEU A 1069 3.43 -10.99 29.91
N TYR A 1070 2.35 -11.17 29.15
CA TYR A 1070 2.34 -10.92 27.70
C TYR A 1070 2.74 -9.48 27.36
N ARG A 1071 2.19 -8.49 28.09
CA ARG A 1071 2.57 -7.09 27.96
C ARG A 1071 4.08 -6.88 28.12
N ASN A 1072 4.68 -7.45 29.17
CA ASN A 1072 6.13 -7.32 29.39
C ASN A 1072 6.93 -8.06 28.31
N SER A 1073 6.48 -9.21 27.82
CA SER A 1073 7.12 -9.94 26.71
C SER A 1073 7.12 -9.12 25.41
N PHE A 1074 6.01 -8.47 25.05
CA PHE A 1074 5.95 -7.59 23.89
C PHE A 1074 6.77 -6.31 24.07
N TYR A 1075 6.81 -5.72 25.28
CA TYR A 1075 7.72 -4.61 25.56
C TYR A 1075 9.18 -5.02 25.44
N TYR A 1076 9.56 -6.21 25.91
CA TYR A 1076 10.90 -6.75 25.73
C TYR A 1076 11.26 -6.80 24.23
N ARG A 1077 10.41 -7.40 23.39
CA ARG A 1077 10.59 -7.46 21.93
C ARG A 1077 10.70 -6.05 21.30
N ALA A 1078 9.82 -5.13 21.69
CA ALA A 1078 9.85 -3.75 21.19
C ALA A 1078 11.13 -2.98 21.53
N PHE A 1079 11.79 -3.31 22.65
CA PHE A 1079 12.95 -2.58 23.15
C PHE A 1079 14.27 -3.33 23.01
N GLN A 1080 14.35 -4.41 22.21
CA GLN A 1080 15.60 -5.17 22.00
C GLN A 1080 16.79 -4.30 21.55
N SER A 1081 16.52 -3.19 20.84
CA SER A 1081 17.55 -2.22 20.44
C SER A 1081 18.09 -1.35 21.59
N ALA A 1082 17.45 -1.36 22.75
CA ALA A 1082 17.81 -0.66 23.98
C ALA A 1082 17.93 -1.64 25.15
N PRO A 1083 19.07 -2.37 25.27
CA PRO A 1083 19.21 -3.52 26.18
C PRO A 1083 18.82 -3.26 27.63
N PHE A 1084 19.12 -2.07 28.16
CA PHE A 1084 18.76 -1.72 29.54
C PHE A 1084 17.24 -1.63 29.77
N LYS A 1085 16.49 -1.11 28.77
CA LYS A 1085 15.03 -1.07 28.82
C LYS A 1085 14.44 -2.47 28.62
N ALA A 1086 14.90 -3.20 27.60
CA ALA A 1086 14.48 -4.58 27.33
C ALA A 1086 14.67 -5.49 28.55
N ARG A 1087 15.82 -5.42 29.23
CA ARG A 1087 16.13 -6.23 30.41
C ARG A 1087 15.10 -6.07 31.53
N ARG A 1088 14.60 -4.85 31.75
CA ARG A 1088 13.60 -4.57 32.79
C ARG A 1088 12.29 -5.32 32.53
N TYR A 1089 11.84 -5.33 31.28
CA TYR A 1089 10.63 -6.01 30.88
C TYR A 1089 10.82 -7.53 30.86
N LEU A 1090 11.97 -7.99 30.34
CA LEU A 1090 12.33 -9.41 30.35
C LEU A 1090 12.34 -10.00 31.77
N HIS A 1091 12.91 -9.28 32.74
CA HIS A 1091 12.93 -9.74 34.13
C HIS A 1091 11.53 -9.77 34.78
N ARG A 1092 10.62 -8.88 34.37
CA ARG A 1092 9.23 -8.91 34.84
C ARG A 1092 8.47 -10.08 34.25
N ALA A 1093 8.62 -10.33 32.95
CA ALA A 1093 8.04 -11.48 32.26
C ALA A 1093 8.52 -12.80 32.92
N GLU A 1094 9.84 -12.96 33.08
CA GLU A 1094 10.44 -14.11 33.76
C GLU A 1094 9.80 -14.39 35.12
N ARG A 1095 9.69 -13.35 35.97
CA ARG A 1095 9.14 -13.50 37.32
C ARG A 1095 7.71 -14.02 37.32
N LEU A 1096 6.91 -13.62 36.34
CA LEU A 1096 5.51 -14.02 36.23
C LEU A 1096 5.40 -15.42 35.67
N GLU A 1097 6.05 -15.69 34.54
CA GLU A 1097 5.97 -16.99 33.87
C GLU A 1097 6.60 -18.09 34.72
N THR A 1098 7.81 -17.91 35.24
CA THR A 1098 8.49 -18.96 36.04
C THR A 1098 7.87 -19.22 37.41
N SER A 1099 6.91 -18.38 37.84
CA SER A 1099 6.10 -18.66 39.03
C SER A 1099 5.04 -19.72 38.78
N VAL A 1100 4.65 -19.93 37.51
CA VAL A 1100 3.64 -20.91 37.08
C VAL A 1100 4.28 -22.04 36.26
N ILE A 1101 5.27 -21.71 35.42
CA ILE A 1101 6.01 -22.63 34.53
C ILE A 1101 7.52 -22.56 34.85
N PRO A 1102 7.99 -23.24 35.91
CA PRO A 1102 9.42 -23.24 36.27
C PRO A 1102 10.35 -23.67 35.12
N GLN A 1103 9.87 -24.51 34.22
CA GLN A 1103 10.55 -25.04 33.04
C GLN A 1103 10.96 -23.95 32.03
N ALA A 1104 10.31 -22.78 32.03
CA ALA A 1104 10.66 -21.67 31.14
C ALA A 1104 11.97 -20.95 31.54
N ARG A 1105 12.50 -21.21 32.74
CA ARG A 1105 13.67 -20.50 33.29
C ARG A 1105 14.93 -20.57 32.39
N PRO A 1106 15.33 -21.73 31.83
CA PRO A 1106 16.50 -21.82 30.94
C PRO A 1106 16.40 -20.88 29.73
N SER A 1107 15.21 -20.77 29.13
CA SER A 1107 14.95 -19.84 28.02
C SER A 1107 15.21 -18.38 28.41
N TYR A 1108 14.75 -17.93 29.59
CA TYR A 1108 15.05 -16.58 30.10
C TYR A 1108 16.54 -16.36 30.42
N ILE A 1109 17.26 -17.38 30.91
CA ILE A 1109 18.71 -17.30 31.13
C ILE A 1109 19.42 -17.06 29.79
N ALA A 1110 19.03 -17.81 28.75
CA ALA A 1110 19.57 -17.66 27.40
C ALA A 1110 19.32 -16.27 26.82
N GLU A 1111 18.07 -15.79 26.86
CA GLU A 1111 17.71 -14.47 26.33
C GLU A 1111 18.45 -13.32 27.04
N LYS A 1112 18.57 -13.37 28.37
CA LYS A 1112 19.39 -12.39 29.11
C LYS A 1112 20.86 -12.48 28.71
N GLY A 1113 21.40 -13.70 28.58
CA GLY A 1113 22.75 -13.95 28.13
C GLY A 1113 23.02 -13.34 26.74
N ILE A 1114 22.09 -13.50 25.80
CA ILE A 1114 22.15 -12.94 24.44
C ILE A 1114 22.07 -11.41 24.51
N LEU A 1115 21.08 -10.87 25.23
CA LEU A 1115 20.82 -9.43 25.35
C LEU A 1115 22.00 -8.67 25.98
N LEU A 1116 22.62 -9.26 27.01
CA LEU A 1116 23.73 -8.66 27.77
C LEU A 1116 25.11 -9.09 27.27
N ARG A 1117 25.17 -10.07 26.37
CA ARG A 1117 26.40 -10.74 25.94
C ARG A 1117 27.22 -11.31 27.10
N ASP A 1118 26.52 -11.89 28.07
CA ASP A 1118 27.12 -12.42 29.30
C ASP A 1118 27.55 -13.89 29.12
N ALA A 1119 28.86 -14.15 29.19
CA ALA A 1119 29.43 -15.47 28.95
C ALA A 1119 29.14 -16.51 30.05
N GLN A 1120 28.72 -16.10 31.25
CA GLN A 1120 28.32 -17.02 32.31
C GLN A 1120 26.88 -17.47 32.09
N LEU A 1121 25.96 -16.52 31.90
CA LEU A 1121 24.56 -16.83 31.62
C LEU A 1121 24.41 -17.69 30.35
N LEU A 1122 25.17 -17.39 29.29
CA LEU A 1122 25.13 -18.18 28.06
C LEU A 1122 25.63 -19.62 28.25
N ARG A 1123 26.58 -19.87 29.15
CA ARG A 1123 27.05 -21.24 29.47
C ARG A 1123 26.00 -21.99 30.28
N GLU A 1124 25.47 -21.34 31.30
CA GLU A 1124 24.38 -21.88 32.12
C GLU A 1124 23.16 -22.23 31.25
N ALA A 1125 22.81 -21.38 30.28
CA ALA A 1125 21.76 -21.67 29.31
C ALA A 1125 22.06 -22.94 28.49
N LEU A 1126 23.26 -23.09 27.92
CA LEU A 1126 23.62 -24.28 27.14
C LEU A 1126 23.65 -25.58 27.96
N GLU A 1127 23.85 -25.48 29.27
CA GLU A 1127 23.81 -26.62 30.20
C GLU A 1127 22.37 -26.99 30.61
N THR A 1128 21.43 -26.04 30.56
CA THR A 1128 20.07 -26.20 31.10
C THR A 1128 18.95 -26.26 30.07
N LEU A 1129 19.15 -25.70 28.86
CA LEU A 1129 18.18 -25.79 27.76
C LEU A 1129 18.04 -27.22 27.25
N ASP A 1130 16.81 -27.63 26.94
CA ASP A 1130 16.52 -28.96 26.41
C ASP A 1130 17.23 -29.20 25.06
N PRO A 1131 18.05 -30.26 24.91
CA PRO A 1131 18.85 -30.50 23.71
C PRO A 1131 18.04 -30.95 22.49
N VAL A 1132 16.78 -31.37 22.68
CA VAL A 1132 15.88 -31.82 21.63
C VAL A 1132 14.92 -30.72 21.22
N TRP A 1133 14.28 -30.05 22.18
CA TRP A 1133 13.14 -29.16 21.95
C TRP A 1133 13.47 -27.67 21.94
N GLU A 1134 14.64 -27.26 22.41
CA GLU A 1134 15.06 -25.85 22.48
C GLU A 1134 16.29 -25.56 21.60
N LYS A 1135 16.48 -26.32 20.51
CA LYS A 1135 17.67 -26.25 19.65
C LYS A 1135 17.92 -24.86 19.06
N GLU A 1136 16.88 -24.15 18.63
CA GLU A 1136 17.05 -22.80 18.08
C GLU A 1136 17.68 -21.84 19.10
N LEU A 1137 17.18 -21.84 20.33
CA LEU A 1137 17.70 -20.96 21.36
C LEU A 1137 19.10 -21.38 21.81
N ARG A 1138 19.40 -22.69 21.81
CA ARG A 1138 20.76 -23.21 22.00
C ARG A 1138 21.72 -22.73 20.91
N GLU A 1139 21.33 -22.77 19.64
CA GLU A 1139 22.10 -22.24 18.51
C GLU A 1139 22.41 -20.74 18.69
N GLN A 1140 21.38 -19.94 19.03
CA GLN A 1140 21.53 -18.51 19.27
C GLN A 1140 22.44 -18.22 20.47
N ALA A 1141 22.31 -18.98 21.56
CA ALA A 1141 23.17 -18.85 22.75
C ALA A 1141 24.63 -19.24 22.45
N ALA A 1142 24.85 -20.34 21.72
CA ALA A 1142 26.17 -20.78 21.27
C ALA A 1142 26.84 -19.72 20.37
N ALA A 1143 26.08 -19.18 19.41
CA ALA A 1143 26.54 -18.12 18.52
C ALA A 1143 26.93 -16.84 19.27
N ALA A 1144 26.11 -16.43 20.24
CA ALA A 1144 26.41 -15.30 21.11
C ALA A 1144 27.66 -15.55 21.98
N LEU A 1145 27.80 -16.76 22.54
CA LEU A 1145 28.90 -17.15 23.41
C LEU A 1145 30.25 -17.16 22.68
N ILE A 1146 30.28 -17.61 21.43
CA ILE A 1146 31.46 -17.50 20.56
C ILE A 1146 31.95 -16.04 20.48
N GLY A 1147 31.03 -15.08 20.42
CA GLY A 1147 31.35 -13.66 20.33
C GLY A 1147 32.00 -13.06 21.58
N CYS A 1148 31.73 -13.61 22.78
CA CYS A 1148 32.18 -13.02 24.05
C CYS A 1148 33.18 -13.88 24.84
N THR A 1149 33.27 -15.19 24.60
CA THR A 1149 34.21 -16.05 25.32
C THR A 1149 35.67 -15.88 24.85
N LYS A 1150 36.62 -16.02 25.78
CA LYS A 1150 38.07 -16.01 25.48
C LYS A 1150 38.69 -17.41 25.44
N LYS A 1151 37.96 -18.45 25.87
CA LYS A 1151 38.46 -19.83 25.93
C LYS A 1151 38.47 -20.45 24.53
N THR A 1152 39.66 -20.77 24.01
CA THR A 1152 39.83 -21.29 22.64
C THR A 1152 39.21 -22.67 22.45
N GLU A 1153 39.40 -23.60 23.39
CA GLU A 1153 38.83 -24.95 23.34
C GLU A 1153 37.30 -24.92 23.27
N LEU A 1154 36.68 -24.11 24.12
CA LEU A 1154 35.23 -23.90 24.12
C LEU A 1154 34.74 -23.30 22.80
N LYS A 1155 35.46 -22.33 22.22
CA LYS A 1155 35.13 -21.80 20.88
C LYS A 1155 35.17 -22.89 19.81
N THR A 1156 36.18 -23.75 19.84
CA THR A 1156 36.30 -24.85 18.90
C THR A 1156 35.13 -25.81 19.00
N MET A 1157 34.74 -26.21 20.21
CA MET A 1157 33.54 -27.03 20.45
C MET A 1157 32.28 -26.38 19.86
N LEU A 1158 32.04 -25.09 20.16
CA LEU A 1158 30.86 -24.37 19.68
C LEU A 1158 30.86 -24.18 18.16
N TYR A 1159 32.03 -24.02 17.52
CA TYR A 1159 32.11 -23.99 16.06
C TYR A 1159 31.69 -25.34 15.44
N GLN A 1160 32.13 -26.45 16.04
CA GLN A 1160 31.77 -27.80 15.58
C GLN A 1160 30.27 -28.05 15.75
N GLU A 1161 29.71 -27.69 16.91
CA GLU A 1161 28.28 -27.79 17.19
C GLU A 1161 27.45 -27.00 16.16
N LEU A 1162 27.78 -25.74 15.89
CA LEU A 1162 27.05 -24.93 14.91
C LEU A 1162 27.24 -25.40 13.47
N LEU A 1163 28.42 -25.89 13.09
CA LEU A 1163 28.64 -26.45 11.75
C LEU A 1163 27.78 -27.69 11.47
N GLN A 1164 27.46 -28.47 12.51
CA GLN A 1164 26.65 -29.68 12.40
C GLN A 1164 25.15 -29.41 12.57
N SER A 1165 24.77 -28.56 13.53
CA SER A 1165 23.37 -28.28 13.86
C SER A 1165 22.73 -27.28 12.91
N ASN A 1166 23.37 -26.11 12.71
CA ASN A 1166 22.87 -25.04 11.86
C ASN A 1166 24.01 -24.08 11.41
N PRO A 1167 24.66 -24.35 10.27
CA PRO A 1167 25.76 -23.52 9.81
C PRO A 1167 25.31 -22.12 9.33
N ALA A 1168 24.00 -21.85 9.21
CA ALA A 1168 23.48 -20.53 8.87
C ALA A 1168 23.69 -19.49 9.99
N CYS A 1169 23.96 -19.91 11.22
CA CYS A 1169 24.30 -19.02 12.33
C CYS A 1169 25.59 -18.22 12.07
N PHE A 1170 26.52 -18.72 11.24
CA PHE A 1170 27.78 -18.05 10.95
C PHE A 1170 27.59 -16.69 10.25
N PRO A 1171 26.95 -16.61 9.07
CA PRO A 1171 26.65 -15.35 8.42
C PRO A 1171 25.76 -14.45 9.28
N GLU A 1172 24.76 -15.01 9.95
CA GLU A 1172 23.79 -14.28 10.77
C GLU A 1172 24.44 -13.49 11.91
N HIS A 1173 25.29 -14.15 12.69
CA HIS A 1173 25.97 -13.53 13.83
C HIS A 1173 27.34 -12.94 13.47
N GLY A 1174 27.74 -13.01 12.19
CA GLY A 1174 29.03 -12.52 11.72
C GLY A 1174 30.23 -13.29 12.29
N ILE A 1175 30.04 -14.58 12.56
CA ILE A 1175 31.05 -15.46 13.13
C ILE A 1175 32.07 -15.83 12.05
N ARG A 1176 33.35 -15.59 12.32
CA ARG A 1176 34.43 -15.95 11.40
C ARG A 1176 35.03 -17.29 11.76
N LEU A 1177 34.97 -18.26 10.86
CA LEU A 1177 35.51 -19.60 11.05
C LEU A 1177 37.04 -19.59 10.89
N PRO A 1178 37.81 -19.94 11.94
CA PRO A 1178 39.27 -20.04 11.83
C PRO A 1178 39.65 -21.30 11.04
N VAL A 1179 40.43 -21.13 9.97
CA VAL A 1179 40.82 -22.21 9.05
C VAL A 1179 42.30 -22.16 8.70
N THR A 1180 42.92 -23.31 8.50
CA THR A 1180 44.21 -23.45 7.82
C THR A 1180 43.95 -23.79 6.36
N LEU A 1181 44.56 -23.07 5.42
CA LEU A 1181 44.43 -23.36 3.99
C LEU A 1181 45.60 -24.24 3.53
N THR A 1182 45.29 -25.38 2.92
CA THR A 1182 46.27 -26.25 2.26
C THR A 1182 45.91 -26.37 0.78
N CYS A 1183 46.87 -26.16 -0.13
CA CYS A 1183 46.64 -26.27 -1.58
C CYS A 1183 47.49 -27.40 -2.18
N THR A 1184 46.87 -28.27 -2.96
CA THR A 1184 47.52 -29.41 -3.66
C THR A 1184 47.23 -29.37 -5.15
N GLY A 1185 48.19 -29.71 -6.01
CA GLY A 1185 48.01 -29.74 -7.47
C GLY A 1185 49.33 -29.99 -8.20
N SER A 1186 49.25 -30.49 -9.43
CA SER A 1186 50.42 -30.88 -10.25
C SER A 1186 51.27 -29.69 -10.74
N ASN A 1187 50.64 -28.53 -10.98
CA ASN A 1187 51.31 -27.32 -11.44
C ASN A 1187 51.68 -26.40 -10.25
N GLU A 1188 52.97 -26.31 -9.92
CA GLU A 1188 53.45 -25.57 -8.75
C GLU A 1188 53.16 -24.06 -8.80
N ARG A 1189 53.28 -23.44 -9.98
CA ARG A 1189 53.05 -22.00 -10.17
C ARG A 1189 51.58 -21.66 -9.96
N LEU A 1190 50.69 -22.45 -10.56
CA LEU A 1190 49.24 -22.31 -10.40
C LEU A 1190 48.85 -22.49 -8.93
N ARG A 1191 49.39 -23.52 -8.25
CA ARG A 1191 49.16 -23.79 -6.82
C ARG A 1191 49.48 -22.59 -5.94
N LYS A 1192 50.71 -22.06 -6.01
CA LYS A 1192 51.15 -20.93 -5.15
C LYS A 1192 50.32 -19.67 -5.41
N GLN A 1193 49.96 -19.41 -6.67
CA GLN A 1193 49.13 -18.26 -7.03
C GLN A 1193 47.71 -18.41 -6.47
N THR A 1194 47.08 -19.56 -6.66
CA THR A 1194 45.73 -19.86 -6.15
C THR A 1194 45.69 -19.79 -4.64
N GLU A 1195 46.67 -20.37 -3.93
CA GLU A 1195 46.77 -20.33 -2.47
C GLU A 1195 46.77 -18.90 -1.93
N LYS A 1196 47.62 -18.02 -2.49
CA LYS A 1196 47.69 -16.61 -2.09
C LYS A 1196 46.37 -15.87 -2.35
N ARG A 1197 45.70 -16.13 -3.47
CA ARG A 1197 44.45 -15.46 -3.84
C ARG A 1197 43.26 -15.96 -3.03
N LEU A 1198 43.15 -17.27 -2.80
CA LEU A 1198 42.14 -17.88 -1.94
C LEU A 1198 42.31 -17.42 -0.49
N ALA A 1199 43.52 -17.43 0.07
CA ALA A 1199 43.75 -16.94 1.43
C ALA A 1199 43.31 -15.47 1.60
N ALA A 1200 43.57 -14.62 0.61
CA ALA A 1200 43.15 -13.22 0.62
C ALA A 1200 41.62 -13.06 0.48
N ALA A 1201 40.95 -13.92 -0.30
CA ALA A 1201 39.50 -13.91 -0.44
C ALA A 1201 38.79 -14.46 0.81
N LEU A 1202 39.27 -15.59 1.36
CA LEU A 1202 38.77 -16.17 2.62
C LEU A 1202 38.82 -15.17 3.77
N ASN A 1203 39.94 -14.46 3.94
CA ASN A 1203 40.09 -13.43 4.97
C ASN A 1203 39.21 -12.18 4.76
N LYS A 1204 38.62 -12.00 3.59
CA LYS A 1204 37.62 -10.93 3.32
C LYS A 1204 36.18 -11.41 3.50
N SER A 1205 35.97 -12.72 3.66
CA SER A 1205 34.69 -13.36 3.88
C SER A 1205 34.55 -13.83 5.34
N LEU A 1206 33.77 -14.88 5.59
CA LEU A 1206 33.49 -15.48 6.91
C LEU A 1206 34.62 -16.35 7.46
N PHE A 1207 35.84 -16.23 6.96
CA PHE A 1207 36.96 -17.06 7.41
C PHE A 1207 38.09 -16.23 8.01
N THR A 1208 38.89 -16.86 8.86
CA THR A 1208 40.15 -16.31 9.37
C THR A 1208 41.25 -17.33 9.11
N VAL A 1209 42.13 -17.03 8.15
CA VAL A 1209 43.20 -17.96 7.76
C VAL A 1209 44.35 -17.86 8.77
N SER A 1210 44.61 -18.95 9.49
CA SER A 1210 45.67 -19.06 10.50
C SER A 1210 46.33 -20.45 10.48
N LYS A 1211 47.62 -20.51 10.83
CA LYS A 1211 48.37 -21.78 10.93
C LYS A 1211 47.92 -22.64 12.13
N SER A 1212 47.38 -22.01 13.17
CA SER A 1212 46.95 -22.69 14.40
C SER A 1212 45.44 -22.90 14.45
N ALA A 1213 44.76 -22.90 13.31
CA ALA A 1213 43.31 -23.05 13.26
C ALA A 1213 42.85 -24.49 13.56
N PRO A 1214 41.66 -24.67 14.16
CA PRO A 1214 41.09 -25.98 14.44
C PRO A 1214 40.48 -26.68 13.22
N PHE A 1215 40.22 -25.96 12.13
CA PHE A 1215 39.69 -26.50 10.88
C PHE A 1215 40.68 -26.31 9.73
N VAL A 1216 40.62 -27.17 8.72
CA VAL A 1216 41.48 -27.14 7.53
C VAL A 1216 40.61 -27.10 6.28
N ILE A 1217 40.86 -26.12 5.41
CA ILE A 1217 40.35 -26.08 4.05
C ILE A 1217 41.43 -26.64 3.13
N THR A 1218 41.17 -27.78 2.50
CA THR A 1218 42.03 -28.35 1.45
C THR A 1218 41.49 -27.96 0.08
N ALA A 1219 42.32 -27.31 -0.72
CA ALA A 1219 42.04 -26.90 -2.09
C ALA A 1219 42.84 -27.76 -3.07
N VAL A 1220 42.16 -28.63 -3.82
CA VAL A 1220 42.77 -29.39 -4.92
C VAL A 1220 42.61 -28.58 -6.20
N CYS A 1221 43.73 -28.09 -6.72
CA CYS A 1221 43.79 -27.21 -7.89
C CYS A 1221 44.10 -28.01 -9.16
N SER A 1222 43.24 -27.87 -10.19
CA SER A 1222 43.49 -28.33 -11.56
C SER A 1222 43.40 -27.16 -12.54
N GLU A 1223 43.69 -27.41 -13.82
CA GLU A 1223 43.46 -26.42 -14.88
C GLU A 1223 41.97 -26.22 -15.18
N SER A 1224 41.14 -27.23 -14.90
CA SER A 1224 39.69 -27.23 -15.10
C SER A 1224 38.87 -26.69 -13.92
N GLY A 1225 39.44 -26.56 -12.72
CA GLY A 1225 38.67 -26.19 -11.53
C GLY A 1225 39.42 -26.21 -10.21
N VAL A 1226 38.69 -25.99 -9.12
CA VAL A 1226 39.19 -26.10 -7.74
C VAL A 1226 38.18 -26.84 -6.88
N ARG A 1227 38.61 -27.93 -6.24
CA ARG A 1227 37.82 -28.64 -5.22
C ARG A 1227 38.21 -28.17 -3.83
N LEU A 1228 37.26 -27.66 -3.06
CA LEU A 1228 37.45 -27.25 -1.67
C LEU A 1228 36.83 -28.27 -0.73
N SER A 1229 37.56 -28.68 0.31
CA SER A 1229 37.06 -29.55 1.38
C SER A 1229 37.34 -28.92 2.75
N LEU A 1230 36.31 -28.74 3.58
CA LEU A 1230 36.46 -28.33 4.97
C LEU A 1230 36.53 -29.58 5.87
N THR A 1231 37.59 -29.68 6.66
CA THR A 1231 37.86 -30.80 7.57
C THR A 1231 38.22 -30.32 8.97
N GLY A 1232 37.86 -31.09 9.99
CA GLY A 1232 38.38 -30.93 11.34
C GLY A 1232 39.76 -31.56 11.50
N ARG A 1233 40.49 -31.21 12.57
CA ARG A 1233 41.78 -31.85 12.90
C ARG A 1233 41.67 -33.33 13.25
N ASP A 1234 40.49 -33.75 13.65
CA ASP A 1234 40.09 -35.15 13.88
C ASP A 1234 39.89 -35.94 12.58
N GLY A 1235 39.97 -35.29 11.41
CA GLY A 1235 39.77 -35.90 10.10
C GLY A 1235 38.31 -35.87 9.61
N SER A 1236 37.38 -35.40 10.43
CA SER A 1236 35.96 -35.28 10.08
C SER A 1236 35.77 -34.31 8.92
N VAL A 1237 35.09 -34.74 7.85
CA VAL A 1237 34.77 -33.90 6.69
C VAL A 1237 33.44 -33.21 6.93
N TYR A 1238 33.44 -31.88 6.96
CA TYR A 1238 32.23 -31.08 7.18
C TYR A 1238 31.54 -30.69 5.88
N PHE A 1239 32.32 -30.39 4.83
CA PHE A 1239 31.74 -29.92 3.56
C PHE A 1239 32.71 -30.07 2.40
N ARG A 1240 32.18 -30.34 1.20
CA ARG A 1240 32.95 -30.39 -0.06
C ARG A 1240 32.25 -29.57 -1.14
N TYR A 1241 33.05 -28.90 -1.97
CA TYR A 1241 32.54 -28.07 -3.06
C TYR A 1241 33.48 -28.09 -4.26
N ASP A 1242 32.93 -28.39 -5.43
CA ASP A 1242 33.63 -28.32 -6.71
C ASP A 1242 33.31 -27.00 -7.43
N HIS A 1243 34.34 -26.19 -7.67
CA HIS A 1243 34.24 -24.94 -8.42
C HIS A 1243 34.68 -25.17 -9.88
N PRO A 1244 33.83 -24.88 -10.88
CA PRO A 1244 34.07 -25.24 -12.29
C PRO A 1244 35.02 -24.29 -13.03
N ALA A 1245 35.94 -23.63 -12.32
CA ALA A 1245 36.91 -22.71 -12.91
C ALA A 1245 38.19 -22.60 -12.07
N PRO A 1246 39.35 -22.30 -12.67
CA PRO A 1246 40.58 -22.08 -11.93
C PRO A 1246 40.55 -20.77 -11.12
N ALA A 1247 40.95 -20.81 -9.85
CA ALA A 1247 40.95 -19.66 -8.94
C ALA A 1247 42.27 -18.84 -8.95
N ALA A 1248 42.95 -18.74 -10.10
CA ALA A 1248 44.25 -18.09 -10.23
C ALA A 1248 44.18 -16.54 -10.19
N GLY A 1249 43.03 -15.97 -10.57
CA GLY A 1249 42.78 -14.53 -10.57
C GLY A 1249 42.17 -14.03 -9.24
N LYS A 1250 42.36 -12.75 -8.91
CA LYS A 1250 41.74 -12.12 -7.72
C LYS A 1250 40.21 -12.28 -7.71
N TYR A 1251 39.57 -12.04 -8.84
CA TYR A 1251 38.12 -12.11 -8.98
C TYR A 1251 37.61 -13.55 -9.09
N ALA A 1252 38.36 -14.42 -9.77
CA ALA A 1252 38.05 -15.86 -9.80
C ALA A 1252 38.11 -16.50 -8.40
N ALA A 1253 39.12 -16.15 -7.59
CA ALA A 1253 39.20 -16.58 -6.19
C ALA A 1253 38.05 -16.00 -5.34
N ALA A 1254 37.63 -14.77 -5.60
CA ALA A 1254 36.45 -14.19 -4.93
C ALA A 1254 35.18 -14.97 -5.27
N ALA A 1255 34.94 -15.29 -6.54
CA ALA A 1255 33.79 -16.09 -6.99
C ALA A 1255 33.81 -17.50 -6.39
N CYS A 1256 34.97 -18.15 -6.37
CA CYS A 1256 35.16 -19.45 -5.74
C CYS A 1256 34.80 -19.42 -4.25
N VAL A 1257 35.34 -18.47 -3.49
CA VAL A 1257 35.08 -18.33 -2.04
C VAL A 1257 33.63 -17.91 -1.76
N ASN A 1258 33.04 -17.01 -2.54
CA ASN A 1258 31.65 -16.60 -2.37
C ASN A 1258 30.71 -17.80 -2.53
N ARG A 1259 30.88 -18.61 -3.57
CA ARG A 1259 30.06 -19.81 -3.81
C ARG A 1259 30.31 -20.89 -2.76
N PHE A 1260 31.57 -21.07 -2.34
CA PHE A 1260 31.92 -21.99 -1.26
C PHE A 1260 31.23 -21.59 0.06
N ALA A 1261 31.33 -20.33 0.46
CA ALA A 1261 30.72 -19.82 1.68
C ALA A 1261 29.18 -19.87 1.62
N ALA A 1262 28.60 -19.47 0.48
CA ALA A 1262 27.15 -19.49 0.29
C ALA A 1262 26.55 -20.90 0.39
N ARG A 1263 27.29 -21.94 -0.03
CA ARG A 1263 26.86 -23.32 0.17
C ARG A 1263 27.22 -23.85 1.57
N LEU A 1264 28.42 -23.61 2.08
CA LEU A 1264 28.82 -24.12 3.40
C LEU A 1264 27.89 -23.65 4.52
N PHE A 1265 27.48 -22.37 4.49
CA PHE A 1265 26.72 -21.74 5.58
C PHE A 1265 25.21 -21.70 5.32
N ARG A 1266 24.69 -22.75 4.67
CA ARG A 1266 23.26 -23.00 4.50
C ARG A 1266 22.98 -24.45 4.87
N ILE A 1267 21.78 -24.72 5.37
CA ILE A 1267 21.30 -26.08 5.55
C ILE A 1267 20.86 -26.59 4.17
N HIS A 1268 21.38 -27.74 3.74
CA HIS A 1268 20.92 -28.42 2.54
C HIS A 1268 20.06 -29.61 2.95
N ASN A 1269 19.03 -29.86 2.15
CA ASN A 1269 18.20 -31.05 2.24
C ASN A 1269 18.90 -32.23 1.55
#